data_AF-Q18566-F1
#
_entry.id   AF-Q18566-F1
#
_cell.length_a   1.000
_cell.length_b   1.000
_cell.length_c   1.000
_cell.angle_alpha   90.00
_cell.angle_beta   90.00
_cell.angle_gamma   90.00
#
_symmetry.space_group_name_H-M   'P 1'
#
loop_
_entity.id
_entity.type
_entity.pdbx_description
1 polymer ?
#
loop_
_entity_poly.entity_id
_entity_poly.type
_entity_poly.pdbx_seq_one_letter_code
_entity_poly.pdbx_strand_id
1 'polypeptide(L)'
;MGKEQFREADKALKVVGVKFAPGDCEFMRQTAHVPIFNNKLYEDVEGKLQPANYGPLDPKMGVSTKTGTCSTCGLGLTDCVGHFGYFDLDVPVFHIGFFKLTIQLLQCICKNCSSILLTPEQHRVFSRQVMNPNLDYLHRKALHKRIVAACKKGSTCSHCGLKNGTVKKAVGAVLKIAFASPVSVDELGKFATMFSSNQEVGDHVRKMKFTLLNPLFVQKLFSNIKEGDIPVLMVRSGEEKHPNDLLLTRMPVPPVCIRPSVVSEVKAGTTEDDVTMKLMEIMLTNDVLKKHKRDGAPSKTLFETWEHLQIQCALYINSEMSGLPPDMQPKRAMRAFTQRLKGKQGRFRGNLCGKRVDFSGRTVISPDPNLRIDQVGVPIHVAMTLTFPEIVNASNIEKMRQLVINGSDVHPGANYLVEKKTGNKKLLKYGKRDELAKNLRMGDTIERHLDDNDVVLFNRQPSLHKISIMSHRAKVMPGRTFRFNECACTPYNADFDGDEMNLHLPQTYEAKAEASELMNVKNNLITPRSGEPLVAAIQDFITGGYLLTHKDTFLPRAEVYRFAAALIDASAKKQTKIRIPPPAIRRPVELWTGKQLIELIIRPDKGSDVSLNLTAKNKSYTGNLELCSKDSYVIIRNSVLLAGCLDKSLLGSSSKVNIFYMLMRDYGEDAAVDAMWRLARMAPVFLSNRGFSIGIGDVRPSEQLLREKGQLVDNGYSKCSQYIKELEEGKLKAQPGCTEEETLESIILRELSTIRDHAGQVCLRNLSKYNAPLTMAVCGSKGSFINISQMIACVGQQAISGHRPPDGFEERSLPHFERKKKTPEAKGFVANSFYSGLTPTEFFFHTMGGREGLVDTAVKTAETGYMQRRLVKCLEDLCASYDGTVRSSVGDVIEFVFGEDGLDPAMMEAKDGSVVDFTHVLEHAKNIQTTKEQPIPVDKLDEVLKAEIQKKFKGKYVHFADKLSEYITQTEIKKSKKWQNGKAHCGNHETADLKTKESCKICKNLEAYKTSLLANSCLTKTQLCSFIELCYYKVARAITEPGTAVGAIAATSIGEPSTQMTLKTFHFAGVASMNITQGVPRIKEIINAVKTISTPIITAALLDPYDESLARRVKARIEKTTLGEICDYIEEVYLPDDYFLLVKLNSKRIRLLQLEVCMESISYAIATSKVCPQMRGCKIVAHGKTMMAIRPPSTSKLSKTMTMQILKYSLANVVVKGIPSVNRCVIHADEKKGDFYSLLVEGTDFRSVLSSVGVDPRKTNFNNALVVADVLGIEAARSCIINEIIATMDAHGIGLDRRHVMLLADVMTYRGEVLGITRNGLVKMKDSVLLLASFEKTMDHLFEAAFFSQRDVIHGVSECIIMGTPMTVGTGTFKLMQKYDKKAVLKQNSPIFERLNVTL
;
A
#
# COMPACT_ATOMS: atom_id res chain seq x y z
N MET A 1 -63.11 22.01 -13.71
CA MET A 1 -61.94 21.20 -13.28
C MET A 1 -61.24 20.71 -14.52
N GLY A 2 -60.11 21.33 -14.89
CA GLY A 2 -59.30 20.85 -16.02
C GLY A 2 -58.77 19.45 -15.70
N LYS A 3 -58.92 18.50 -16.62
CA LYS A 3 -58.31 17.17 -16.49
C LYS A 3 -56.79 17.36 -16.40
N GLU A 4 -56.15 16.91 -15.32
CA GLU A 4 -54.69 16.89 -15.25
C GLU A 4 -54.13 15.93 -16.30
N GLN A 5 -53.08 16.37 -17.00
CA GLN A 5 -52.32 15.52 -17.91
C GLN A 5 -51.51 14.50 -17.11
N PHE A 6 -51.50 13.24 -17.55
CA PHE A 6 -50.61 12.23 -16.96
C PHE A 6 -49.15 12.71 -17.06
N ARG A 7 -48.49 12.84 -15.92
CA ARG A 7 -47.07 13.11 -15.80
C ARG A 7 -46.46 11.99 -14.97
N GLU A 8 -45.43 11.33 -15.49
CA GLU A 8 -44.62 10.40 -14.70
C GLU A 8 -43.99 11.21 -13.55
N ALA A 9 -44.53 11.04 -12.34
CA ALA A 9 -43.93 11.61 -11.14
C ALA A 9 -42.67 10.80 -10.78
N ASP A 10 -41.56 11.50 -10.51
CA ASP A 10 -40.33 10.97 -9.89
C ASP A 10 -39.59 9.85 -10.63
N LYS A 11 -39.36 10.01 -11.94
CA LYS A 11 -38.47 9.11 -12.68
C LYS A 11 -37.02 9.20 -12.18
N ALA A 12 -36.64 8.30 -11.29
CA ALA A 12 -35.26 8.17 -10.80
C ALA A 12 -34.34 7.68 -11.92
N LEU A 13 -33.41 8.53 -12.34
CA LEU A 13 -32.40 8.21 -13.36
C LEU A 13 -31.04 7.97 -12.72
N LYS A 14 -30.29 6.99 -13.24
CA LYS A 14 -28.90 6.73 -12.83
C LYS A 14 -27.94 7.41 -13.81
N VAL A 15 -26.89 8.06 -13.27
CA VAL A 15 -25.81 8.59 -14.10
C VAL A 15 -24.98 7.42 -14.66
N VAL A 16 -24.94 7.29 -15.99
CA VAL A 16 -24.20 6.21 -16.69
C VAL A 16 -22.76 6.63 -17.01
N GLY A 17 -22.52 7.91 -17.28
CA GLY A 17 -21.21 8.41 -17.63
C GLY A 17 -21.15 9.93 -17.70
N VAL A 18 -19.94 10.47 -17.80
CA VAL A 18 -19.65 11.91 -17.91
C VAL A 18 -18.96 12.17 -19.25
N LYS A 19 -19.46 13.13 -20.03
CA LYS A 19 -18.81 13.59 -21.26
C LYS A 19 -18.16 14.95 -20.98
N PHE A 20 -16.84 15.00 -21.04
CA PHE A 20 -16.10 16.26 -20.94
C PHE A 20 -16.10 16.95 -22.31
N ALA A 21 -16.25 18.27 -22.35
CA ALA A 21 -16.13 19.09 -23.56
C ALA A 21 -15.76 20.53 -23.15
N PRO A 22 -15.09 21.32 -24.02
CA PRO A 22 -15.02 22.75 -23.81
C PRO A 22 -16.41 23.37 -24.04
N GLY A 23 -16.74 24.42 -23.30
CA GLY A 23 -17.98 25.16 -23.54
C GLY A 23 -17.81 26.08 -24.73
N ASP A 24 -18.72 26.00 -25.70
CA ASP A 24 -18.78 26.99 -26.78
C ASP A 24 -19.44 28.30 -26.27
N CYS A 25 -19.32 29.37 -27.07
CA CYS A 25 -19.83 30.69 -26.68
C CYS A 25 -21.35 30.73 -26.58
N GLU A 26 -22.05 29.94 -27.39
CA GLU A 26 -23.51 29.92 -27.47
C GLU A 26 -24.10 29.16 -26.28
N PHE A 27 -23.54 28.00 -25.95
CA PHE A 27 -23.80 27.20 -24.78
C PHE A 27 -23.59 28.00 -23.49
N MET A 28 -22.49 28.77 -23.39
CA MET A 28 -22.30 29.67 -22.25
C MET A 28 -23.43 30.70 -22.13
N ARG A 29 -23.92 31.24 -23.26
CA ARG A 29 -25.03 32.20 -23.28
C ARG A 29 -26.37 31.54 -22.94
N GLN A 30 -26.63 30.35 -23.48
CA GLN A 30 -27.85 29.58 -23.24
C GLN A 30 -27.96 29.14 -21.78
N THR A 31 -26.83 28.79 -21.16
CA THR A 31 -26.78 28.36 -19.76
C THR A 31 -26.88 29.52 -18.78
N ALA A 32 -26.45 30.72 -19.18
CA ALA A 32 -26.42 31.88 -18.30
C ALA A 32 -27.78 32.61 -18.26
N HIS A 33 -28.21 32.97 -17.06
CA HIS A 33 -29.47 33.69 -16.82
C HIS A 33 -29.35 35.21 -16.97
N VAL A 34 -28.17 35.78 -16.68
CA VAL A 34 -27.96 37.23 -16.63
C VAL A 34 -26.67 37.65 -17.33
N PRO A 35 -26.71 38.66 -18.21
CA PRO A 35 -25.51 39.33 -18.68
C PRO A 35 -25.00 40.31 -17.62
N ILE A 36 -23.70 40.26 -17.33
CA ILE A 36 -23.08 41.09 -16.30
C ILE A 36 -22.27 42.18 -17.01
N PHE A 37 -22.63 43.44 -16.75
CA PHE A 37 -21.96 44.59 -17.34
C PHE A 37 -21.62 45.68 -16.31
N ASN A 38 -22.20 45.61 -15.11
CA ASN A 38 -21.88 46.53 -14.03
C ASN A 38 -20.68 45.98 -13.25
N ASN A 39 -19.60 46.76 -13.15
CA ASN A 39 -18.41 46.35 -12.39
C ASN A 39 -18.51 46.66 -10.89
N LYS A 40 -19.51 47.44 -10.44
CA LYS A 40 -19.77 47.69 -9.02
C LYS A 40 -20.32 46.42 -8.34
N LEU A 41 -19.88 46.18 -7.10
CA LEU A 41 -20.39 45.08 -6.28
C LEU A 41 -21.69 45.45 -5.56
N TYR A 42 -21.77 46.69 -5.06
CA TYR A 42 -22.89 47.22 -4.28
C TYR A 42 -23.36 48.56 -4.87
N GLU A 43 -24.63 48.88 -4.68
CA GLU A 43 -25.17 50.21 -4.97
C GLU A 43 -24.91 51.16 -3.80
N ASP A 44 -24.58 52.41 -4.12
CA ASP A 44 -24.26 53.47 -3.15
C ASP A 44 -25.57 54.05 -2.57
N VAL A 45 -26.32 53.25 -1.80
CA VAL A 45 -27.56 53.67 -1.11
C VAL A 45 -27.27 53.85 0.38
N GLU A 46 -27.57 55.02 0.93
CA GLU A 46 -27.33 55.32 2.34
C GLU A 46 -27.99 54.29 3.26
N GLY A 47 -27.16 53.58 4.04
CA GLY A 47 -27.59 52.63 5.08
C GLY A 47 -27.99 51.23 4.61
N LYS A 48 -28.00 50.90 3.31
CA LYS A 48 -28.34 49.56 2.81
C LYS A 48 -27.28 49.02 1.84
N LEU A 49 -26.57 47.97 2.27
CA LEU A 49 -25.69 47.16 1.40
C LEU A 49 -26.54 46.28 0.47
N GLN A 50 -27.01 46.86 -0.64
CA GLN A 50 -27.71 46.13 -1.70
C GLN A 50 -26.74 45.76 -2.82
N PRO A 51 -26.70 44.49 -3.25
CA PRO A 51 -25.87 44.07 -4.38
C PRO A 51 -26.31 44.81 -5.64
N ALA A 52 -25.34 45.27 -6.42
CA ALA A 52 -25.63 46.04 -7.62
C ALA A 52 -26.33 45.19 -8.68
N ASN A 53 -27.38 45.75 -9.29
CA ASN A 53 -28.07 45.10 -10.39
C ASN A 53 -27.11 44.90 -11.58
N TYR A 54 -27.17 43.73 -12.23
CA TYR A 54 -26.26 43.33 -13.31
C TYR A 54 -24.77 43.35 -12.95
N GLY A 55 -24.48 43.30 -11.64
CA GLY A 55 -23.13 43.19 -11.09
C GLY A 55 -22.73 41.76 -10.76
N PRO A 56 -21.49 41.53 -10.29
CA PRO A 56 -20.99 40.19 -9.97
C PRO A 56 -21.74 39.46 -8.85
N LEU A 57 -22.54 40.15 -8.04
CA LEU A 57 -23.31 39.62 -6.92
C LEU A 57 -24.84 39.74 -7.11
N ASP A 58 -25.31 39.89 -8.35
CA ASP A 58 -26.74 40.01 -8.67
C ASP A 58 -27.57 38.87 -8.03
N PRO A 59 -28.66 39.17 -7.29
CA PRO A 59 -29.55 38.17 -6.68
C PRO A 59 -30.15 37.14 -7.65
N LYS A 60 -30.20 37.45 -8.95
CA LYS A 60 -30.58 36.50 -10.00
C LYS A 60 -29.57 35.35 -10.16
N MET A 61 -28.31 35.53 -9.76
CA MET A 61 -27.29 34.47 -9.76
C MET A 61 -27.35 33.56 -8.52
N GLY A 62 -28.29 33.80 -7.61
CA GLY A 62 -28.42 33.12 -6.33
C GLY A 62 -28.13 34.06 -5.15
N VAL A 63 -28.28 33.52 -3.95
CA VAL A 63 -28.11 34.25 -2.69
C VAL A 63 -27.01 33.65 -1.84
N SER A 64 -26.33 34.48 -1.03
CA SER A 64 -25.33 34.05 -0.04
C SER A 64 -25.82 34.18 1.41
N THR A 65 -26.95 34.86 1.64
CA THR A 65 -27.52 35.11 2.96
C THR A 65 -28.69 34.18 3.25
N LYS A 66 -28.88 33.80 4.52
CA LYS A 66 -30.01 32.96 4.94
C LYS A 66 -31.37 33.66 4.80
N THR A 67 -31.40 34.99 4.86
CA THR A 67 -32.60 35.81 4.73
C THR A 67 -32.94 36.16 3.29
N GLY A 68 -31.98 36.07 2.37
CA GLY A 68 -32.17 36.37 0.96
C GLY A 68 -32.92 35.25 0.24
N THR A 69 -33.76 35.63 -0.71
CA THR A 69 -34.38 34.71 -1.68
C THR A 69 -33.82 35.01 -3.07
N CYS A 70 -33.57 33.95 -3.84
CA CYS A 70 -33.06 34.13 -5.21
C CYS A 70 -34.16 34.71 -6.11
N SER A 71 -33.83 35.74 -6.90
CA SER A 71 -34.79 36.37 -7.81
C SER A 71 -35.15 35.50 -9.02
N THR A 72 -34.41 34.42 -9.29
CA THR A 72 -34.65 33.52 -10.41
C THR A 72 -35.49 32.30 -10.02
N CYS A 73 -35.12 31.57 -8.97
CA CYS A 73 -35.87 30.38 -8.54
C CYS A 73 -36.80 30.61 -7.34
N GLY A 74 -36.72 31.76 -6.65
CA GLY A 74 -37.54 32.05 -5.46
C GLY A 74 -37.14 31.26 -4.20
N LEU A 75 -36.12 30.41 -4.29
CA LEU A 75 -35.67 29.55 -3.20
C LEU A 75 -34.63 30.25 -2.30
N GLY A 76 -34.52 29.76 -1.07
CA GLY A 76 -33.48 30.16 -0.12
C GLY A 76 -32.11 29.52 -0.41
N LEU A 77 -31.12 29.82 0.43
CA LEU A 77 -29.72 29.37 0.27
C LEU A 77 -29.55 27.84 0.19
N THR A 78 -30.35 27.06 0.92
CA THR A 78 -30.22 25.59 0.98
C THR A 78 -30.69 24.90 -0.29
N ASP A 79 -31.73 25.45 -0.92
CA ASP A 79 -32.43 24.78 -2.03
C ASP A 79 -32.09 25.43 -3.38
N CYS A 80 -31.57 26.67 -3.38
CA CYS A 80 -31.10 27.34 -4.58
C CYS A 80 -29.81 26.66 -5.10
N VAL A 81 -29.88 26.04 -6.28
CA VAL A 81 -28.72 25.44 -6.97
C VAL A 81 -27.71 26.48 -7.48
N GLY A 82 -28.14 27.74 -7.63
CA GLY A 82 -27.36 28.84 -8.19
C GLY A 82 -27.47 28.94 -9.72
N HIS A 83 -27.33 30.16 -10.24
CA HIS A 83 -27.51 30.46 -11.67
C HIS A 83 -26.27 31.16 -12.24
N PHE A 84 -25.83 30.74 -13.43
CA PHE A 84 -24.67 31.33 -14.09
C PHE A 84 -25.02 32.70 -14.70
N GLY A 85 -24.04 33.60 -14.70
CA GLY A 85 -24.05 34.79 -15.54
C GLY A 85 -22.98 34.69 -16.64
N TYR A 86 -22.88 35.71 -17.49
CA TYR A 86 -21.77 35.82 -18.45
C TYR A 86 -21.43 37.28 -18.74
N PHE A 87 -20.21 37.52 -19.20
CA PHE A 87 -19.84 38.80 -19.84
C PHE A 87 -18.91 38.55 -21.03
N ASP A 88 -18.94 39.47 -21.98
CA ASP A 88 -18.18 39.39 -23.23
C ASP A 88 -16.84 40.13 -23.10
N LEU A 89 -15.77 39.52 -23.59
CA LEU A 89 -14.46 40.14 -23.71
C LEU A 89 -14.38 40.87 -25.07
N ASP A 90 -13.88 42.12 -25.09
CA ASP A 90 -13.79 42.89 -26.34
C ASP A 90 -12.75 42.32 -27.32
N VAL A 91 -11.78 41.56 -26.80
CA VAL A 91 -10.73 40.87 -27.57
C VAL A 91 -10.56 39.43 -27.04
N PRO A 92 -10.23 38.45 -27.92
CA PRO A 92 -9.99 37.08 -27.50
C PRO A 92 -8.73 36.97 -26.62
N VAL A 93 -8.74 36.05 -25.66
CA VAL A 93 -7.59 35.71 -24.82
C VAL A 93 -7.32 34.21 -24.83
N PHE A 94 -6.05 33.80 -24.65
CA PHE A 94 -5.73 32.38 -24.54
C PHE A 94 -6.22 31.81 -23.21
N HIS A 95 -6.92 30.66 -23.26
CA HIS A 95 -7.24 29.90 -22.06
C HIS A 95 -5.99 29.20 -21.51
N ILE A 96 -5.60 29.49 -20.26
CA ILE A 96 -4.37 28.93 -19.66
C ILE A 96 -4.33 27.39 -19.66
N GLY A 97 -5.47 26.74 -19.37
CA GLY A 97 -5.60 25.28 -19.37
C GLY A 97 -5.39 24.63 -20.75
N PHE A 98 -5.83 25.29 -21.83
CA PHE A 98 -5.70 24.76 -23.20
C PHE A 98 -4.45 25.27 -23.91
N PHE A 99 -3.73 26.26 -23.36
CA PHE A 99 -2.60 26.94 -23.99
C PHE A 99 -1.55 25.99 -24.60
N LYS A 100 -1.17 24.93 -23.88
CA LYS A 100 -0.23 23.91 -24.39
C LYS A 100 -0.79 23.15 -25.61
N LEU A 101 -2.09 22.86 -25.60
CA LEU A 101 -2.79 22.14 -26.67
C LEU A 101 -3.04 23.06 -27.87
N THR A 102 -3.32 24.35 -27.64
CA THR A 102 -3.36 25.40 -28.68
C THR A 102 -2.04 25.47 -29.44
N ILE A 103 -0.89 25.41 -28.74
CA ILE A 103 0.43 25.36 -29.39
C ILE A 103 0.58 24.10 -30.25
N GLN A 104 0.10 22.94 -29.80
CA GLN A 104 0.16 21.70 -30.58
C GLN A 104 -0.72 21.77 -31.83
N LEU A 105 -1.92 22.35 -31.74
CA LEU A 105 -2.78 22.59 -32.89
C LEU A 105 -2.15 23.54 -33.90
N LEU A 106 -1.56 24.64 -33.42
CA LEU A 106 -0.80 25.56 -34.26
C LEU A 106 0.42 24.87 -34.90
N GLN A 107 0.99 23.83 -34.31
CA GLN A 107 2.04 23.02 -34.94
C GLN A 107 1.51 22.13 -36.08
N CYS A 108 0.21 21.81 -36.09
CA CYS A 108 -0.42 20.94 -37.08
C CYS A 108 -0.91 21.66 -38.33
N ILE A 109 -1.24 22.96 -38.25
CA ILE A 109 -1.84 23.72 -39.36
C ILE A 109 -0.84 24.69 -40.03
N CYS A 110 -1.11 25.03 -41.29
CA CYS A 110 -0.39 26.07 -42.01
C CYS A 110 -0.79 27.47 -41.52
N LYS A 111 0.17 28.40 -41.39
CA LYS A 111 -0.07 29.73 -40.80
C LYS A 111 -0.62 30.75 -41.79
N ASN A 112 -0.97 30.30 -42.99
CA ASN A 112 -1.52 31.11 -44.07
C ASN A 112 -2.89 30.55 -44.51
N CYS A 113 -2.92 29.32 -45.06
CA CYS A 113 -4.15 28.71 -45.54
C CYS A 113 -4.89 27.82 -44.51
N SER A 114 -4.43 27.74 -43.26
CA SER A 114 -4.99 26.91 -42.17
C SER A 114 -5.16 25.40 -42.46
N SER A 115 -4.67 24.90 -43.59
CA SER A 115 -4.73 23.47 -43.94
C SER A 115 -3.74 22.65 -43.10
N ILE A 116 -4.06 21.38 -42.87
CA ILE A 116 -3.20 20.47 -42.10
C ILE A 116 -1.86 20.18 -42.81
N LEU A 117 -0.76 20.15 -42.05
CA LEU A 117 0.61 19.92 -42.54
C LEU A 117 0.94 18.43 -42.69
N LEU A 118 0.04 17.68 -43.34
CA LEU A 118 0.22 16.27 -43.67
C LEU A 118 0.18 16.06 -45.17
N THR A 119 0.87 15.02 -45.65
CA THR A 119 0.67 14.55 -47.02
C THR A 119 -0.72 13.90 -47.15
N PRO A 120 -1.35 13.92 -48.34
CA PRO A 120 -2.66 13.29 -48.55
C PRO A 120 -2.70 11.81 -48.13
N GLU A 121 -1.60 11.07 -48.32
CA GLU A 121 -1.47 9.68 -47.87
C GLU A 121 -1.47 9.56 -46.34
N GLN A 122 -0.65 10.34 -45.65
CA GLN A 122 -0.62 10.37 -44.18
C GLN A 122 -1.97 10.79 -43.61
N HIS A 123 -2.61 11.79 -44.21
CA HIS A 123 -3.94 12.23 -43.82
C HIS A 123 -4.95 11.09 -43.90
N ARG A 124 -4.96 10.34 -45.02
CA ARG A 124 -5.86 9.18 -45.20
C ARG A 124 -5.57 8.08 -44.17
N VAL A 125 -4.31 7.80 -43.84
CA VAL A 125 -3.93 6.79 -42.84
C VAL A 125 -4.38 7.21 -41.43
N PHE A 126 -4.09 8.44 -41.03
CA PHE A 126 -4.47 8.94 -39.70
C PHE A 126 -5.98 9.07 -39.57
N SER A 127 -6.68 9.55 -40.60
CA SER A 127 -8.14 9.64 -40.59
C SER A 127 -8.81 8.27 -40.35
N ARG A 128 -8.33 7.21 -41.01
CA ARG A 128 -8.81 5.84 -40.73
C ARG A 128 -8.59 5.41 -39.28
N GLN A 129 -7.44 5.74 -38.69
CA GLN A 129 -7.12 5.39 -37.30
C GLN A 129 -7.98 6.20 -36.29
N VAL A 130 -8.22 7.48 -36.57
CA VAL A 130 -9.03 8.38 -35.74
C VAL A 130 -10.51 7.98 -35.73
N MET A 131 -11.03 7.52 -36.87
CA MET A 131 -12.42 7.14 -37.04
C MET A 131 -12.74 5.76 -36.47
N ASN A 132 -11.75 5.02 -35.94
CA ASN A 132 -12.01 3.77 -35.24
C ASN A 132 -12.86 4.04 -33.98
N PRO A 133 -14.09 3.47 -33.87
CA PRO A 133 -14.94 3.69 -32.71
C PRO A 133 -14.34 3.13 -31.40
N ASN A 134 -13.49 2.11 -31.49
CA ASN A 134 -12.86 1.46 -30.34
C ASN A 134 -11.53 2.12 -29.93
N LEU A 135 -11.29 3.37 -30.32
CA LEU A 135 -10.06 4.09 -29.99
C LEU A 135 -10.07 4.55 -28.52
N ASP A 136 -9.39 3.76 -27.70
CA ASP A 136 -9.08 4.01 -26.29
C ASP A 136 -8.35 5.36 -26.07
N TYR A 137 -8.49 5.93 -24.87
CA TYR A 137 -7.94 7.21 -24.45
C TYR A 137 -6.41 7.27 -24.54
N LEU A 138 -5.71 6.21 -24.10
CA LEU A 138 -4.24 6.15 -24.19
C LEU A 138 -3.79 6.12 -25.64
N HIS A 139 -4.42 5.27 -26.45
CA HIS A 139 -4.17 5.17 -27.88
C HIS A 139 -4.46 6.49 -28.60
N ARG A 140 -5.50 7.22 -28.19
CA ARG A 140 -5.83 8.56 -28.70
C ARG A 140 -4.72 9.56 -28.41
N LYS A 141 -4.17 9.57 -27.18
CA LYS A 141 -3.02 10.44 -26.85
C LYS A 141 -1.75 10.07 -27.63
N ALA A 142 -1.46 8.78 -27.76
CA ALA A 142 -0.31 8.31 -28.52
C ALA A 142 -0.45 8.67 -30.01
N LEU A 143 -1.64 8.50 -30.57
CA LEU A 143 -1.97 8.86 -31.95
C LEU A 143 -1.87 10.37 -32.17
N HIS A 144 -2.44 11.19 -31.28
CA HIS A 144 -2.29 12.65 -31.32
C HIS A 144 -0.82 13.07 -31.32
N LYS A 145 0.00 12.47 -30.45
CA LYS A 145 1.45 12.74 -30.41
C LYS A 145 2.15 12.37 -31.72
N ARG A 146 1.77 11.26 -32.35
CA ARG A 146 2.28 10.84 -33.67
C ARG A 146 1.87 11.81 -34.77
N ILE A 147 0.61 12.26 -34.79
CA ILE A 147 0.09 13.26 -35.73
C ILE A 147 0.87 14.56 -35.58
N VAL A 148 0.98 15.11 -34.36
CA VAL A 148 1.75 16.33 -34.08
C VAL A 148 3.21 16.19 -34.50
N ALA A 149 3.84 15.04 -34.27
CA ALA A 149 5.22 14.78 -34.69
C ALA A 149 5.37 14.68 -36.21
N ALA A 150 4.39 14.12 -36.93
CA ALA A 150 4.37 14.08 -38.38
C ALA A 150 4.21 15.48 -38.96
N CYS A 151 3.25 16.28 -38.46
CA CYS A 151 3.04 17.65 -38.92
C CYS A 151 4.28 18.54 -38.71
N LYS A 152 5.01 18.36 -37.60
CA LYS A 152 6.27 19.10 -37.33
C LYS A 152 7.38 18.84 -38.34
N LYS A 153 7.38 17.67 -38.98
CA LYS A 153 8.36 17.34 -40.03
C LYS A 153 8.01 18.00 -41.37
N GLY A 154 6.74 18.39 -41.57
CA GLY A 154 6.28 19.08 -42.77
C GLY A 154 6.75 20.54 -42.82
N SER A 155 7.87 20.79 -43.49
CA SER A 155 8.43 22.15 -43.63
C SER A 155 7.66 23.03 -44.61
N THR A 156 6.99 22.45 -45.60
CA THR A 156 6.28 23.15 -46.68
C THR A 156 4.84 22.70 -46.73
N CYS A 157 3.91 23.66 -46.83
CA CYS A 157 2.49 23.35 -46.97
C CYS A 157 2.18 22.76 -48.35
N SER A 158 1.47 21.62 -48.39
CA SER A 158 1.01 20.97 -49.62
C SER A 158 -0.04 21.77 -50.40
N HIS A 159 -0.74 22.71 -49.73
CA HIS A 159 -1.85 23.46 -50.33
C HIS A 159 -1.47 24.87 -50.80
N CYS A 160 -0.60 25.58 -50.07
CA CYS A 160 -0.22 26.97 -50.41
C CYS A 160 1.29 27.19 -50.62
N GLY A 161 2.12 26.16 -50.45
CA GLY A 161 3.58 26.25 -50.66
C GLY A 161 4.36 27.00 -49.58
N LEU A 162 3.71 27.63 -48.59
CA LEU A 162 4.40 28.37 -47.53
C LEU A 162 5.33 27.47 -46.70
N LYS A 163 6.54 27.95 -46.42
CA LYS A 163 7.48 27.34 -45.47
C LYS A 163 7.02 27.61 -44.04
N ASN A 164 6.62 26.57 -43.32
CA ASN A 164 6.20 26.65 -41.93
C ASN A 164 7.37 26.31 -41.00
N GLY A 165 7.90 27.30 -40.29
CA GLY A 165 8.91 27.05 -39.26
C GLY A 165 8.34 26.59 -37.91
N THR A 166 9.20 26.50 -36.91
CA THR A 166 8.85 25.98 -35.58
C THR A 166 7.93 26.92 -34.80
N VAL A 167 6.84 26.41 -34.25
CA VAL A 167 5.98 27.12 -33.28
C VAL A 167 6.33 26.67 -31.87
N LYS A 168 6.60 27.62 -30.95
CA LYS A 168 6.94 27.34 -29.55
C LYS A 168 6.43 28.44 -28.62
N LYS A 169 6.41 28.17 -27.32
CA LYS A 169 6.18 29.22 -26.30
C LYS A 169 7.34 30.22 -26.35
N ALA A 170 7.04 31.52 -26.29
CA ALA A 170 8.08 32.55 -26.20
C ALA A 170 8.84 32.43 -24.87
N VAL A 171 10.18 32.47 -24.92
CA VAL A 171 11.03 32.39 -23.72
C VAL A 171 10.98 33.74 -23.00
N GLY A 172 10.73 33.73 -21.69
CA GLY A 172 10.66 34.95 -20.87
C GLY A 172 9.33 35.73 -20.95
N ALA A 173 8.36 35.28 -21.76
CA ALA A 173 7.04 35.92 -21.85
C ALA A 173 5.91 34.96 -21.48
N VAL A 174 4.93 35.45 -20.71
CA VAL A 174 3.75 34.69 -20.29
C VAL A 174 2.72 34.72 -21.41
N LEU A 175 2.14 33.56 -21.71
CA LEU A 175 1.04 33.39 -22.67
C LEU A 175 1.29 33.93 -24.11
N LYS A 176 2.55 34.08 -24.54
CA LYS A 176 2.92 34.45 -25.92
C LYS A 176 3.43 33.23 -26.70
N ILE A 177 3.01 33.13 -27.98
CA ILE A 177 3.39 32.05 -28.89
C ILE A 177 4.30 32.62 -29.98
N ALA A 178 5.46 32.01 -30.21
CA ALA A 178 6.44 32.43 -31.20
C ALA A 178 6.49 31.43 -32.37
N PHE A 179 6.40 31.93 -33.60
CA PHE A 179 6.47 31.20 -34.85
C PHE A 179 7.75 31.58 -35.60
N ALA A 180 8.60 30.62 -35.93
CA ALA A 180 9.81 30.88 -36.71
C ALA A 180 9.45 31.16 -38.16
N SER A 181 9.55 32.42 -38.57
CA SER A 181 9.35 32.86 -39.95
C SER A 181 10.47 33.83 -40.27
N PRO A 182 11.64 33.35 -40.74
CA PRO A 182 12.71 34.25 -41.15
C PRO A 182 12.22 35.08 -42.34
N VAL A 183 12.39 36.39 -42.25
CA VAL A 183 12.07 37.32 -43.33
C VAL A 183 12.94 36.96 -44.54
N SER A 184 12.34 36.58 -45.67
CA SER A 184 13.09 36.30 -46.90
C SER A 184 13.69 37.59 -47.46
N VAL A 185 14.73 37.47 -48.30
CA VAL A 185 15.36 38.62 -48.97
C VAL A 185 14.34 39.47 -49.72
N ASP A 186 13.30 38.83 -50.29
CA ASP A 186 12.20 39.50 -50.99
C ASP A 186 11.30 40.33 -50.06
N GLU A 187 11.11 39.90 -48.80
CA GLU A 187 10.28 40.63 -47.83
C GLU A 187 11.02 41.78 -47.15
N LEU A 188 12.36 41.78 -47.16
CA LEU A 188 13.16 42.92 -46.69
C LEU A 188 12.82 44.21 -47.47
N GLY A 189 12.37 44.10 -48.72
CA GLY A 189 11.88 45.23 -49.51
C GLY A 189 10.66 45.93 -48.91
N LYS A 190 9.76 45.19 -48.23
CA LYS A 190 8.59 45.76 -47.54
C LYS A 190 8.98 46.61 -46.33
N PHE A 191 10.15 46.34 -45.73
CA PHE A 191 10.67 47.05 -44.57
C PHE A 191 11.60 48.22 -44.93
N ALA A 192 11.93 48.41 -46.22
CA ALA A 192 12.84 49.46 -46.67
C ALA A 192 12.37 50.87 -46.24
N THR A 193 11.07 51.13 -46.29
CA THR A 193 10.44 52.38 -45.82
C THR A 193 10.45 52.55 -44.30
N MET A 194 10.49 51.45 -43.53
CA MET A 194 10.66 51.51 -42.08
C MET A 194 12.12 51.70 -41.67
N PHE A 195 13.07 51.14 -42.44
CA PHE A 195 14.50 51.33 -42.18
C PHE A 195 14.94 52.77 -42.41
N SER A 196 14.32 53.49 -43.35
CA SER A 196 14.55 54.92 -43.56
C SER A 196 14.02 55.81 -42.43
N SER A 197 12.98 55.36 -41.71
CA SER A 197 12.39 56.14 -40.61
C SER A 197 12.97 55.80 -39.24
N ASN A 198 13.43 54.56 -39.03
CA ASN A 198 14.11 54.16 -37.80
C ASN A 198 15.22 53.13 -38.08
N GLN A 199 16.47 53.60 -38.01
CA GLN A 199 17.65 52.79 -38.32
C GLN A 199 17.83 51.61 -37.34
N GLU A 200 17.39 51.74 -36.08
CA GLU A 200 17.46 50.68 -35.05
C GLU A 200 16.60 49.46 -35.43
N VAL A 201 15.49 49.69 -36.14
CA VAL A 201 14.60 48.63 -36.64
C VAL A 201 15.34 47.75 -37.66
N GLY A 202 16.27 48.33 -38.42
CA GLY A 202 17.12 47.60 -39.36
C GLY A 202 17.91 46.46 -38.72
N ASP A 203 18.57 46.76 -37.60
CA ASP A 203 19.37 45.78 -36.86
C ASP A 203 18.51 44.73 -36.15
N HIS A 204 17.35 45.13 -35.64
CA HIS A 204 16.42 44.23 -34.98
C HIS A 204 15.69 43.28 -35.96
N VAL A 205 15.25 43.78 -37.12
CA VAL A 205 14.55 42.98 -38.14
C VAL A 205 15.47 41.94 -38.75
N ARG A 206 16.74 42.27 -39.03
CA ARG A 206 17.74 41.29 -39.50
C ARG A 206 18.02 40.18 -38.48
N LYS A 207 17.88 40.49 -37.18
CA LYS A 207 18.00 39.53 -36.07
C LYS A 207 16.68 38.79 -35.78
N MET A 208 15.56 39.20 -36.39
CA MET A 208 14.22 38.69 -36.10
C MET A 208 14.03 37.30 -36.70
N LYS A 209 14.15 36.28 -35.84
CA LYS A 209 13.95 34.88 -36.21
C LYS A 209 12.52 34.39 -36.00
N PHE A 210 11.71 35.13 -35.25
CA PHE A 210 10.38 34.69 -34.80
C PHE A 210 9.36 35.82 -34.88
N THR A 211 8.15 35.47 -35.31
CA THR A 211 6.94 36.30 -35.29
C THR A 211 6.05 35.87 -34.12
N LEU A 212 5.47 36.82 -33.39
CA LEU A 212 4.55 36.51 -32.29
C LEU A 212 3.13 36.32 -32.83
N LEU A 213 2.48 35.23 -32.43
CA LEU A 213 1.08 34.94 -32.74
C LEU A 213 0.20 35.44 -31.58
N ASN A 214 -0.65 36.43 -31.86
CA ASN A 214 -1.61 36.95 -30.89
C ASN A 214 -2.94 36.14 -30.94
N PRO A 215 -3.77 36.17 -29.88
CA PRO A 215 -5.03 35.42 -29.85
C PRO A 215 -5.98 35.75 -31.02
N LEU A 216 -6.04 37.01 -31.45
CA LEU A 216 -6.88 37.44 -32.57
C LEU A 216 -6.46 36.80 -33.91
N PHE A 217 -5.16 36.71 -34.18
CA PHE A 217 -4.65 36.03 -35.37
C PHE A 217 -4.87 34.52 -35.28
N VAL A 218 -4.69 33.93 -34.10
CA VAL A 218 -4.97 32.50 -33.88
C VAL A 218 -6.45 32.20 -34.08
N GLN A 219 -7.36 33.08 -33.65
CA GLN A 219 -8.79 32.94 -33.91
C GLN A 219 -9.10 32.94 -35.41
N LYS A 220 -8.51 33.85 -36.19
CA LYS A 220 -8.63 33.88 -37.66
C LYS A 220 -8.07 32.61 -38.31
N LEU A 221 -6.98 32.07 -37.78
CA LEU A 221 -6.43 30.81 -38.28
C LEU A 221 -7.38 29.65 -38.00
N PHE A 222 -7.90 29.57 -36.78
CA PHE A 222 -8.80 28.50 -36.37
C PHE A 222 -10.12 28.54 -37.13
N SER A 223 -10.71 29.72 -37.39
CA SER A 223 -11.93 29.87 -38.22
C SER A 223 -11.79 29.38 -39.65
N ASN A 224 -10.56 29.33 -40.17
CA ASN A 224 -10.29 28.93 -41.56
C ASN A 224 -9.92 27.44 -41.70
N ILE A 225 -9.98 26.65 -40.62
CA ILE A 225 -9.69 25.21 -40.68
C ILE A 225 -10.85 24.50 -41.41
N LYS A 226 -10.51 23.64 -42.39
CA LYS A 226 -11.52 22.85 -43.11
C LYS A 226 -12.17 21.82 -42.18
N GLU A 227 -13.49 21.66 -42.27
CA GLU A 227 -14.26 20.72 -41.44
C GLU A 227 -13.76 19.27 -41.52
N GLY A 228 -13.31 18.83 -42.70
CA GLY A 228 -12.74 17.49 -42.90
C GLY A 228 -11.43 17.21 -42.14
N ASP A 229 -10.68 18.25 -41.77
CA ASP A 229 -9.40 18.13 -41.06
C ASP A 229 -9.60 18.10 -39.53
N ILE A 230 -10.73 18.61 -39.03
CA ILE A 230 -11.03 18.75 -37.59
C ILE A 230 -10.96 17.41 -36.84
N PRO A 231 -11.55 16.30 -37.33
CA PRO A 231 -11.44 15.01 -36.66
C PRO A 231 -9.97 14.57 -36.45
N VAL A 232 -9.10 14.81 -37.45
CA VAL A 232 -7.68 14.44 -37.38
C VAL A 232 -6.91 15.26 -36.35
N LEU A 233 -7.31 16.51 -36.13
CA LEU A 233 -6.79 17.35 -35.05
C LEU A 233 -7.22 16.88 -33.65
N MET A 234 -8.13 15.89 -33.56
CA MET A 234 -8.66 15.28 -32.33
C MET A 234 -9.38 16.25 -31.40
N VAL A 235 -9.66 17.47 -31.86
CA VAL A 235 -10.52 18.42 -31.16
C VAL A 235 -11.96 17.99 -31.42
N ARG A 236 -12.56 17.37 -30.42
CA ARG A 236 -13.99 17.05 -30.44
C ARG A 236 -14.60 18.02 -29.42
N SER A 237 -15.45 18.95 -29.85
CA SER A 237 -16.16 19.93 -29.00
C SER A 237 -17.62 19.99 -29.43
N GLY A 238 -18.59 19.54 -28.62
CA GLY A 238 -20.01 19.66 -29.01
C GLY A 238 -20.43 18.92 -30.31
N GLU A 239 -21.57 19.34 -30.88
CA GLU A 239 -22.11 18.82 -32.16
C GLU A 239 -21.47 19.53 -33.38
N GLU A 240 -21.21 20.84 -33.28
CA GLU A 240 -20.68 21.68 -34.38
C GLU A 240 -19.13 21.83 -34.40
N LYS A 241 -18.42 21.36 -33.36
CA LYS A 241 -16.97 21.04 -33.29
C LYS A 241 -16.02 22.02 -33.97
N HIS A 242 -15.81 23.20 -33.37
CA HIS A 242 -14.85 24.15 -33.90
C HIS A 242 -13.64 24.40 -32.95
N PRO A 243 -12.38 24.41 -33.44
CA PRO A 243 -11.19 24.74 -32.63
C PRO A 243 -11.19 26.15 -31.99
N ASN A 244 -12.13 27.01 -32.38
CA ASN A 244 -12.28 28.37 -31.84
C ASN A 244 -12.65 28.36 -30.36
N ASP A 245 -13.34 27.31 -29.88
CA ASP A 245 -13.80 27.18 -28.50
C ASP A 245 -12.66 27.10 -27.47
N LEU A 246 -11.43 26.87 -27.93
CA LEU A 246 -10.23 26.86 -27.08
C LEU A 246 -9.78 28.27 -26.67
N LEU A 247 -10.27 29.30 -27.36
CA LEU A 247 -10.02 30.71 -27.07
C LEU A 247 -11.18 31.28 -26.24
N LEU A 248 -10.85 32.10 -25.25
CA LEU A 248 -11.86 32.78 -24.44
C LEU A 248 -12.23 34.10 -25.12
N THR A 249 -13.46 34.16 -25.62
CA THR A 249 -14.12 35.40 -26.08
C THR A 249 -15.25 35.82 -25.12
N ARG A 250 -15.82 34.86 -24.40
CA ARG A 250 -16.85 35.05 -23.37
C ARG A 250 -16.40 34.38 -22.08
N MET A 251 -16.65 35.04 -20.96
CA MET A 251 -16.34 34.52 -19.64
C MET A 251 -17.64 34.15 -18.91
N PRO A 252 -17.82 32.88 -18.50
CA PRO A 252 -18.93 32.50 -17.65
C PRO A 252 -18.65 32.98 -16.22
N VAL A 253 -19.67 33.54 -15.60
CA VAL A 253 -19.61 34.00 -14.22
C VAL A 253 -20.30 32.98 -13.32
N PRO A 254 -19.57 32.36 -12.37
CA PRO A 254 -20.11 31.31 -11.52
C PRO A 254 -21.22 31.85 -10.60
N PRO A 255 -22.19 31.01 -10.22
CA PRO A 255 -23.21 31.36 -9.23
C PRO A 255 -22.61 31.84 -7.91
N VAL A 256 -23.40 32.61 -7.15
CA VAL A 256 -22.97 33.17 -5.86
C VAL A 256 -22.65 32.07 -4.83
N CYS A 257 -23.31 30.91 -4.91
CA CYS A 257 -23.06 29.77 -4.00
C CYS A 257 -21.63 29.20 -4.10
N ILE A 258 -20.92 29.40 -5.22
CA ILE A 258 -19.53 28.97 -5.41
C ILE A 258 -18.54 29.95 -4.75
N ARG A 259 -18.96 31.20 -4.55
CA ARG A 259 -18.16 32.35 -4.11
C ARG A 259 -18.90 33.15 -3.02
N PRO A 260 -19.16 32.54 -1.86
CA PRO A 260 -19.97 33.15 -0.82
C PRO A 260 -19.28 34.37 -0.19
N SER A 261 -20.05 35.42 0.07
CA SER A 261 -19.62 36.56 0.88
C SER A 261 -19.60 36.18 2.37
N VAL A 262 -18.56 36.60 3.10
CA VAL A 262 -18.42 36.32 4.54
C VAL A 262 -18.72 37.59 5.31
N VAL A 263 -19.76 37.57 6.16
CA VAL A 263 -20.07 38.67 7.07
C VAL A 263 -19.12 38.59 8.27
N SER A 264 -18.38 39.67 8.55
CA SER A 264 -17.58 39.77 9.77
C SER A 264 -18.44 40.32 10.90
N GLU A 265 -18.49 39.63 12.05
CA GLU A 265 -19.21 40.14 13.22
C GLU A 265 -18.49 41.35 13.86
N VAL A 266 -17.17 41.45 13.68
CA VAL A 266 -16.31 42.45 14.38
C VAL A 266 -16.14 43.74 13.57
N LYS A 267 -16.18 43.66 12.25
CA LYS A 267 -16.08 44.82 11.36
C LYS A 267 -17.38 44.94 10.60
N ALA A 268 -18.07 46.07 10.71
CA ALA A 268 -19.26 46.37 9.90
C ALA A 268 -18.89 46.32 8.41
N GLY A 269 -19.15 45.20 7.76
CA GLY A 269 -18.83 44.96 6.35
C GLY A 269 -18.80 43.48 5.97
N THR A 270 -18.89 43.23 4.66
CA THR A 270 -18.73 41.89 4.06
C THR A 270 -17.33 41.74 3.49
N THR A 271 -16.76 40.54 3.62
CA THR A 271 -15.52 40.16 2.94
C THR A 271 -15.88 39.30 1.74
N GLU A 272 -15.56 39.80 0.56
CA GLU A 272 -15.84 39.10 -0.70
C GLU A 272 -14.78 38.05 -1.04
N ASP A 273 -15.20 37.03 -1.78
CA ASP A 273 -14.34 35.94 -2.20
C ASP A 273 -13.32 36.40 -3.27
N ASP A 274 -12.15 35.76 -3.31
CA ASP A 274 -11.06 36.08 -4.24
C ASP A 274 -11.53 36.03 -5.72
N VAL A 275 -12.43 35.09 -6.02
CA VAL A 275 -13.03 34.90 -7.36
C VAL A 275 -13.90 36.10 -7.74
N THR A 276 -14.67 36.65 -6.80
CA THR A 276 -15.51 37.83 -7.01
C THR A 276 -14.65 39.07 -7.27
N MET A 277 -13.60 39.26 -6.47
CA MET A 277 -12.66 40.37 -6.65
C MET A 277 -11.95 40.30 -8.01
N LYS A 278 -11.53 39.10 -8.43
CA LYS A 278 -10.89 38.93 -9.74
C LYS A 278 -11.83 39.14 -10.91
N LEU A 279 -13.10 38.77 -10.79
CA LEU A 279 -14.11 39.06 -11.82
C LEU A 279 -14.27 40.57 -12.00
N MET A 280 -14.37 41.32 -10.90
CA MET A 280 -14.43 42.78 -10.93
C MET A 280 -13.21 43.39 -11.62
N GLU A 281 -11.99 42.92 -11.29
CA GLU A 281 -10.76 43.39 -11.95
C GLU A 281 -10.73 43.08 -13.45
N ILE A 282 -11.17 41.90 -13.86
CA ILE A 282 -11.26 41.51 -15.29
C ILE A 282 -12.25 42.41 -16.02
N MET A 283 -13.42 42.64 -15.44
CA MET A 283 -14.43 43.53 -16.02
C MET A 283 -13.90 44.97 -16.15
N LEU A 284 -13.27 45.50 -15.10
CA LEU A 284 -12.66 46.84 -15.13
C LEU A 284 -11.60 46.95 -16.23
N THR A 285 -10.73 45.94 -16.35
CA THR A 285 -9.68 45.91 -17.39
C THR A 285 -10.30 45.85 -18.80
N ASN A 286 -11.39 45.09 -18.98
CA ASN A 286 -12.12 44.99 -20.23
C ASN A 286 -12.80 46.33 -20.60
N ASP A 287 -13.37 47.04 -19.62
CA ASP A 287 -13.94 48.38 -19.81
C ASP A 287 -12.87 49.41 -20.20
N VAL A 288 -11.71 49.37 -19.55
CA VAL A 288 -10.56 50.23 -19.89
C VAL A 288 -10.07 49.96 -21.30
N LEU A 289 -9.95 48.68 -21.70
CA LEU A 289 -9.56 48.32 -23.06
C LEU A 289 -10.58 48.82 -24.09
N LYS A 290 -11.88 48.66 -23.81
CA LYS A 290 -12.97 49.15 -24.65
C LYS A 290 -12.93 50.67 -24.79
N LYS A 291 -12.60 51.39 -23.71
CA LYS A 291 -12.40 52.84 -23.72
C LYS A 291 -11.19 53.24 -24.57
N HIS A 292 -10.04 52.60 -24.35
CA HIS A 292 -8.82 52.87 -25.12
C HIS A 292 -9.01 52.63 -26.63
N LYS A 293 -9.81 51.64 -27.01
CA LYS A 293 -10.15 51.34 -28.41
C LYS A 293 -11.07 52.39 -29.02
N ARG A 294 -12.01 52.95 -28.24
CA ARG A 294 -12.88 54.06 -28.67
C ARG A 294 -12.10 55.37 -28.80
N ASP A 295 -11.20 55.64 -27.86
CA ASP A 295 -10.42 56.87 -27.79
C ASP A 295 -9.25 56.88 -28.80
N GLY A 296 -8.97 55.76 -29.48
CA GLY A 296 -7.87 55.66 -30.43
C GLY A 296 -6.48 55.70 -29.77
N ALA A 297 -6.34 55.10 -28.58
CA ALA A 297 -5.09 55.11 -27.82
C ALA A 297 -3.91 54.51 -28.60
N PRO A 298 -2.65 54.88 -28.27
CA PRO A 298 -1.47 54.31 -28.90
C PRO A 298 -1.48 52.78 -28.85
N SER A 299 -1.06 52.13 -29.94
CA SER A 299 -1.09 50.66 -30.04
C SER A 299 -0.34 49.99 -28.90
N LYS A 300 0.74 50.59 -28.41
CA LYS A 300 1.51 50.11 -27.25
C LYS A 300 0.61 49.97 -26.00
N THR A 301 -0.14 51.01 -25.66
CA THR A 301 -1.05 51.02 -24.51
C THR A 301 -2.16 49.98 -24.69
N LEU A 302 -2.73 49.86 -25.90
CA LEU A 302 -3.73 48.82 -26.20
C LEU A 302 -3.18 47.40 -25.98
N PHE A 303 -1.95 47.13 -26.45
CA PHE A 303 -1.31 45.83 -26.25
C PHE A 303 -0.96 45.57 -24.79
N GLU A 304 -0.51 46.57 -24.04
CA GLU A 304 -0.23 46.45 -22.59
C GLU A 304 -1.52 46.14 -21.80
N THR A 305 -2.62 46.85 -22.09
CA THR A 305 -3.92 46.58 -21.46
C THR A 305 -4.46 45.20 -21.85
N TRP A 306 -4.26 44.77 -23.11
CA TRP A 306 -4.65 43.43 -23.55
C TRP A 306 -3.82 42.32 -22.85
N GLU A 307 -2.51 42.52 -22.70
CA GLU A 307 -1.64 41.61 -21.93
C GLU A 307 -2.07 41.53 -20.47
N HIS A 308 -2.46 42.67 -19.87
CA HIS A 308 -3.01 42.70 -18.52
C HIS A 308 -4.31 41.90 -18.41
N LEU A 309 -5.26 42.09 -19.33
CA LEU A 309 -6.52 41.35 -19.39
C LEU A 309 -6.27 39.83 -19.48
N GLN A 310 -5.33 39.44 -20.33
CA GLN A 310 -4.96 38.04 -20.53
C GLN A 310 -4.35 37.41 -19.26
N ILE A 311 -3.51 38.14 -18.54
CA ILE A 311 -2.94 37.69 -17.27
C ILE A 311 -4.02 37.57 -16.19
N GLN A 312 -4.94 38.53 -16.08
CA GLN A 312 -6.02 38.48 -15.09
C GLN A 312 -6.97 37.30 -15.34
N CYS A 313 -7.35 37.06 -16.60
CA CYS A 313 -8.15 35.88 -16.98
C CYS A 313 -7.43 34.57 -16.65
N ALA A 314 -6.11 34.53 -16.82
CA ALA A 314 -5.33 33.35 -16.52
C ALA A 314 -5.13 33.13 -15.00
N LEU A 315 -4.91 34.20 -14.22
CA LEU A 315 -4.85 34.18 -12.76
C LEU A 315 -6.17 33.75 -12.13
N TYR A 316 -7.30 34.12 -12.73
CA TYR A 316 -8.64 33.68 -12.34
C TYR A 316 -8.81 32.15 -12.36
N ILE A 317 -8.17 31.48 -13.33
CA ILE A 317 -8.21 30.01 -13.44
C ILE A 317 -7.10 29.36 -12.62
N ASN A 318 -5.86 29.87 -12.72
CA ASN A 318 -4.69 29.36 -12.01
C ASN A 318 -3.80 30.51 -11.52
N SER A 319 -3.72 30.69 -10.21
CA SER A 319 -2.92 31.75 -9.60
C SER A 319 -1.42 31.44 -9.49
N GLU A 320 -1.01 30.19 -9.70
CA GLU A 320 0.39 29.73 -9.58
C GLU A 320 1.08 29.67 -10.96
N MET A 321 0.88 30.67 -11.79
CA MET A 321 1.58 30.74 -13.07
C MET A 321 3.03 31.19 -12.88
N SER A 322 3.97 30.40 -13.40
CA SER A 322 5.39 30.77 -13.40
C SER A 322 5.72 31.77 -14.53
N GLY A 323 6.58 32.74 -14.22
CA GLY A 323 7.15 33.68 -15.20
C GLY A 323 6.42 35.01 -15.33
N LEU A 324 5.51 35.35 -14.41
CA LEU A 324 4.86 36.65 -14.38
C LEU A 324 5.86 37.79 -14.07
N PRO A 325 5.79 38.93 -14.77
CA PRO A 325 6.57 40.13 -14.43
C PRO A 325 6.33 40.56 -12.96
N PRO A 326 7.35 41.04 -12.23
CA PRO A 326 7.21 41.44 -10.82
C PRO A 326 6.03 42.39 -10.56
N ASP A 327 5.81 43.34 -11.47
CA ASP A 327 4.75 44.36 -11.37
C ASP A 327 3.34 43.78 -11.49
N MET A 328 3.22 42.60 -12.11
CA MET A 328 1.94 41.91 -12.33
C MET A 328 1.76 40.70 -11.40
N GLN A 329 2.69 40.46 -10.48
CA GLN A 329 2.54 39.39 -9.50
C GLN A 329 1.53 39.79 -8.41
N PRO A 330 0.62 38.89 -8.03
CA PRO A 330 -0.33 39.18 -6.97
C PRO A 330 0.40 39.31 -5.63
N LYS A 331 0.23 40.45 -4.95
CA LYS A 331 0.83 40.70 -3.62
C LYS A 331 0.42 39.67 -2.56
N ARG A 332 -0.77 39.08 -2.70
CA ARG A 332 -1.31 38.02 -1.83
C ARG A 332 -1.65 36.78 -2.68
N ALA A 333 -1.33 35.60 -2.15
CA ALA A 333 -1.73 34.33 -2.76
C ALA A 333 -3.26 34.22 -2.79
N MET A 334 -3.84 34.20 -4.00
CA MET A 334 -5.29 34.08 -4.23
C MET A 334 -5.70 32.63 -4.47
N ARG A 335 -6.91 32.24 -4.06
CA ARG A 335 -7.49 30.92 -4.31
C ARG A 335 -8.37 30.90 -5.56
N ALA A 336 -7.72 30.79 -6.71
CA ALA A 336 -8.35 30.54 -8.00
C ALA A 336 -8.94 29.10 -8.09
N PHE A 337 -9.63 28.77 -9.18
CA PHE A 337 -10.30 27.48 -9.34
C PHE A 337 -9.35 26.28 -9.23
N THR A 338 -8.17 26.39 -9.85
CA THR A 338 -7.15 25.32 -9.81
C THR A 338 -6.74 24.99 -8.37
N GLN A 339 -6.53 26.01 -7.54
CA GLN A 339 -6.16 25.89 -6.12
C GLN A 339 -7.29 25.28 -5.27
N ARG A 340 -8.56 25.52 -5.63
CA ARG A 340 -9.73 24.92 -4.96
C ARG A 340 -9.91 23.44 -5.31
N LEU A 341 -9.49 23.03 -6.50
CA LEU A 341 -9.66 21.65 -6.98
C LEU A 341 -8.48 20.74 -6.59
N LYS A 342 -7.24 21.24 -6.68
CA LYS A 342 -6.02 20.46 -6.43
C LYS A 342 -5.64 20.39 -4.94
N GLY A 343 -4.80 19.41 -4.58
CA GLY A 343 -4.18 19.32 -3.26
C GLY A 343 -5.01 18.57 -2.21
N LYS A 344 -4.51 18.52 -0.97
CA LYS A 344 -5.14 17.77 0.15
C LYS A 344 -6.47 18.38 0.59
N GLN A 345 -6.55 19.73 0.62
CA GLN A 345 -7.76 20.50 0.91
C GLN A 345 -8.61 20.79 -0.34
N GLY A 346 -8.15 20.32 -1.52
CA GLY A 346 -8.88 20.48 -2.76
C GLY A 346 -10.13 19.60 -2.80
N ARG A 347 -11.09 19.93 -3.67
CA ARG A 347 -12.38 19.23 -3.76
C ARG A 347 -12.26 17.72 -3.92
N PHE A 348 -11.40 17.23 -4.82
CA PHE A 348 -11.27 15.80 -5.09
C PHE A 348 -10.87 14.99 -3.86
N ARG A 349 -9.97 15.51 -3.01
CA ARG A 349 -9.48 14.79 -1.84
C ARG A 349 -10.25 15.11 -0.55
N GLY A 350 -10.53 16.38 -0.31
CA GLY A 350 -11.08 16.86 0.96
C GLY A 350 -12.60 16.92 1.05
N ASN A 351 -13.30 16.88 -0.10
CA ASN A 351 -14.76 16.97 -0.13
C ASN A 351 -15.44 15.81 -0.88
N LEU A 352 -14.78 15.22 -1.87
CA LEU A 352 -15.34 14.14 -2.70
C LEU A 352 -14.90 12.76 -2.18
N CYS A 353 -13.59 12.44 -2.23
CA CYS A 353 -13.10 11.14 -1.75
C CYS A 353 -13.22 10.98 -0.23
N GLY A 354 -12.92 12.06 0.50
CA GLY A 354 -13.13 12.14 1.95
C GLY A 354 -14.02 13.35 2.23
N LYS A 355 -14.88 13.24 3.24
CA LYS A 355 -15.73 14.34 3.71
C LYS A 355 -15.99 14.17 5.20
N ARG A 356 -16.37 15.26 5.86
CA ARG A 356 -16.93 15.18 7.23
C ARG A 356 -18.29 14.51 7.13
N VAL A 357 -18.58 13.63 8.09
CA VAL A 357 -19.84 12.88 8.16
C VAL A 357 -20.52 13.18 9.48
N ASP A 358 -21.85 13.28 9.44
CA ASP A 358 -22.69 13.45 10.62
C ASP A 358 -22.87 12.10 11.33
N PHE A 359 -23.58 12.09 12.46
CA PHE A 359 -23.82 10.89 13.29
C PHE A 359 -22.52 10.16 13.67
N SER A 360 -21.51 10.94 14.04
CA SER A 360 -20.23 10.44 14.52
C SER A 360 -19.86 11.06 15.87
N GLY A 361 -19.12 10.31 16.67
CA GLY A 361 -18.57 10.73 17.96
C GLY A 361 -17.08 10.42 18.04
N ARG A 362 -16.36 11.16 18.87
CA ARG A 362 -14.93 10.91 19.12
C ARG A 362 -14.66 11.10 20.61
N THR A 363 -13.99 10.14 21.23
CA THR A 363 -13.64 10.24 22.64
C THR A 363 -12.42 9.37 22.97
N VAL A 364 -11.77 9.68 24.09
CA VAL A 364 -10.68 8.88 24.68
C VAL A 364 -11.16 7.46 24.95
N ILE A 365 -10.30 6.49 24.67
CA ILE A 365 -10.55 5.07 24.92
C ILE A 365 -10.05 4.63 26.29
N SER A 366 -10.67 3.59 26.84
CA SER A 366 -10.30 2.97 28.11
C SER A 366 -10.53 1.45 28.04
N PRO A 367 -9.74 0.64 28.76
CA PRO A 367 -9.91 -0.81 28.76
C PRO A 367 -11.15 -1.23 29.56
N ASP A 368 -11.85 -2.28 29.11
CA ASP A 368 -12.85 -2.99 29.92
C ASP A 368 -12.88 -4.48 29.56
N PRO A 369 -12.25 -5.35 30.38
CA PRO A 369 -12.16 -6.79 30.09
C PRO A 369 -13.49 -7.52 30.28
N ASN A 370 -14.49 -6.89 30.91
CA ASN A 370 -15.79 -7.51 31.16
C ASN A 370 -16.68 -7.48 29.92
N LEU A 371 -16.49 -6.49 29.05
CA LEU A 371 -17.20 -6.41 27.79
C LEU A 371 -16.83 -7.59 26.89
N ARG A 372 -17.81 -8.08 26.13
CA ARG A 372 -17.51 -9.03 25.05
C ARG A 372 -16.65 -8.34 24.00
N ILE A 373 -15.91 -9.13 23.24
CA ILE A 373 -14.93 -8.63 22.25
C ILE A 373 -15.62 -7.88 21.11
N ASP A 374 -16.85 -8.25 20.82
CA ASP A 374 -17.71 -7.63 19.81
C ASP A 374 -18.60 -6.51 20.38
N GLN A 375 -18.33 -6.05 21.61
CA GLN A 375 -19.04 -4.95 22.26
C GLN A 375 -18.13 -3.74 22.50
N VAL A 376 -18.73 -2.55 22.40
CA VAL A 376 -18.10 -1.28 22.75
C VAL A 376 -18.98 -0.52 23.75
N GLY A 377 -18.39 -0.12 24.87
CA GLY A 377 -19.01 0.75 25.86
C GLY A 377 -19.12 2.17 25.33
N VAL A 378 -20.35 2.65 25.17
CA VAL A 378 -20.69 4.00 24.70
C VAL A 378 -21.21 4.84 25.87
N PRO A 379 -20.65 6.03 26.12
CA PRO A 379 -21.15 6.94 27.15
C PRO A 379 -22.61 7.34 26.95
N ILE A 380 -23.38 7.45 28.03
CA ILE A 380 -24.79 7.92 28.00
C ILE A 380 -24.92 9.27 27.26
N HIS A 381 -23.99 10.20 27.48
CA HIS A 381 -23.97 11.51 26.82
C HIS A 381 -23.89 11.41 25.28
N VAL A 382 -23.09 10.48 24.78
CA VAL A 382 -22.96 10.21 23.34
C VAL A 382 -24.21 9.49 22.83
N ALA A 383 -24.74 8.53 23.61
CA ALA A 383 -25.92 7.75 23.25
C ALA A 383 -27.21 8.59 23.12
N MET A 384 -27.39 9.62 23.97
CA MET A 384 -28.53 10.55 23.87
C MET A 384 -28.42 11.49 22.66
N THR A 385 -27.20 11.75 22.17
CA THR A 385 -26.96 12.66 21.04
C THR A 385 -27.04 11.94 19.69
N LEU A 386 -26.42 10.76 19.60
CA LEU A 386 -26.45 9.94 18.39
C LEU A 386 -27.78 9.22 18.27
N THR A 387 -28.54 9.52 17.20
CA THR A 387 -29.85 8.95 16.96
C THR A 387 -29.87 7.98 15.79
N PHE A 388 -30.77 7.00 15.85
CA PHE A 388 -31.08 6.09 14.76
C PHE A 388 -32.54 6.30 14.30
N PRO A 389 -32.79 6.51 12.99
CA PRO A 389 -34.14 6.72 12.45
C PRO A 389 -34.89 5.39 12.36
N GLU A 390 -35.63 5.04 13.41
CA GLU A 390 -36.43 3.82 13.48
C GLU A 390 -37.80 4.04 12.83
N ILE A 391 -38.16 3.22 11.84
CA ILE A 391 -39.47 3.30 11.16
C ILE A 391 -40.50 2.55 12.00
N VAL A 392 -41.61 3.23 12.31
CA VAL A 392 -42.70 2.64 13.10
C VAL A 392 -43.42 1.57 12.28
N ASN A 393 -43.45 0.36 12.80
CA ASN A 393 -44.14 -0.80 12.26
C ASN A 393 -45.04 -1.44 13.33
N ALA A 394 -45.77 -2.50 12.97
CA ALA A 394 -46.67 -3.16 13.91
C ALA A 394 -45.95 -3.76 15.13
N SER A 395 -44.69 -4.19 14.99
CA SER A 395 -43.92 -4.86 16.05
C SER A 395 -43.26 -3.90 17.04
N ASN A 396 -42.94 -2.68 16.63
CA ASN A 396 -42.19 -1.72 17.46
C ASN A 396 -43.04 -0.55 17.97
N ILE A 397 -44.28 -0.40 17.52
CA ILE A 397 -45.13 0.76 17.83
C ILE A 397 -45.25 1.03 19.34
N GLU A 398 -45.39 -0.01 20.16
CA GLU A 398 -45.47 0.13 21.62
C GLU A 398 -44.16 0.61 22.24
N LYS A 399 -43.02 0.03 21.82
CA LYS A 399 -41.68 0.46 22.24
C LYS A 399 -41.45 1.92 21.83
N MET A 400 -41.82 2.29 20.62
CA MET A 400 -41.66 3.63 20.08
C MET A 400 -42.47 4.68 20.84
N ARG A 401 -43.72 4.36 21.23
CA ARG A 401 -44.55 5.23 22.08
C ARG A 401 -43.86 5.52 23.41
N GLN A 402 -43.29 4.50 24.05
CA GLN A 402 -42.55 4.66 25.32
C GLN A 402 -41.34 5.59 25.16
N LEU A 403 -40.56 5.44 24.08
CA LEU A 403 -39.40 6.31 23.81
C LEU A 403 -39.80 7.78 23.58
N VAL A 404 -40.93 8.02 22.90
CA VAL A 404 -41.47 9.37 22.68
C VAL A 404 -41.91 10.00 24.00
N ILE A 405 -42.52 9.23 24.90
CA ILE A 405 -42.91 9.70 26.25
C ILE A 405 -41.66 10.07 27.06
N ASN A 406 -40.62 9.23 27.04
CA ASN A 406 -39.35 9.50 27.75
C ASN A 406 -38.66 10.79 27.26
N GLY A 407 -38.76 11.11 25.96
CA GLY A 407 -38.23 12.35 25.37
C GLY A 407 -36.71 12.36 25.21
N SER A 408 -36.11 13.56 25.14
CA SER A 408 -34.69 13.74 24.81
C SER A 408 -33.73 13.59 25.98
N ASP A 409 -34.20 13.78 27.22
CA ASP A 409 -33.32 13.97 28.38
C ASP A 409 -33.08 12.68 29.18
N VAL A 410 -33.90 11.65 28.95
CA VAL A 410 -33.84 10.35 29.65
C VAL A 410 -33.49 9.25 28.66
N HIS A 411 -32.42 8.50 28.92
CA HIS A 411 -32.10 7.27 28.17
C HIS A 411 -32.80 6.07 28.81
N PRO A 412 -33.48 5.20 28.03
CA PRO A 412 -33.67 5.26 26.59
C PRO A 412 -34.80 6.21 26.16
N GLY A 413 -34.55 7.10 25.20
CA GLY A 413 -35.49 8.11 24.72
C GLY A 413 -35.41 8.38 23.22
N ALA A 414 -35.91 9.54 22.79
CA ALA A 414 -35.90 9.99 21.39
C ALA A 414 -35.80 11.52 21.25
N ASN A 415 -35.20 11.99 20.16
CA ASN A 415 -34.99 13.43 19.92
C ASN A 415 -36.00 14.01 18.92
N TYR A 416 -36.26 13.32 17.82
CA TYR A 416 -37.14 13.83 16.75
C TYR A 416 -38.21 12.81 16.33
N LEU A 417 -39.36 13.34 15.92
CA LEU A 417 -40.45 12.61 15.28
C LEU A 417 -40.68 13.20 13.87
N VAL A 418 -40.57 12.37 12.84
CA VAL A 418 -40.78 12.75 11.44
C VAL A 418 -42.06 12.09 10.93
N GLU A 419 -43.04 12.91 10.61
CA GLU A 419 -44.33 12.44 10.07
C GLU A 419 -44.19 12.02 8.61
N LYS A 420 -44.73 10.84 8.26
CA LYS A 420 -44.64 10.32 6.88
C LYS A 420 -45.29 11.22 5.83
N LYS A 421 -46.42 11.85 6.15
CA LYS A 421 -47.25 12.60 5.18
C LYS A 421 -46.67 13.97 4.85
N THR A 422 -46.13 14.65 5.85
CA THR A 422 -45.68 16.05 5.75
C THR A 422 -44.18 16.16 5.61
N GLY A 423 -43.42 15.16 6.07
CA GLY A 423 -41.97 15.25 6.22
C GLY A 423 -41.53 16.19 7.36
N ASN A 424 -42.47 16.75 8.13
CA ASN A 424 -42.18 17.70 9.19
C ASN A 424 -41.46 17.01 10.35
N LYS A 425 -40.27 17.51 10.69
CA LYS A 425 -39.50 17.07 11.86
C LYS A 425 -39.94 17.84 13.10
N LYS A 426 -40.55 17.15 14.06
CA LYS A 426 -40.93 17.68 15.38
C LYS A 426 -39.85 17.34 16.40
N LEU A 427 -39.32 18.34 17.09
CA LEU A 427 -38.34 18.17 18.17
C LEU A 427 -39.07 17.83 19.48
N LEU A 428 -38.81 16.67 20.07
CA LEU A 428 -39.52 16.14 21.25
C LEU A 428 -39.20 16.87 22.56
N LYS A 429 -38.16 17.72 22.56
CA LYS A 429 -37.86 18.64 23.66
C LYS A 429 -38.98 19.64 23.92
N TYR A 430 -39.74 19.98 22.87
CA TYR A 430 -40.86 20.90 22.93
C TYR A 430 -42.16 20.19 22.54
N GLY A 431 -43.27 20.58 23.15
CA GLY A 431 -44.60 20.03 22.86
C GLY A 431 -45.04 18.89 23.80
N LYS A 432 -46.31 18.50 23.67
CA LYS A 432 -46.94 17.47 24.50
C LYS A 432 -46.63 16.07 23.98
N ARG A 433 -45.65 15.42 24.60
CA ARG A 433 -45.16 14.09 24.22
C ARG A 433 -46.24 13.00 24.24
N ASP A 434 -47.15 13.05 25.22
CA ASP A 434 -48.24 12.06 25.35
C ASP A 434 -49.23 12.10 24.19
N GLU A 435 -49.56 13.29 23.68
CA GLU A 435 -50.43 13.47 22.52
C GLU A 435 -49.74 12.97 21.25
N LEU A 436 -48.44 13.25 21.08
CA LEU A 436 -47.66 12.75 19.95
C LEU A 436 -47.55 11.22 19.96
N ALA A 437 -47.31 10.60 21.12
CA ALA A 437 -47.25 9.16 21.26
C ALA A 437 -48.59 8.48 20.93
N LYS A 438 -49.72 9.06 21.36
CA LYS A 438 -51.07 8.58 20.99
C LYS A 438 -51.31 8.66 19.49
N ASN A 439 -50.87 9.74 18.86
CA ASN A 439 -51.05 10.01 17.43
C ASN A 439 -50.05 9.31 16.50
N LEU A 440 -49.10 8.55 17.04
CA LEU A 440 -48.07 7.85 16.27
C LEU A 440 -48.69 6.84 15.29
N ARG A 441 -48.33 6.92 14.01
CA ARG A 441 -48.84 6.04 12.94
C ARG A 441 -47.75 5.13 12.40
N MET A 442 -48.19 4.03 11.79
CA MET A 442 -47.29 3.16 11.04
C MET A 442 -46.68 3.91 9.85
N GLY A 443 -45.36 3.81 9.71
CA GLY A 443 -44.58 4.50 8.70
C GLY A 443 -44.04 5.87 9.11
N ASP A 444 -44.42 6.41 10.28
CA ASP A 444 -43.70 7.55 10.86
C ASP A 444 -42.27 7.12 11.25
N THR A 445 -41.32 8.06 11.28
CA THR A 445 -39.92 7.79 11.64
C THR A 445 -39.58 8.47 12.96
N ILE A 446 -39.07 7.71 13.92
CA ILE A 446 -38.61 8.23 15.22
C ILE A 446 -37.09 8.15 15.26
N GLU A 447 -36.44 9.30 15.48
CA GLU A 447 -35.00 9.37 15.72
C GLU A 447 -34.74 9.07 17.21
N ARG A 448 -34.72 7.77 17.54
CA ARG A 448 -34.47 7.28 18.91
C ARG A 448 -33.00 7.42 19.29
N HIS A 449 -32.71 7.50 20.59
CA HIS A 449 -31.35 7.40 21.10
C HIS A 449 -30.71 6.05 20.72
N LEU A 450 -29.37 6.03 20.73
CA LEU A 450 -28.61 4.80 20.60
C LEU A 450 -28.94 3.87 21.78
N ASP A 451 -29.28 2.62 21.47
CA ASP A 451 -29.71 1.61 22.44
C ASP A 451 -28.67 0.47 22.53
N ASP A 452 -28.79 -0.37 23.55
CA ASP A 452 -27.95 -1.55 23.69
C ASP A 452 -28.11 -2.49 22.49
N ASN A 453 -26.99 -3.06 22.03
CA ASN A 453 -26.85 -3.92 20.85
C ASN A 453 -27.06 -3.24 19.48
N ASP A 454 -27.12 -1.92 19.40
CA ASP A 454 -27.03 -1.24 18.10
C ASP A 454 -25.65 -1.46 17.47
N VAL A 455 -25.63 -1.64 16.15
CA VAL A 455 -24.40 -1.83 15.37
C VAL A 455 -23.77 -0.47 15.13
N VAL A 456 -22.54 -0.31 15.59
CA VAL A 456 -21.75 0.91 15.42
C VAL A 456 -20.43 0.58 14.75
N LEU A 457 -19.94 1.47 13.89
CA LEU A 457 -18.60 1.36 13.34
C LEU A 457 -17.62 2.08 14.27
N PHE A 458 -16.49 1.44 14.54
CA PHE A 458 -15.46 1.95 15.43
C PHE A 458 -14.10 1.94 14.72
N ASN A 459 -13.43 3.09 14.64
CA ASN A 459 -12.19 3.26 13.91
C ASN A 459 -11.09 3.99 14.70
N ARG A 460 -9.84 3.65 14.39
CA ARG A 460 -8.65 4.41 14.80
C ARG A 460 -8.06 5.15 13.60
N GLN A 461 -7.72 6.42 13.82
CA GLN A 461 -6.94 7.22 12.87
C GLN A 461 -5.47 7.22 13.32
N PRO A 462 -4.49 6.99 12.43
CA PRO A 462 -4.61 6.62 11.01
C PRO A 462 -5.03 5.15 10.80
N SER A 463 -5.77 4.87 9.73
CA SER A 463 -6.19 3.51 9.36
C SER A 463 -5.21 2.91 8.33
N LEU A 464 -4.51 1.83 8.72
CA LEU A 464 -3.47 1.20 7.88
C LEU A 464 -3.98 -0.04 7.14
N HIS A 465 -5.02 -0.71 7.64
CA HIS A 465 -5.56 -1.92 7.03
C HIS A 465 -7.08 -1.99 7.21
N LYS A 466 -7.75 -2.96 6.58
CA LYS A 466 -9.22 -3.10 6.64
C LYS A 466 -9.74 -3.17 8.09
N ILE A 467 -9.03 -3.90 8.95
CA ILE A 467 -9.43 -4.18 10.34
C ILE A 467 -9.23 -2.95 11.26
N SER A 468 -8.65 -1.84 10.78
CA SER A 468 -8.58 -0.59 11.55
C SER A 468 -9.95 0.09 11.71
N ILE A 469 -10.97 -0.40 10.98
CA ILE A 469 -12.39 -0.09 11.15
C ILE A 469 -13.18 -1.40 11.25
N MET A 470 -13.92 -1.59 12.34
CA MET A 470 -14.77 -2.77 12.55
C MET A 470 -16.12 -2.34 13.11
N SER A 471 -17.12 -3.20 12.98
CA SER A 471 -18.41 -3.01 13.65
C SER A 471 -18.42 -3.68 15.01
N HIS A 472 -18.92 -2.97 16.01
CA HIS A 472 -19.19 -3.47 17.35
C HIS A 472 -20.67 -3.31 17.68
N ARG A 473 -21.13 -4.05 18.68
CA ARG A 473 -22.42 -3.81 19.32
C ARG A 473 -22.23 -2.80 20.44
N ALA A 474 -23.00 -1.72 20.41
CA ALA A 474 -22.93 -0.71 21.44
C ALA A 474 -23.51 -1.24 22.76
N LYS A 475 -22.88 -0.85 23.87
CA LYS A 475 -23.37 -1.06 25.23
C LYS A 475 -23.34 0.27 25.95
N VAL A 476 -24.50 0.80 26.33
CA VAL A 476 -24.57 2.11 26.98
C VAL A 476 -24.06 2.00 28.41
N MET A 477 -23.08 2.84 28.77
CA MET A 477 -22.40 2.79 30.07
C MET A 477 -22.24 4.19 30.68
N PRO A 478 -22.18 4.28 32.02
CA PRO A 478 -21.85 5.54 32.68
C PRO A 478 -20.39 5.93 32.41
N GLY A 479 -20.12 7.23 32.52
CA GLY A 479 -18.81 7.83 32.23
C GLY A 479 -18.80 8.62 30.93
N ARG A 480 -17.59 8.89 30.42
CA ARG A 480 -17.37 9.71 29.22
C ARG A 480 -16.45 9.06 28.20
N THR A 481 -15.75 7.97 28.52
CA THR A 481 -14.80 7.31 27.63
C THR A 481 -15.44 6.19 26.85
N PHE A 482 -14.92 5.90 25.65
CA PHE A 482 -15.23 4.64 24.97
C PHE A 482 -14.50 3.49 25.66
N ARG A 483 -15.18 2.35 25.80
CA ARG A 483 -14.61 1.16 26.44
C ARG A 483 -14.68 -0.02 25.50
N PHE A 484 -13.64 -0.84 25.44
CA PHE A 484 -13.69 -2.10 24.70
C PHE A 484 -12.67 -3.08 25.26
N ASN A 485 -12.82 -4.34 24.89
CA ASN A 485 -11.97 -5.43 25.37
C ASN A 485 -10.56 -5.35 24.77
N GLU A 486 -9.55 -5.57 25.61
CA GLU A 486 -8.13 -5.45 25.28
C GLU A 486 -7.68 -6.45 24.21
N CYS A 487 -8.40 -7.56 24.02
CA CYS A 487 -8.13 -8.51 22.93
C CYS A 487 -8.26 -7.86 21.54
N ALA A 488 -9.10 -6.83 21.41
CA ALA A 488 -9.33 -6.09 20.17
C ALA A 488 -8.41 -4.88 19.99
N CYS A 489 -7.44 -4.64 20.89
CA CYS A 489 -6.48 -3.51 20.76
C CYS A 489 -5.50 -3.69 19.60
N THR A 490 -5.04 -4.92 19.36
CA THR A 490 -4.00 -5.19 18.34
C THR A 490 -4.39 -4.71 16.94
N PRO A 491 -5.61 -4.99 16.42
CA PRO A 491 -6.03 -4.43 15.14
C PRO A 491 -6.12 -2.91 15.05
N TYR A 492 -6.38 -2.22 16.16
CA TYR A 492 -6.39 -0.76 16.18
C TYR A 492 -4.98 -0.18 16.38
N ASN A 493 -4.03 -1.00 16.83
CA ASN A 493 -2.72 -0.58 17.33
C ASN A 493 -2.85 0.48 18.44
N ALA A 494 -3.81 0.26 19.35
CA ALA A 494 -4.15 1.13 20.47
C ALA A 494 -3.57 0.59 21.79
N ASP A 495 -3.10 1.48 22.67
CA ASP A 495 -2.40 1.12 23.92
C ASP A 495 -2.93 1.86 25.18
N PHE A 496 -4.04 2.59 25.06
CA PHE A 496 -4.71 3.31 26.16
C PHE A 496 -3.87 4.37 26.87
N ASP A 497 -3.00 5.07 26.13
CA ASP A 497 -2.14 6.16 26.64
C ASP A 497 -2.79 7.56 26.63
N GLY A 498 -4.06 7.66 26.22
CA GLY A 498 -4.75 8.92 25.92
C GLY A 498 -5.27 9.00 24.49
N ASP A 499 -5.02 7.95 23.69
CA ASP A 499 -5.59 7.74 22.37
C ASP A 499 -7.11 8.00 22.30
N GLU A 500 -7.54 8.56 21.17
CA GLU A 500 -8.95 8.79 20.86
C GLU A 500 -9.37 7.99 19.63
N MET A 501 -10.58 7.47 19.65
CA MET A 501 -11.16 6.73 18.53
C MET A 501 -12.49 7.33 18.12
N ASN A 502 -12.87 7.14 16.84
CA ASN A 502 -14.16 7.63 16.35
C ASN A 502 -15.18 6.48 16.26
N LEU A 503 -16.42 6.85 16.52
CA LEU A 503 -17.59 5.99 16.42
C LEU A 503 -18.54 6.58 15.38
N HIS A 504 -19.05 5.76 14.48
CA HIS A 504 -20.02 6.16 13.46
C HIS A 504 -21.27 5.27 13.56
N LEU A 505 -22.45 5.88 13.53
CA LEU A 505 -23.72 5.16 13.62
C LEU A 505 -24.37 5.05 12.22
N PRO A 506 -24.41 3.84 11.60
CA PRO A 506 -25.11 3.62 10.33
C PRO A 506 -26.58 4.04 10.42
N GLN A 507 -27.04 4.86 9.47
CA GLN A 507 -28.38 5.47 9.49
C GLN A 507 -29.44 4.66 8.70
N THR A 508 -29.02 3.67 7.91
CA THR A 508 -29.94 2.85 7.09
C THR A 508 -29.86 1.38 7.49
N TYR A 509 -30.97 0.65 7.31
CA TYR A 509 -31.01 -0.80 7.60
C TYR A 509 -30.05 -1.60 6.71
N GLU A 510 -29.85 -1.20 5.45
CA GLU A 510 -28.90 -1.82 4.52
C GLU A 510 -27.46 -1.69 5.04
N ALA A 511 -27.02 -0.49 5.40
CA ALA A 511 -25.68 -0.26 5.93
C ALA A 511 -25.48 -0.94 7.29
N LYS A 512 -26.54 -1.00 8.13
CA LYS A 512 -26.52 -1.73 9.40
C LYS A 512 -26.29 -3.23 9.19
N ALA A 513 -26.95 -3.82 8.19
CA ALA A 513 -26.80 -5.23 7.84
C ALA A 513 -25.40 -5.53 7.29
N GLU A 514 -24.90 -4.73 6.35
CA GLU A 514 -23.54 -4.90 5.80
C GLU A 514 -22.47 -4.79 6.89
N ALA A 515 -22.59 -3.80 7.79
CA ALA A 515 -21.66 -3.65 8.91
C ALA A 515 -21.68 -4.88 9.84
N SER A 516 -22.87 -5.39 10.17
CA SER A 516 -23.07 -6.53 11.07
C SER A 516 -22.52 -7.85 10.52
N GLU A 517 -22.63 -8.09 9.21
CA GLU A 517 -22.21 -9.34 8.59
C GLU A 517 -20.77 -9.29 8.06
N LEU A 518 -20.33 -8.18 7.47
CA LEU A 518 -19.00 -8.12 6.84
C LEU A 518 -17.93 -7.50 7.75
N MET A 519 -18.28 -6.44 8.49
CA MET A 519 -17.31 -5.64 9.25
C MET A 519 -17.23 -6.01 10.73
N ASN A 520 -18.07 -6.93 11.19
CA ASN A 520 -18.14 -7.32 12.58
C ASN A 520 -16.84 -7.97 13.06
N VAL A 521 -16.45 -7.67 14.31
CA VAL A 521 -15.24 -8.19 14.93
C VAL A 521 -15.20 -9.71 14.89
N LYS A 522 -16.34 -10.39 15.12
CA LYS A 522 -16.41 -11.86 15.09
C LYS A 522 -15.97 -12.47 13.76
N ASN A 523 -16.23 -11.78 12.64
CA ASN A 523 -15.87 -12.25 11.30
C ASN A 523 -14.49 -11.73 10.86
N ASN A 524 -13.88 -10.81 11.61
CA ASN A 524 -12.59 -10.18 11.31
C ASN A 524 -11.52 -10.48 12.38
N LEU A 525 -11.56 -11.69 12.98
CA LEU A 525 -10.55 -12.13 13.96
C LEU A 525 -9.17 -12.34 13.32
N ILE A 526 -9.14 -12.67 12.04
CA ILE A 526 -7.94 -12.99 11.27
C ILE A 526 -7.50 -11.84 10.36
N THR A 527 -6.19 -11.73 10.14
CA THR A 527 -5.64 -10.82 9.14
C THR A 527 -5.80 -11.40 7.73
N PRO A 528 -6.25 -10.60 6.74
CA PRO A 528 -6.30 -11.05 5.35
C PRO A 528 -4.90 -11.20 4.72
N ARG A 529 -3.83 -10.68 5.37
CA ARG A 529 -2.46 -10.70 4.85
C ARG A 529 -1.86 -12.10 4.81
N SER A 530 -2.01 -12.86 5.89
CA SER A 530 -1.38 -14.17 6.12
C SER A 530 -2.37 -15.25 6.60
N GLY A 531 -3.60 -14.86 6.95
CA GLY A 531 -4.57 -15.75 7.59
C GLY A 531 -4.24 -16.06 9.06
N GLU A 532 -3.44 -15.24 9.73
CA GLU A 532 -3.11 -15.37 11.15
C GLU A 532 -4.14 -14.66 12.05
N PRO A 533 -4.36 -15.13 13.30
CA PRO A 533 -5.25 -14.42 14.23
C PRO A 533 -4.62 -13.08 14.65
N LEU A 534 -5.36 -11.99 14.49
CA LEU A 534 -4.96 -10.65 14.92
C LEU A 534 -5.62 -10.26 16.24
N VAL A 535 -6.92 -10.56 16.39
CA VAL A 535 -7.66 -10.43 17.66
C VAL A 535 -7.36 -11.67 18.49
N ALA A 536 -6.62 -11.48 19.58
CA ALA A 536 -6.13 -12.57 20.43
C ALA A 536 -5.79 -12.03 21.83
N ALA A 537 -5.38 -12.91 22.75
CA ALA A 537 -4.95 -12.49 24.08
C ALA A 537 -3.71 -11.59 24.01
N ILE A 538 -3.66 -10.57 24.88
CA ILE A 538 -2.57 -9.61 24.97
C ILE A 538 -1.97 -9.59 26.38
N GLN A 539 -0.71 -9.17 26.51
CA GLN A 539 0.02 -8.86 27.76
C GLN A 539 -0.43 -9.66 29.00
N ASP A 540 -1.26 -9.07 29.87
CA ASP A 540 -1.67 -9.65 31.16
C ASP A 540 -2.51 -10.91 31.02
N PHE A 541 -3.29 -11.06 29.95
CA PHE A 541 -4.03 -12.29 29.67
C PHE A 541 -3.08 -13.45 29.34
N ILE A 542 -1.97 -13.18 28.64
CA ILE A 542 -0.93 -14.17 28.35
C ILE A 542 -0.17 -14.51 29.64
N THR A 543 0.24 -13.50 30.41
CA THR A 543 0.94 -13.70 31.70
C THR A 543 0.07 -14.51 32.67
N GLY A 544 -1.21 -14.13 32.81
CA GLY A 544 -2.19 -14.85 33.64
C GLY A 544 -2.41 -16.28 33.16
N GLY A 545 -2.59 -16.49 31.85
CA GLY A 545 -2.75 -17.83 31.26
C GLY A 545 -1.52 -18.73 31.45
N TYR A 546 -0.31 -18.17 31.29
CA TYR A 546 0.95 -18.90 31.50
C TYR A 546 1.13 -19.32 32.97
N LEU A 547 0.93 -18.38 33.90
CA LEU A 547 1.08 -18.61 35.33
C LEU A 547 0.00 -19.56 35.88
N LEU A 548 -1.23 -19.47 35.35
CA LEU A 548 -2.30 -20.40 35.68
C LEU A 548 -1.96 -21.83 35.25
N THR A 549 -1.40 -22.00 34.05
CA THR A 549 -1.09 -23.32 33.49
C THR A 549 0.27 -23.88 33.89
N HIS A 550 1.03 -23.17 34.73
CA HIS A 550 2.28 -23.66 35.29
C HIS A 550 2.07 -24.94 36.13
N LYS A 551 3.05 -25.87 36.12
CA LYS A 551 2.94 -27.16 36.85
C LYS A 551 2.75 -27.01 38.35
N ASP A 552 3.31 -25.96 38.93
CA ASP A 552 3.28 -25.70 40.38
C ASP A 552 1.93 -25.11 40.87
N THR A 553 0.97 -24.84 39.98
CA THR A 553 -0.31 -24.20 40.33
C THR A 553 -1.37 -25.25 40.69
N PHE A 554 -1.61 -25.40 42.00
CA PHE A 554 -2.69 -26.22 42.56
C PHE A 554 -3.73 -25.36 43.28
N LEU A 555 -5.00 -25.61 43.01
CA LEU A 555 -6.11 -24.80 43.49
C LEU A 555 -7.09 -25.64 44.31
N PRO A 556 -7.48 -25.18 45.51
CA PRO A 556 -8.53 -25.82 46.30
C PRO A 556 -9.91 -25.59 45.66
N ARG A 557 -10.88 -26.42 46.04
CA ARG A 557 -12.25 -26.36 45.51
C ARG A 557 -12.90 -24.97 45.55
N ALA A 558 -12.69 -24.23 46.64
CA ALA A 558 -13.25 -22.88 46.81
C ALA A 558 -12.78 -21.90 45.73
N GLU A 559 -11.49 -21.95 45.38
CA GLU A 559 -10.89 -21.13 44.33
C GLU A 559 -11.43 -21.52 42.95
N VAL A 560 -11.53 -22.82 42.66
CA VAL A 560 -12.13 -23.32 41.41
C VAL A 560 -13.57 -22.80 41.24
N TYR A 561 -14.34 -22.75 42.31
CA TYR A 561 -15.72 -22.25 42.28
C TYR A 561 -15.77 -20.75 42.02
N ARG A 562 -14.82 -19.98 42.57
CA ARG A 562 -14.66 -18.56 42.29
C ARG A 562 -14.36 -18.31 40.82
N PHE A 563 -13.45 -19.08 40.21
CA PHE A 563 -13.17 -18.99 38.78
C PHE A 563 -14.38 -19.38 37.93
N ALA A 564 -15.09 -20.46 38.29
CA ALA A 564 -16.31 -20.86 37.60
C ALA A 564 -17.40 -19.77 37.67
N ALA A 565 -17.57 -19.12 38.83
CA ALA A 565 -18.51 -18.01 39.02
C ALA A 565 -18.13 -16.78 38.17
N ALA A 566 -16.84 -16.49 38.05
CA ALA A 566 -16.33 -15.41 37.20
C ALA A 566 -16.59 -15.64 35.70
N LEU A 567 -16.91 -16.84 35.26
CA LEU A 567 -17.24 -17.14 33.86
C LEU A 567 -18.73 -17.03 33.53
N ILE A 568 -19.61 -16.93 34.53
CA ILE A 568 -21.06 -16.90 34.31
C ILE A 568 -21.43 -15.58 33.62
N ASP A 569 -22.02 -15.68 32.42
CA ASP A 569 -22.64 -14.56 31.74
C ASP A 569 -24.09 -14.40 32.23
N ALA A 570 -24.38 -13.36 33.00
CA ALA A 570 -25.74 -13.07 33.45
C ALA A 570 -26.70 -12.76 32.28
N SER A 571 -26.17 -12.40 31.11
CA SER A 571 -26.96 -12.07 29.91
C SER A 571 -27.22 -13.27 29.00
N ALA A 572 -26.46 -14.36 29.15
CA ALA A 572 -26.61 -15.54 28.31
C ALA A 572 -27.78 -16.41 28.79
N LYS A 573 -28.93 -16.30 28.11
CA LYS A 573 -30.13 -17.14 28.38
C LYS A 573 -29.88 -18.65 28.35
N LYS A 574 -28.78 -19.12 27.74
CA LYS A 574 -28.49 -20.53 27.50
C LYS A 574 -27.62 -21.21 28.55
N GLN A 575 -26.85 -20.46 29.36
CA GLN A 575 -25.91 -21.08 30.30
C GLN A 575 -26.61 -21.43 31.61
N THR A 576 -27.00 -22.70 31.78
CA THR A 576 -27.71 -23.16 32.98
C THR A 576 -26.82 -23.94 33.95
N LYS A 577 -25.77 -24.62 33.47
CA LYS A 577 -24.89 -25.47 34.28
C LYS A 577 -23.43 -25.35 33.82
N ILE A 578 -22.50 -25.37 34.78
CA ILE A 578 -21.06 -25.45 34.54
C ILE A 578 -20.56 -26.81 35.06
N ARG A 579 -19.85 -27.55 34.23
CA ARG A 579 -19.22 -28.81 34.61
C ARG A 579 -17.85 -28.53 35.22
N ILE A 580 -17.69 -28.90 36.48
CA ILE A 580 -16.38 -28.87 37.15
C ILE A 580 -15.69 -30.22 36.93
N PRO A 581 -14.44 -30.26 36.43
CA PRO A 581 -13.72 -31.51 36.24
C PRO A 581 -13.44 -32.19 37.58
N PRO A 582 -13.21 -33.52 37.60
CA PRO A 582 -12.74 -34.18 38.81
C PRO A 582 -11.36 -33.65 39.22
N PRO A 583 -11.04 -33.58 40.53
CA PRO A 583 -9.73 -33.10 40.99
C PRO A 583 -8.62 -34.02 40.51
N ALA A 584 -7.48 -33.44 40.14
CA ALA A 584 -6.29 -34.18 39.72
C ALA A 584 -5.69 -34.98 40.89
N ILE A 585 -5.67 -34.37 42.09
CA ILE A 585 -5.23 -35.02 43.32
C ILE A 585 -6.47 -35.20 44.20
N ARG A 586 -6.79 -36.45 44.58
CA ARG A 586 -7.94 -36.78 45.44
C ARG A 586 -7.57 -36.96 46.91
N ARG A 587 -6.37 -37.46 47.19
CA ARG A 587 -5.82 -37.65 48.53
C ARG A 587 -4.36 -37.18 48.52
N PRO A 588 -3.85 -36.44 49.53
CA PRO A 588 -4.49 -36.14 50.82
C PRO A 588 -5.55 -35.02 50.78
N VAL A 589 -5.45 -34.06 49.87
CA VAL A 589 -6.40 -32.95 49.70
C VAL A 589 -6.91 -32.93 48.26
N GLU A 590 -8.19 -32.55 48.07
CA GLU A 590 -8.75 -32.34 46.74
C GLU A 590 -8.15 -31.07 46.10
N LEU A 591 -7.24 -31.28 45.15
CA LEU A 591 -6.58 -30.19 44.43
C LEU A 591 -6.78 -30.35 42.92
N TRP A 592 -7.10 -29.23 42.29
CA TRP A 592 -7.15 -29.09 40.84
C TRP A 592 -5.85 -28.48 40.35
N THR A 593 -5.37 -28.95 39.20
CA THR A 593 -4.28 -28.24 38.52
C THR A 593 -4.84 -27.05 37.76
N GLY A 594 -4.08 -25.97 37.61
CA GLY A 594 -4.53 -24.84 36.80
C GLY A 594 -4.75 -25.20 35.32
N LYS A 595 -4.11 -26.27 34.82
CA LYS A 595 -4.38 -26.84 33.48
C LYS A 595 -5.82 -27.35 33.32
N GLN A 596 -6.42 -27.94 34.37
CA GLN A 596 -7.81 -28.41 34.34
C GLN A 596 -8.81 -27.26 34.17
N LEU A 597 -8.48 -26.04 34.62
CA LEU A 597 -9.36 -24.89 34.49
C LEU A 597 -9.51 -24.40 33.04
N ILE A 598 -8.61 -24.80 32.14
CA ILE A 598 -8.74 -24.51 30.71
C ILE A 598 -9.97 -25.21 30.11
N GLU A 599 -10.40 -26.36 30.67
CA GLU A 599 -11.65 -27.02 30.28
C GLU A 599 -12.86 -26.08 30.50
N LEU A 600 -12.85 -25.26 31.56
CA LEU A 600 -13.94 -24.30 31.83
C LEU A 600 -14.00 -23.16 30.80
N ILE A 601 -12.87 -22.81 30.20
CA ILE A 601 -12.80 -21.77 29.15
C ILE A 601 -13.34 -22.31 27.83
N ILE A 602 -12.87 -23.49 27.42
CA ILE A 602 -13.20 -24.07 26.12
C ILE A 602 -14.58 -24.73 26.13
N ARG A 603 -14.86 -25.57 27.13
CA ARG A 603 -16.05 -26.42 27.23
C ARG A 603 -16.70 -26.35 28.62
N PRO A 604 -17.41 -25.25 28.95
CA PRO A 604 -18.02 -25.08 30.28
C PRO A 604 -19.22 -26.00 30.54
N ASP A 605 -19.97 -26.39 29.51
CA ASP A 605 -21.18 -27.20 29.63
C ASP A 605 -21.02 -28.59 28.98
N LYS A 606 -21.70 -29.60 29.52
CA LYS A 606 -21.77 -30.95 28.94
C LYS A 606 -22.43 -30.94 27.57
N GLY A 607 -23.40 -30.05 27.36
CA GLY A 607 -24.10 -29.88 26.09
C GLY A 607 -23.30 -29.14 25.01
N SER A 608 -22.08 -28.68 25.30
CA SER A 608 -21.22 -28.07 24.29
C SER A 608 -20.56 -29.16 23.44
N ASP A 609 -20.71 -29.04 22.12
CA ASP A 609 -20.12 -29.92 21.11
C ASP A 609 -18.63 -29.63 20.87
N VAL A 610 -18.08 -28.58 21.48
CA VAL A 610 -16.71 -28.10 21.24
C VAL A 610 -15.69 -29.06 21.86
N SER A 611 -14.96 -29.75 20.99
CA SER A 611 -13.87 -30.68 21.34
C SER A 611 -12.58 -30.28 20.64
N LEU A 612 -11.81 -29.39 21.27
CA LEU A 612 -10.54 -28.92 20.72
C LEU A 612 -9.46 -30.01 20.84
N ASN A 613 -8.71 -30.21 19.77
CA ASN A 613 -7.55 -31.10 19.71
C ASN A 613 -6.38 -30.33 19.14
N LEU A 614 -5.23 -30.29 19.80
CA LEU A 614 -4.07 -29.54 19.35
C LEU A 614 -2.78 -30.15 19.91
N THR A 615 -1.75 -30.23 19.08
CA THR A 615 -0.39 -30.52 19.50
C THR A 615 0.56 -29.42 19.01
N ALA A 616 1.35 -28.84 19.91
CA ALA A 616 2.15 -27.66 19.60
C ALA A 616 3.44 -27.58 20.41
N LYS A 617 4.44 -26.88 19.87
CA LYS A 617 5.70 -26.57 20.57
C LYS A 617 5.66 -25.13 21.06
N ASN A 618 6.01 -24.90 22.32
CA ASN A 618 6.21 -23.55 22.86
C ASN A 618 7.58 -22.99 22.45
N LYS A 619 7.76 -21.69 22.69
CA LYS A 619 9.03 -20.99 22.39
C LYS A 619 10.23 -21.56 23.14
N SER A 620 10.05 -22.04 24.37
CA SER A 620 11.09 -22.57 25.26
C SER A 620 11.33 -24.08 25.14
N TYR A 621 10.82 -24.72 24.09
CA TYR A 621 10.94 -26.17 23.88
C TYR A 621 12.41 -26.61 23.72
N THR A 622 12.86 -27.51 24.59
CA THR A 622 14.24 -28.04 24.60
C THR A 622 14.40 -29.38 23.89
N GLY A 623 13.34 -30.20 23.80
CA GLY A 623 13.39 -31.54 23.23
C GLY A 623 12.44 -32.53 23.92
N ASN A 624 12.51 -33.81 23.55
CA ASN A 624 11.79 -34.95 24.16
C ASN A 624 10.25 -34.87 24.15
N LEU A 625 9.66 -34.14 23.21
CA LEU A 625 8.21 -34.02 23.02
C LEU A 625 7.50 -33.67 24.34
N GLU A 626 6.55 -34.49 24.79
CA GLU A 626 5.75 -34.29 26.01
C GLU A 626 6.57 -34.35 27.31
N LEU A 627 7.71 -35.06 27.33
CA LEU A 627 8.60 -35.19 28.48
C LEU A 627 9.66 -34.08 28.55
N CYS A 628 9.38 -32.95 27.88
CA CYS A 628 10.23 -31.78 27.92
C CYS A 628 10.41 -31.27 29.36
N SER A 629 11.67 -31.05 29.76
CA SER A 629 12.04 -30.61 31.11
C SER A 629 11.37 -29.30 31.52
N LYS A 630 11.13 -28.40 30.56
CA LYS A 630 10.50 -27.09 30.78
C LYS A 630 8.99 -27.06 30.56
N ASP A 631 8.32 -28.21 30.45
CA ASP A 631 6.87 -28.28 30.15
C ASP A 631 6.45 -27.42 28.94
N SER A 632 7.23 -27.50 27.87
CA SER A 632 7.13 -26.61 26.70
C SER A 632 6.60 -27.31 25.45
N TYR A 633 5.88 -28.43 25.63
CA TYR A 633 5.19 -29.14 24.56
C TYR A 633 3.72 -29.29 24.96
N VAL A 634 2.85 -28.69 24.17
CA VAL A 634 1.44 -28.54 24.51
C VAL A 634 0.61 -29.59 23.82
N ILE A 635 -0.22 -30.28 24.60
CA ILE A 635 -1.15 -31.29 24.12
C ILE A 635 -2.52 -30.97 24.70
N ILE A 636 -3.47 -30.66 23.83
CA ILE A 636 -4.89 -30.53 24.15
C ILE A 636 -5.63 -31.67 23.44
N ARG A 637 -6.40 -32.43 24.19
CA ARG A 637 -7.25 -33.51 23.67
C ARG A 637 -8.65 -33.33 24.21
N ASN A 638 -9.65 -33.31 23.33
CA ASN A 638 -11.06 -33.16 23.69
C ASN A 638 -11.29 -32.02 24.69
N SER A 639 -10.67 -30.86 24.43
CA SER A 639 -10.72 -29.64 25.24
C SER A 639 -10.02 -29.70 26.62
N VAL A 640 -9.26 -30.78 26.91
CA VAL A 640 -8.47 -30.93 28.14
C VAL A 640 -6.99 -30.68 27.85
N LEU A 641 -6.37 -29.76 28.58
CA LEU A 641 -4.93 -29.47 28.51
C LEU A 641 -4.16 -30.51 29.34
N LEU A 642 -3.49 -31.45 28.65
CA LEU A 642 -2.77 -32.56 29.29
C LEU A 642 -1.33 -32.19 29.68
N ALA A 643 -0.61 -31.53 28.77
CA ALA A 643 0.78 -31.14 28.96
C ALA A 643 1.02 -29.74 28.43
N GLY A 644 2.02 -29.05 29.00
CA GLY A 644 2.50 -27.77 28.52
C GLY A 644 1.85 -26.52 29.13
N CYS A 645 2.57 -25.40 29.11
CA CYS A 645 2.07 -24.08 29.52
C CYS A 645 1.49 -23.29 28.33
N LEU A 646 0.55 -22.40 28.57
CA LEU A 646 0.00 -21.52 27.53
C LEU A 646 0.83 -20.23 27.40
N ASP A 647 1.57 -20.11 26.30
CA ASP A 647 2.38 -18.93 25.99
C ASP A 647 1.77 -18.09 24.84
N LYS A 648 2.48 -17.03 24.41
CA LYS A 648 2.07 -16.18 23.29
C LYS A 648 1.85 -16.96 21.98
N SER A 649 2.52 -18.08 21.76
CA SER A 649 2.36 -18.85 20.51
C SER A 649 0.99 -19.54 20.43
N LEU A 650 0.38 -19.84 21.58
CA LEU A 650 -0.89 -20.52 21.70
C LEU A 650 -2.07 -19.59 21.95
N LEU A 651 -1.85 -18.46 22.63
CA LEU A 651 -2.90 -17.50 22.98
C LEU A 651 -2.82 -16.17 22.21
N GLY A 652 -1.66 -15.83 21.63
CA GLY A 652 -1.39 -14.51 21.04
C GLY A 652 -1.47 -14.42 19.51
N SER A 653 -1.22 -13.22 18.98
CA SER A 653 -1.59 -12.76 17.63
C SER A 653 -0.58 -13.05 16.49
N SER A 654 0.07 -14.21 16.46
CA SER A 654 1.18 -14.44 15.50
C SER A 654 1.37 -15.87 15.03
N SER A 655 0.46 -16.76 15.39
CA SER A 655 0.61 -18.18 15.09
C SER A 655 -0.73 -18.76 14.69
N LYS A 656 -0.74 -19.52 13.59
CA LYS A 656 -1.88 -20.33 13.18
C LYS A 656 -2.16 -21.49 14.14
N VAL A 657 -1.17 -21.89 14.96
CA VAL A 657 -1.31 -22.95 15.98
C VAL A 657 -2.01 -22.45 17.26
N ASN A 658 -2.68 -21.30 17.20
CA ASN A 658 -3.36 -20.69 18.33
C ASN A 658 -4.67 -21.44 18.66
N ILE A 659 -5.00 -21.56 19.95
CA ILE A 659 -6.23 -22.17 20.46
C ILE A 659 -7.48 -21.50 19.86
N PHE A 660 -7.53 -20.17 19.85
CA PHE A 660 -8.65 -19.41 19.30
C PHE A 660 -8.78 -19.58 17.79
N TYR A 661 -7.66 -19.71 17.08
CA TYR A 661 -7.67 -19.98 15.65
C TYR A 661 -8.27 -21.34 15.33
N MET A 662 -7.88 -22.38 16.07
CA MET A 662 -8.43 -23.73 15.88
C MET A 662 -9.92 -23.80 16.24
N LEU A 663 -10.35 -23.13 17.32
CA LEU A 663 -11.76 -23.03 17.66
C LEU A 663 -12.57 -22.36 16.54
N MET A 664 -12.05 -21.26 15.99
CA MET A 664 -12.67 -20.55 14.86
C MET A 664 -12.78 -21.44 13.62
N ARG A 665 -11.73 -22.19 13.29
CA ARG A 665 -11.67 -23.05 12.08
C ARG A 665 -12.56 -24.28 12.15
N ASP A 666 -12.64 -24.91 13.32
CA ASP A 666 -13.33 -26.19 13.47
C ASP A 666 -14.79 -26.02 13.92
N TYR A 667 -15.07 -25.03 14.78
CA TYR A 667 -16.38 -24.85 15.42
C TYR A 667 -17.08 -23.51 15.10
N GLY A 668 -16.38 -22.58 14.43
CA GLY A 668 -16.91 -21.27 14.06
C GLY A 668 -16.48 -20.13 14.99
N GLU A 669 -16.79 -18.91 14.57
CA GLU A 669 -16.29 -17.66 15.15
C GLU A 669 -16.80 -17.42 16.58
N ASP A 670 -18.07 -17.74 16.83
CA ASP A 670 -18.71 -17.54 18.14
C ASP A 670 -18.01 -18.33 19.26
N ALA A 671 -17.56 -19.55 18.96
CA ALA A 671 -16.83 -20.39 19.91
C ALA A 671 -15.48 -19.78 20.30
N ALA A 672 -14.78 -19.15 19.34
CA ALA A 672 -13.52 -18.46 19.58
C ALA A 672 -13.74 -17.18 20.40
N VAL A 673 -14.74 -16.37 20.07
CA VAL A 673 -15.09 -15.13 20.80
C VAL A 673 -15.46 -15.43 22.24
N ASP A 674 -16.29 -16.45 22.47
CA ASP A 674 -16.68 -16.89 23.82
C ASP A 674 -15.47 -17.37 24.64
N ALA A 675 -14.58 -18.16 24.04
CA ALA A 675 -13.38 -18.65 24.71
C ALA A 675 -12.42 -17.51 25.08
N MET A 676 -12.21 -16.54 24.18
CA MET A 676 -11.38 -15.37 24.44
C MET A 676 -11.99 -14.49 25.55
N TRP A 677 -13.30 -14.24 25.52
CA TRP A 677 -13.99 -13.48 26.58
C TRP A 677 -13.88 -14.17 27.94
N ARG A 678 -14.05 -15.49 28.00
CA ARG A 678 -13.87 -16.28 29.23
C ARG A 678 -12.44 -16.18 29.77
N LEU A 679 -11.43 -16.22 28.90
CA LEU A 679 -10.03 -15.98 29.30
C LEU A 679 -9.84 -14.56 29.84
N ALA A 680 -10.38 -13.55 29.17
CA ALA A 680 -10.30 -12.14 29.57
C ALA A 680 -10.93 -11.88 30.95
N ARG A 681 -11.91 -12.69 31.38
CA ARG A 681 -12.47 -12.64 32.75
C ARG A 681 -11.65 -13.45 33.76
N MET A 682 -11.19 -14.65 33.40
CA MET A 682 -10.47 -15.53 34.32
C MET A 682 -9.06 -15.01 34.64
N ALA A 683 -8.31 -14.55 33.65
CA ALA A 683 -6.91 -14.18 33.81
C ALA A 683 -6.71 -12.98 34.76
N PRO A 684 -7.46 -11.87 34.67
CA PRO A 684 -7.36 -10.77 35.64
C PRO A 684 -7.75 -11.18 37.06
N VAL A 685 -8.81 -11.99 37.22
CA VAL A 685 -9.21 -12.50 38.54
C VAL A 685 -8.08 -13.35 39.13
N PHE A 686 -7.45 -14.21 38.34
CA PHE A 686 -6.30 -14.97 38.80
C PHE A 686 -5.10 -14.08 39.16
N LEU A 687 -4.74 -13.16 38.27
CA LEU A 687 -3.54 -12.33 38.42
C LEU A 687 -3.63 -11.36 39.60
N SER A 688 -4.80 -10.73 39.78
CA SER A 688 -5.06 -9.80 40.90
C SER A 688 -5.03 -10.50 42.26
N ASN A 689 -5.53 -11.74 42.35
CA ASN A 689 -5.52 -12.50 43.61
C ASN A 689 -4.18 -13.18 43.90
N ARG A 690 -3.43 -13.58 42.86
CA ARG A 690 -2.09 -14.17 43.02
C ARG A 690 -1.04 -13.13 43.33
N GLY A 691 -1.16 -11.94 42.74
CA GLY A 691 -0.12 -10.92 42.72
C GLY A 691 0.96 -11.22 41.68
N PHE A 692 1.30 -10.22 40.86
CA PHE A 692 2.43 -10.25 39.95
C PHE A 692 3.00 -8.84 39.86
N SER A 693 4.26 -8.68 40.26
CA SER A 693 4.91 -7.38 40.35
C SER A 693 6.36 -7.50 39.90
N ILE A 694 6.91 -6.39 39.40
CA ILE A 694 8.32 -6.24 39.05
C ILE A 694 8.95 -5.28 40.06
N GLY A 695 10.06 -5.69 40.67
CA GLY A 695 10.83 -4.88 41.61
C GLY A 695 12.22 -4.56 41.10
N ILE A 696 12.90 -3.65 41.80
CA ILE A 696 14.32 -3.36 41.57
C ILE A 696 15.21 -4.59 41.82
N GLY A 697 14.76 -5.51 42.69
CA GLY A 697 15.44 -6.78 42.97
C GLY A 697 15.47 -7.75 41.78
N ASP A 698 14.50 -7.68 40.86
CA ASP A 698 14.45 -8.53 39.66
C ASP A 698 15.51 -8.15 38.63
N VAL A 699 16.00 -6.92 38.68
CA VAL A 699 16.99 -6.37 37.75
C VAL A 699 18.37 -6.18 38.38
N ARG A 700 18.53 -6.49 39.67
CA ARG A 700 19.82 -6.43 40.36
C ARG A 700 20.71 -7.59 39.91
N PRO A 701 21.91 -7.32 39.35
CA PRO A 701 22.85 -8.38 38.98
C PRO A 701 23.40 -9.07 40.24
N SER A 702 23.61 -10.39 40.17
CA SER A 702 24.30 -11.12 41.22
C SER A 702 25.81 -10.84 41.19
N GLU A 703 26.49 -11.00 42.34
CA GLU A 703 27.95 -10.85 42.43
C GLU A 703 28.71 -11.81 41.49
N GLN A 704 28.11 -12.96 41.19
CA GLN A 704 28.65 -13.91 40.22
C GLN A 704 28.52 -13.38 38.79
N LEU A 705 27.36 -12.83 38.43
CA LEU A 705 27.15 -12.21 37.13
C LEU A 705 28.09 -11.02 36.91
N LEU A 706 28.34 -10.19 37.93
CA LEU A 706 29.27 -9.07 37.85
C LEU A 706 30.71 -9.52 37.59
N ARG A 707 31.17 -10.57 38.27
CA ARG A 707 32.51 -11.15 38.05
C ARG A 707 32.66 -11.74 36.65
N GLU A 708 31.70 -12.57 36.22
CA GLU A 708 31.73 -13.17 34.88
C GLU A 708 31.59 -12.12 33.78
N LYS A 709 30.73 -11.10 33.97
CA LYS A 709 30.62 -9.96 33.07
C LYS A 709 31.94 -9.20 32.94
N GLY A 710 32.58 -8.86 34.06
CA GLY A 710 33.86 -8.14 34.07
C GLY A 710 34.90 -8.86 33.24
N GLN A 711 35.09 -10.16 33.49
CA GLN A 711 36.00 -11.01 32.72
C GLN A 711 35.66 -11.04 31.22
N LEU A 712 34.39 -11.14 30.84
CA LEU A 712 33.96 -11.16 29.44
C LEU A 712 34.24 -9.82 28.73
N VAL A 713 33.94 -8.70 29.39
CA VAL A 713 34.18 -7.36 28.85
C VAL A 713 35.67 -7.09 28.71
N ASP A 714 36.47 -7.40 29.72
CA ASP A 714 37.94 -7.21 29.71
C ASP A 714 38.60 -8.05 28.61
N ASN A 715 38.18 -9.31 28.46
CA ASN A 715 38.64 -10.20 27.39
C ASN A 715 38.26 -9.65 26.00
N GLY A 716 37.02 -9.16 25.86
CA GLY A 716 36.54 -8.56 24.62
C GLY A 716 37.28 -7.28 24.24
N TYR A 717 37.54 -6.41 25.22
CA TYR A 717 38.30 -5.18 25.04
C TYR A 717 39.77 -5.44 24.69
N SER A 718 40.37 -6.46 25.32
CA SER A 718 41.74 -6.90 25.01
C SER A 718 41.85 -7.36 23.56
N LYS A 719 40.90 -8.17 23.07
CA LYS A 719 40.84 -8.58 21.66
C LYS A 719 40.66 -7.40 20.70
N CYS A 720 39.72 -6.50 21.00
CA CYS A 720 39.52 -5.29 20.20
C CYS A 720 40.79 -4.44 20.13
N SER A 721 41.50 -4.29 21.24
CA SER A 721 42.76 -3.54 21.31
C SER A 721 43.86 -4.21 20.51
N GLN A 722 43.91 -5.55 20.52
CA GLN A 722 44.81 -6.32 19.66
C GLN A 722 44.52 -6.08 18.18
N TYR A 723 43.25 -6.13 17.74
CA TYR A 723 42.91 -5.87 16.33
C TYR A 723 43.20 -4.43 15.90
N ILE A 724 43.01 -3.46 16.80
CA ILE A 724 43.39 -2.06 16.54
C ILE A 724 44.91 -1.97 16.37
N LYS A 725 45.69 -2.62 17.23
CA LYS A 725 47.15 -2.68 17.12
C LYS A 725 47.60 -3.38 15.84
N GLU A 726 46.92 -4.45 15.42
CA GLU A 726 47.18 -5.15 14.16
C GLU A 726 46.91 -4.25 12.93
N LEU A 727 45.92 -3.35 13.01
CA LEU A 727 45.70 -2.33 11.98
C LEU A 727 46.82 -1.28 11.99
N GLU A 728 47.22 -0.78 13.17
CA GLU A 728 48.31 0.19 13.30
C GLU A 728 49.65 -0.36 12.82
N GLU A 729 49.89 -1.66 13.02
CA GLU A 729 51.06 -2.39 12.51
C GLU A 729 50.93 -2.79 11.02
N GLY A 730 49.78 -2.56 10.37
CA GLY A 730 49.52 -2.93 8.97
C GLY A 730 49.43 -4.44 8.72
N LYS A 731 49.16 -5.24 9.75
CA LYS A 731 49.07 -6.71 9.69
C LYS A 731 47.65 -7.23 9.46
N LEU A 732 46.64 -6.38 9.63
CA LEU A 732 45.23 -6.77 9.50
C LEU A 732 44.89 -7.09 8.03
N LYS A 733 44.50 -8.33 7.76
CA LYS A 733 44.08 -8.74 6.41
C LYS A 733 42.70 -8.19 6.09
N ALA A 734 42.60 -7.40 5.03
CA ALA A 734 41.32 -6.94 4.51
C ALA A 734 40.41 -8.12 4.11
N GLN A 735 39.14 -8.08 4.54
CA GLN A 735 38.11 -9.01 4.09
C GLN A 735 37.80 -8.77 2.60
N PRO A 736 37.33 -9.80 1.86
CA PRO A 736 37.03 -9.66 0.43
C PRO A 736 36.05 -8.50 0.17
N GLY A 737 36.52 -7.48 -0.54
CA GLY A 737 35.71 -6.33 -0.94
C GLY A 737 35.59 -5.22 0.11
N CYS A 738 36.25 -5.33 1.25
CA CYS A 738 36.34 -4.29 2.28
C CYS A 738 37.75 -3.69 2.31
N THR A 739 37.87 -2.45 2.76
CA THR A 739 39.16 -1.89 3.17
C THR A 739 39.64 -2.49 4.49
N GLU A 740 40.91 -2.28 4.86
CA GLU A 740 41.43 -2.72 6.17
C GLU A 740 40.65 -2.07 7.33
N GLU A 741 40.23 -0.81 7.18
CA GLU A 741 39.43 -0.11 8.20
C GLU A 741 38.00 -0.66 8.30
N GLU A 742 37.32 -0.88 7.17
CA GLU A 742 35.98 -1.51 7.16
C GLU A 742 36.03 -2.93 7.72
N THR A 743 37.13 -3.64 7.46
CA THR A 743 37.37 -4.97 8.01
C THR A 743 37.51 -4.91 9.52
N LEU A 744 38.28 -3.94 10.05
CA LEU A 744 38.38 -3.71 11.48
C LEU A 744 37.00 -3.42 12.10
N GLU A 745 36.22 -2.54 11.50
CA GLU A 745 34.88 -2.19 12.00
C GLU A 745 33.93 -3.41 12.02
N SER A 746 33.96 -4.25 10.98
CA SER A 746 33.17 -5.48 10.91
C SER A 746 33.57 -6.48 11.99
N ILE A 747 34.88 -6.69 12.19
CA ILE A 747 35.40 -7.60 13.22
C ILE A 747 35.05 -7.08 14.62
N ILE A 748 35.26 -5.79 14.90
CA ILE A 748 34.93 -5.19 16.19
C ILE A 748 33.42 -5.31 16.46
N LEU A 749 32.56 -4.95 15.52
CA LEU A 749 31.10 -5.08 15.68
C LEU A 749 30.68 -6.53 16.00
N ARG A 750 31.30 -7.51 15.34
CA ARG A 750 31.05 -8.94 15.59
C ARG A 750 31.46 -9.36 17.00
N GLU A 751 32.66 -8.97 17.45
CA GLU A 751 33.13 -9.27 18.81
C GLU A 751 32.23 -8.59 19.86
N LEU A 752 31.91 -7.31 19.69
CA LEU A 752 31.06 -6.56 20.63
C LEU A 752 29.63 -7.12 20.70
N SER A 753 29.08 -7.58 19.58
CA SER A 753 27.77 -8.27 19.56
C SER A 753 27.83 -9.59 20.32
N THR A 754 28.93 -10.33 20.14
CA THR A 754 29.19 -11.60 20.81
C THR A 754 29.29 -11.42 22.33
N ILE A 755 29.94 -10.34 22.81
CA ILE A 755 30.01 -10.02 24.25
C ILE A 755 28.60 -9.85 24.84
N ARG A 756 27.74 -9.06 24.17
CA ARG A 756 26.37 -8.84 24.63
C ARG A 756 25.59 -10.15 24.73
N ASP A 757 25.69 -11.00 23.71
CA ASP A 757 24.92 -12.25 23.66
C ASP A 757 25.40 -13.25 24.72
N HIS A 758 26.71 -13.37 24.97
CA HIS A 758 27.26 -14.18 26.06
C HIS A 758 26.88 -13.63 27.43
N ALA A 759 27.03 -12.33 27.65
CA ALA A 759 26.62 -11.67 28.89
C ALA A 759 25.12 -11.88 29.16
N GLY A 760 24.30 -11.83 28.11
CA GLY A 760 22.87 -12.16 28.18
C GLY A 760 22.59 -13.61 28.56
N GLN A 761 23.30 -14.58 27.96
CA GLN A 761 23.15 -16.00 28.32
C GLN A 761 23.60 -16.29 29.75
N VAL A 762 24.68 -15.68 30.21
CA VAL A 762 25.14 -15.76 31.61
C VAL A 762 24.09 -15.15 32.55
N CYS A 763 23.53 -13.99 32.19
CA CYS A 763 22.45 -13.36 32.93
C CYS A 763 21.27 -14.31 33.09
N LEU A 764 20.78 -14.91 31.99
CA LEU A 764 19.60 -15.80 32.04
C LEU A 764 19.82 -17.07 32.87
N ARG A 765 21.06 -17.58 32.96
CA ARG A 765 21.38 -18.74 33.80
C ARG A 765 21.36 -18.42 35.29
N ASN A 766 21.69 -17.17 35.66
CA ASN A 766 21.79 -16.73 37.05
C ASN A 766 20.48 -16.19 37.62
N LEU A 767 19.45 -15.92 36.79
CA LEU A 767 18.16 -15.41 37.25
C LEU A 767 17.28 -16.53 37.82
N SER A 768 16.57 -16.22 38.91
CA SER A 768 15.57 -17.11 39.49
C SER A 768 14.41 -17.37 38.51
N LYS A 769 13.86 -18.58 38.53
CA LYS A 769 12.66 -18.94 37.76
C LYS A 769 11.42 -18.09 38.11
N TYR A 770 11.39 -17.50 39.31
CA TYR A 770 10.29 -16.64 39.79
C TYR A 770 10.45 -15.17 39.42
N ASN A 771 11.54 -14.80 38.75
CA ASN A 771 11.78 -13.43 38.30
C ASN A 771 10.67 -12.99 37.32
N ALA A 772 10.07 -11.83 37.58
CA ALA A 772 8.95 -11.31 36.80
C ALA A 772 9.33 -10.97 35.34
N PRO A 773 10.38 -10.16 35.06
CA PRO A 773 10.91 -9.96 33.70
C PRO A 773 11.16 -11.26 32.95
N LEU A 774 11.79 -12.25 33.60
CA LEU A 774 12.06 -13.54 32.97
C LEU A 774 10.76 -14.25 32.57
N THR A 775 9.76 -14.25 33.47
CA THR A 775 8.44 -14.83 33.20
C THR A 775 7.77 -14.15 32.01
N MET A 776 7.79 -12.82 31.95
CA MET A 776 7.21 -12.05 30.84
C MET A 776 7.90 -12.31 29.50
N ALA A 777 9.22 -12.47 29.50
CA ALA A 777 9.98 -12.81 28.29
C ALA A 777 9.72 -14.26 27.83
N VAL A 778 9.62 -15.21 28.75
CA VAL A 778 9.36 -16.64 28.45
C VAL A 778 7.94 -16.83 27.90
N CYS A 779 6.93 -16.25 28.56
CA CYS A 779 5.55 -16.33 28.05
C CYS A 779 5.35 -15.46 26.79
N GLY A 780 6.19 -14.43 26.62
CA GLY A 780 6.17 -13.51 25.48
C GLY A 780 5.09 -12.43 25.59
N SER A 781 4.62 -12.10 26.79
CA SER A 781 3.61 -11.05 27.03
C SER A 781 4.14 -9.67 26.70
N LYS A 782 5.27 -9.30 27.30
CA LYS A 782 6.01 -8.05 27.04
C LYS A 782 7.49 -8.23 27.33
N GLY A 783 8.34 -7.63 26.49
CA GLY A 783 9.79 -7.73 26.62
C GLY A 783 10.39 -8.95 25.92
N SER A 784 11.73 -8.96 25.87
CA SER A 784 12.53 -10.01 25.26
C SER A 784 13.72 -10.34 26.16
N PHE A 785 14.41 -11.44 25.86
CA PHE A 785 15.67 -11.77 26.54
C PHE A 785 16.74 -10.69 26.38
N ILE A 786 16.73 -9.96 25.26
CA ILE A 786 17.64 -8.83 25.01
C ILE A 786 17.34 -7.70 26.00
N ASN A 787 16.07 -7.36 26.22
CA ASN A 787 15.69 -6.28 27.13
C ASN A 787 16.15 -6.58 28.56
N ILE A 788 16.00 -7.82 29.01
CA ILE A 788 16.49 -8.28 30.32
C ILE A 788 18.01 -8.12 30.39
N SER A 789 18.72 -8.60 29.36
CA SER A 789 20.18 -8.47 29.28
C SER A 789 20.64 -7.02 29.33
N GLN A 790 19.94 -6.09 28.70
CA GLN A 790 20.28 -4.66 28.70
C GLN A 790 20.04 -3.99 30.06
N MET A 791 18.96 -4.38 30.76
CA MET A 791 18.65 -3.86 32.09
C MET A 791 19.64 -4.36 33.16
N ILE A 792 20.07 -5.63 33.07
CA ILE A 792 20.84 -6.30 34.12
C ILE A 792 22.34 -6.38 33.78
N ALA A 793 22.69 -6.90 32.60
CA ALA A 793 24.06 -7.24 32.24
C ALA A 793 24.80 -6.08 31.54
N CYS A 794 24.49 -5.78 30.27
CA CYS A 794 25.09 -4.68 29.51
C CYS A 794 24.16 -4.23 28.38
N VAL A 795 24.11 -2.92 28.10
CA VAL A 795 23.30 -2.39 26.99
C VAL A 795 23.90 -2.82 25.63
N GLY A 796 25.22 -2.79 25.51
CA GLY A 796 25.99 -3.20 24.33
C GLY A 796 26.28 -2.05 23.36
N GLN A 797 26.71 -2.39 22.14
CA GLN A 797 27.07 -1.43 21.10
C GLN A 797 25.86 -0.64 20.61
N GLN A 798 25.95 0.69 20.61
CA GLN A 798 25.00 1.57 19.94
C GLN A 798 25.39 1.66 18.47
N ALA A 799 24.52 1.24 17.55
CA ALA A 799 24.75 1.36 16.12
C ALA A 799 23.94 2.53 15.55
N ILE A 800 24.58 3.34 14.71
CA ILE A 800 23.96 4.48 14.01
C ILE A 800 24.09 4.22 12.51
N SER A 801 22.98 4.17 11.78
CA SER A 801 22.97 3.85 10.33
C SER A 801 23.69 2.53 9.99
N GLY A 802 23.70 1.55 10.91
CA GLY A 802 24.40 0.27 10.75
C GLY A 802 25.89 0.25 11.09
N HIS A 803 26.48 1.41 11.42
CA HIS A 803 27.89 1.54 11.81
C HIS A 803 28.03 1.92 13.30
N ARG A 804 29.24 1.87 13.84
CA ARG A 804 29.55 2.49 15.14
C ARG A 804 29.43 4.02 15.02
N PRO A 805 29.20 4.76 16.12
CA PRO A 805 29.10 6.21 16.10
C PRO A 805 30.23 6.86 15.29
N PRO A 806 29.88 7.69 14.29
CA PRO A 806 30.87 8.36 13.47
C PRO A 806 31.64 9.40 14.29
N ASP A 807 32.75 9.87 13.74
CA ASP A 807 33.52 10.97 14.33
C ASP A 807 32.78 12.29 14.15
N GLY A 808 32.13 12.76 15.23
CA GLY A 808 31.43 14.05 15.28
C GLY A 808 32.37 15.25 15.42
N PHE A 809 33.63 15.01 15.77
CA PHE A 809 34.70 16.00 15.87
C PHE A 809 35.88 15.56 14.99
N GLU A 810 36.90 16.40 14.86
CA GLU A 810 38.13 16.10 14.11
C GLU A 810 38.76 14.78 14.59
N GLU A 811 38.62 13.72 13.77
CA GLU A 811 39.13 12.35 13.99
C GLU A 811 38.72 11.70 15.32
N ARG A 812 37.60 12.12 15.93
CA ARG A 812 37.09 11.51 17.17
C ARG A 812 35.58 11.71 17.33
N SER A 813 34.95 10.84 18.10
CA SER A 813 33.51 10.86 18.37
C SER A 813 33.09 11.97 19.33
N LEU A 814 33.86 12.17 20.41
CA LEU A 814 33.65 13.18 21.46
C LEU A 814 34.99 13.79 21.90
N PRO A 815 35.02 15.02 22.42
CA PRO A 815 36.25 15.67 22.88
C PRO A 815 36.91 14.99 24.08
N HIS A 816 36.16 14.14 24.80
CA HIS A 816 36.62 13.35 25.94
C HIS A 816 37.56 12.20 25.54
N PHE A 817 37.60 11.84 24.26
CA PHE A 817 38.50 10.82 23.75
C PHE A 817 39.64 11.46 22.96
N GLU A 818 40.78 10.77 22.92
CA GLU A 818 41.91 11.15 22.09
C GLU A 818 41.56 11.03 20.61
N ARG A 819 42.27 11.79 19.78
CA ARG A 819 42.12 11.74 18.31
C ARG A 819 42.50 10.35 17.80
N LYS A 820 41.83 9.88 16.76
CA LYS A 820 41.99 8.56 16.11
C LYS A 820 41.71 7.34 17.00
N LYS A 821 41.20 7.53 18.22
CA LYS A 821 40.96 6.43 19.15
C LYS A 821 39.77 5.56 18.70
N LYS A 822 40.05 4.36 18.19
CA LYS A 822 39.05 3.39 17.68
C LYS A 822 38.57 2.35 18.71
N THR A 823 38.92 2.52 19.99
CA THR A 823 38.52 1.61 21.09
C THR A 823 36.99 1.49 21.25
N PRO A 824 36.45 0.38 21.79
CA PRO A 824 35.00 0.21 21.98
C PRO A 824 34.31 1.36 22.72
N GLU A 825 34.88 1.81 23.84
CA GLU A 825 34.33 2.90 24.68
C GLU A 825 34.23 4.23 23.91
N ALA A 826 35.28 4.56 23.15
CA ALA A 826 35.34 5.78 22.35
C ALA A 826 34.33 5.81 21.19
N LYS A 827 33.79 4.66 20.80
CA LYS A 827 32.86 4.54 19.66
C LYS A 827 31.58 3.83 20.09
N GLY A 828 31.02 4.22 21.22
CA GLY A 828 29.63 3.89 21.59
C GLY A 828 29.34 2.49 22.10
N PHE A 829 30.34 1.73 22.56
CA PHE A 829 30.04 0.53 23.33
C PHE A 829 29.65 0.91 24.76
N VAL A 830 28.44 0.53 25.18
CA VAL A 830 27.92 0.79 26.51
C VAL A 830 28.05 -0.48 27.34
N ALA A 831 29.07 -0.51 28.20
CA ALA A 831 29.39 -1.66 29.05
C ALA A 831 28.48 -1.71 30.28
N ASN A 832 27.99 -0.56 30.73
CA ASN A 832 27.03 -0.44 31.81
C ASN A 832 25.64 -0.96 31.43
N SER A 833 24.86 -1.35 32.43
CA SER A 833 23.44 -1.67 32.28
C SER A 833 22.59 -0.49 32.74
N PHE A 834 21.28 -0.52 32.45
CA PHE A 834 20.38 0.51 32.99
C PHE A 834 20.32 0.50 34.52
N TYR A 835 20.57 -0.66 35.15
CA TYR A 835 20.67 -0.77 36.60
C TYR A 835 21.93 -0.11 37.17
N SER A 836 23.10 -0.32 36.56
CA SER A 836 24.35 0.28 37.05
C SER A 836 24.44 1.79 36.78
N GLY A 837 23.66 2.28 35.81
CA GLY A 837 23.70 3.68 35.36
C GLY A 837 24.74 3.89 34.26
N LEU A 838 24.40 4.74 33.28
CA LEU A 838 25.27 5.06 32.16
C LEU A 838 26.22 6.21 32.52
N THR A 839 27.48 6.10 32.10
CA THR A 839 28.41 7.25 32.17
C THR A 839 27.98 8.36 31.21
N PRO A 840 28.43 9.63 31.38
CA PRO A 840 28.03 10.72 30.50
C PRO A 840 28.30 10.48 29.00
N THR A 841 29.42 9.85 28.66
CA THR A 841 29.78 9.51 27.26
C THR A 841 28.89 8.38 26.72
N GLU A 842 28.66 7.33 27.50
CA GLU A 842 27.73 6.24 27.15
C GLU A 842 26.29 6.74 26.99
N PHE A 843 25.84 7.62 27.88
CA PHE A 843 24.51 8.23 27.81
C PHE A 843 24.32 9.02 26.51
N PHE A 844 25.34 9.78 26.11
CA PHE A 844 25.30 10.53 24.86
C PHE A 844 25.20 9.59 23.65
N PHE A 845 26.05 8.55 23.57
CA PHE A 845 25.99 7.57 22.48
C PHE A 845 24.67 6.80 22.44
N HIS A 846 24.12 6.42 23.60
CA HIS A 846 22.81 5.77 23.68
C HIS A 846 21.68 6.69 23.19
N THR A 847 21.74 7.98 23.55
CA THR A 847 20.78 8.99 23.10
C THR A 847 20.81 9.18 21.59
N MET A 848 22.00 9.14 20.96
CA MET A 848 22.14 9.20 19.50
C MET A 848 21.40 8.05 18.82
N GLY A 849 21.61 6.80 19.28
CA GLY A 849 20.90 5.63 18.77
C GLY A 849 19.38 5.68 18.99
N GLY A 850 18.94 6.18 20.14
CA GLY A 850 17.51 6.37 20.43
C GLY A 850 16.84 7.41 19.51
N ARG A 851 17.54 8.50 19.19
CA ARG A 851 17.01 9.57 18.32
C ARG A 851 16.81 9.11 16.88
N GLU A 852 17.70 8.26 16.37
CA GLU A 852 17.54 7.65 15.03
C GLU A 852 16.23 6.89 14.94
N GLY A 853 15.92 6.02 15.91
CA GLY A 853 14.66 5.26 15.93
C GLY A 853 13.39 6.11 16.02
N LEU A 854 13.44 7.23 16.76
CA LEU A 854 12.33 8.18 16.84
C LEU A 854 12.08 8.91 15.50
N VAL A 855 13.15 9.40 14.87
CA VAL A 855 13.06 10.08 13.57
C VAL A 855 12.62 9.10 12.48
N ASP A 856 13.13 7.86 12.51
CA ASP A 856 12.78 6.78 11.59
C ASP A 856 11.26 6.51 11.60
N THR A 857 10.65 6.49 12.78
CA THR A 857 9.19 6.34 12.94
C THR A 857 8.41 7.52 12.33
N ALA A 858 8.88 8.75 12.56
CA ALA A 858 8.23 9.95 12.04
C ALA A 858 8.30 10.06 10.50
N VAL A 859 9.43 9.70 9.90
CA VAL A 859 9.60 9.74 8.43
C VAL A 859 8.81 8.62 7.74
N LYS A 860 8.85 7.40 8.29
CA LYS A 860 8.19 6.24 7.68
C LYS A 860 6.69 6.39 7.54
N THR A 861 6.01 6.94 8.55
CA THR A 861 4.55 7.07 8.53
C THR A 861 4.06 7.88 7.33
N ALA A 862 4.79 8.93 6.95
CA ALA A 862 4.47 9.74 5.79
C ALA A 862 4.75 9.01 4.46
N GLU A 863 5.92 8.38 4.33
CA GLU A 863 6.31 7.69 3.10
C GLU A 863 5.45 6.45 2.81
N THR A 864 5.21 5.63 3.83
CA THR A 864 4.44 4.38 3.71
C THR A 864 2.96 4.67 3.49
N GLY A 865 2.40 5.68 4.16
CA GLY A 865 1.02 6.14 3.91
C GLY A 865 0.83 6.66 2.48
N TYR A 866 1.80 7.39 1.92
CA TYR A 866 1.75 7.78 0.51
C TYR A 866 1.88 6.57 -0.41
N MET A 867 2.80 5.63 -0.14
CA MET A 867 2.96 4.40 -0.92
C MET A 867 1.67 3.56 -0.95
N GLN A 868 1.07 3.32 0.21
CA GLN A 868 -0.20 2.60 0.34
C GLN A 868 -1.31 3.28 -0.47
N ARG A 869 -1.43 4.61 -0.40
CA ARG A 869 -2.42 5.35 -1.20
C ARG A 869 -2.25 5.13 -2.71
N ARG A 870 -1.01 5.02 -3.20
CA ARG A 870 -0.74 4.74 -4.62
C ARG A 870 -1.14 3.33 -5.00
N LEU A 871 -0.82 2.34 -4.16
CA LEU A 871 -1.22 0.95 -4.37
C LEU A 871 -2.75 0.80 -4.42
N VAL A 872 -3.46 1.39 -3.46
CA VAL A 872 -4.94 1.35 -3.42
C VAL A 872 -5.55 1.95 -4.69
N LYS A 873 -5.08 3.11 -5.13
CA LYS A 873 -5.62 3.77 -6.34
C LYS A 873 -5.41 2.97 -7.63
N CYS A 874 -4.40 2.10 -7.69
CA CYS A 874 -4.20 1.23 -8.85
C CYS A 874 -5.07 -0.03 -8.77
N LEU A 875 -5.20 -0.60 -7.57
CA LEU A 875 -5.79 -1.92 -7.33
C LEU A 875 -7.28 -1.90 -6.92
N GLU A 876 -7.85 -0.73 -6.60
CA GLU A 876 -9.22 -0.61 -6.02
C GLU A 876 -10.34 -1.19 -6.90
N ASP A 877 -10.17 -1.23 -8.22
CA ASP A 877 -11.20 -1.74 -9.14
C ASP A 877 -11.14 -3.26 -9.37
N LEU A 878 -10.14 -3.96 -8.80
CA LEU A 878 -9.94 -5.39 -9.07
C LEU A 878 -10.82 -6.24 -8.16
N CYS A 879 -11.65 -7.06 -8.80
CA CYS A 879 -12.65 -7.89 -8.15
C CYS A 879 -12.63 -9.32 -8.71
N ALA A 880 -12.82 -10.31 -7.83
CA ALA A 880 -13.06 -11.69 -8.23
C ALA A 880 -14.47 -11.80 -8.83
N SER A 881 -14.56 -12.15 -10.12
CA SER A 881 -15.81 -12.28 -10.86
C SER A 881 -16.46 -13.66 -10.63
N TYR A 882 -17.76 -13.78 -10.92
CA TYR A 882 -18.51 -15.04 -10.75
C TYR A 882 -18.02 -16.21 -11.62
N ASP A 883 -17.24 -15.92 -12.67
CA ASP A 883 -16.61 -16.93 -13.52
C ASP A 883 -15.23 -17.40 -13.00
N GLY A 884 -14.79 -16.91 -11.84
CA GLY A 884 -13.51 -17.25 -11.21
C GLY A 884 -12.33 -16.38 -11.66
N THR A 885 -12.54 -15.46 -12.61
CA THR A 885 -11.50 -14.55 -13.11
C THR A 885 -11.38 -13.29 -12.26
N VAL A 886 -10.21 -12.66 -12.22
CA VAL A 886 -10.01 -11.34 -11.61
C VAL A 886 -10.01 -10.29 -12.72
N ARG A 887 -10.94 -9.34 -12.65
CA ARG A 887 -11.15 -8.33 -13.69
C ARG A 887 -11.03 -6.91 -13.18
N SER A 888 -10.67 -6.00 -14.09
CA SER A 888 -10.76 -4.56 -13.89
C SER A 888 -12.20 -4.06 -14.09
N SER A 889 -12.46 -2.79 -13.73
CA SER A 889 -13.76 -2.13 -13.95
C SER A 889 -14.17 -2.02 -15.41
N VAL A 890 -13.22 -2.06 -16.35
CA VAL A 890 -13.48 -2.04 -17.80
C VAL A 890 -13.79 -3.44 -18.34
N GLY A 891 -13.48 -4.50 -17.57
CA GLY A 891 -13.65 -5.89 -17.96
C GLY A 891 -12.37 -6.56 -18.47
N ASP A 892 -11.22 -5.88 -18.41
CA ASP A 892 -9.92 -6.49 -18.71
C ASP A 892 -9.63 -7.60 -17.68
N VAL A 893 -9.25 -8.78 -18.15
CA VAL A 893 -8.83 -9.90 -17.30
C VAL A 893 -7.39 -9.67 -16.88
N ILE A 894 -7.14 -9.66 -15.56
CA ILE A 894 -5.78 -9.56 -14.98
C ILE A 894 -5.27 -10.95 -14.65
N GLU A 895 -6.07 -11.75 -13.94
CA GLU A 895 -5.77 -13.14 -13.63
C GLU A 895 -6.94 -14.02 -14.09
N PHE A 896 -6.64 -15.16 -14.72
CA PHE A 896 -7.67 -16.15 -15.08
C PHE A 896 -8.25 -16.85 -13.86
N VAL A 897 -7.42 -17.06 -12.84
CA VAL A 897 -7.78 -17.63 -11.55
C VAL A 897 -7.00 -16.87 -10.50
N PHE A 898 -7.68 -16.39 -9.46
CA PHE A 898 -7.04 -15.59 -8.43
C PHE A 898 -5.85 -16.33 -7.79
N GLY A 899 -4.66 -15.73 -7.83
CA GLY A 899 -3.46 -16.33 -7.25
C GLY A 899 -3.08 -17.72 -7.81
N GLU A 900 -3.48 -18.01 -9.06
CA GLU A 900 -3.31 -19.29 -9.77
C GLU A 900 -4.09 -20.50 -9.20
N ASP A 901 -4.61 -20.42 -7.97
CA ASP A 901 -5.32 -21.52 -7.29
C ASP A 901 -6.78 -21.21 -6.90
N GLY A 902 -7.19 -19.94 -6.92
CA GLY A 902 -8.55 -19.47 -6.62
C GLY A 902 -8.87 -19.45 -5.13
N LEU A 903 -7.85 -19.53 -4.27
CA LEU A 903 -8.00 -19.69 -2.84
C LEU A 903 -7.82 -18.36 -2.09
N ASP A 904 -8.59 -18.16 -1.03
CA ASP A 904 -8.53 -16.96 -0.19
C ASP A 904 -7.35 -17.04 0.81
N PRO A 905 -6.36 -16.13 0.76
CA PRO A 905 -5.27 -16.03 1.73
C PRO A 905 -5.72 -16.04 3.19
N ALA A 906 -6.89 -15.48 3.49
CA ALA A 906 -7.42 -15.44 4.85
C ALA A 906 -7.76 -16.85 5.36
N MET A 907 -8.07 -17.80 4.48
CA MET A 907 -8.55 -19.15 4.83
C MET A 907 -7.44 -20.21 4.92
N MET A 908 -6.17 -19.85 4.66
CA MET A 908 -5.06 -20.79 4.65
C MET A 908 -4.66 -21.22 6.07
N GLU A 909 -4.76 -22.52 6.39
CA GLU A 909 -4.44 -23.04 7.73
C GLU A 909 -2.95 -23.27 7.97
N ALA A 910 -2.20 -23.67 6.94
CA ALA A 910 -0.81 -24.03 7.11
C ALA A 910 0.14 -22.82 6.94
N LYS A 911 1.35 -22.95 7.48
CA LYS A 911 2.38 -21.89 7.42
C LYS A 911 3.05 -21.79 6.05
N ASP A 912 3.07 -22.88 5.29
CA ASP A 912 3.63 -22.94 3.93
C ASP A 912 2.71 -22.33 2.86
N GLY A 913 1.51 -21.88 3.26
CA GLY A 913 0.47 -21.37 2.38
C GLY A 913 -0.44 -22.46 1.82
N SER A 914 -0.33 -23.71 2.31
CA SER A 914 -1.31 -24.75 1.98
C SER A 914 -2.63 -24.55 2.73
N VAL A 915 -3.71 -25.03 2.11
CA VAL A 915 -5.09 -24.82 2.59
C VAL A 915 -5.33 -25.53 3.91
N VAL A 916 -4.88 -26.78 4.01
CA VAL A 916 -5.21 -27.68 5.11
C VAL A 916 -3.92 -28.20 5.74
N ASP A 917 -3.80 -28.09 7.06
CA ASP A 917 -2.77 -28.83 7.80
C ASP A 917 -3.23 -30.29 7.97
N PHE A 918 -2.81 -31.14 7.03
CA PHE A 918 -3.19 -32.56 7.05
C PHE A 918 -2.80 -33.28 8.34
N THR A 919 -1.73 -32.85 9.03
CA THR A 919 -1.29 -33.49 10.27
C THR A 919 -2.26 -33.21 11.41
N HIS A 920 -2.67 -31.95 11.53
CA HIS A 920 -3.62 -31.51 12.54
C HIS A 920 -5.02 -32.07 12.30
N VAL A 921 -5.53 -31.98 11.06
CA VAL A 921 -6.89 -32.43 10.76
C VAL A 921 -7.04 -33.95 10.92
N LEU A 922 -6.00 -34.72 10.60
CA LEU A 922 -5.99 -36.17 10.83
C LEU A 922 -6.03 -36.49 12.33
N GLU A 923 -5.23 -35.78 13.12
CA GLU A 923 -5.20 -35.92 14.57
C GLU A 923 -6.56 -35.56 15.20
N HIS A 924 -7.15 -34.46 14.74
CA HIS A 924 -8.48 -34.03 15.14
C HIS A 924 -9.54 -35.09 14.83
N ALA A 925 -9.54 -35.64 13.61
CA ALA A 925 -10.45 -36.71 13.21
C ALA A 925 -10.29 -37.99 14.05
N LYS A 926 -9.05 -38.40 14.35
CA LYS A 926 -8.75 -39.57 15.20
C LYS A 926 -9.30 -39.40 16.63
N ASN A 927 -9.19 -38.20 17.21
CA ASN A 927 -9.63 -37.95 18.59
C ASN A 927 -11.15 -37.81 18.74
N ILE A 928 -11.84 -37.30 17.71
CA ILE A 928 -13.31 -37.21 17.71
C ILE A 928 -13.93 -38.59 17.50
N GLN A 929 -13.46 -39.32 16.48
CA GLN A 929 -13.99 -40.64 16.13
C GLN A 929 -13.29 -41.75 16.90
N THR A 930 -13.72 -41.93 18.15
CA THR A 930 -13.25 -42.99 19.06
C THR A 930 -14.10 -44.26 18.96
N THR A 931 -14.32 -44.75 17.75
CA THR A 931 -15.05 -46.00 17.51
C THR A 931 -14.13 -47.21 17.68
N LYS A 932 -14.66 -48.30 18.26
CA LYS A 932 -13.96 -49.61 18.38
C LYS A 932 -13.91 -50.37 17.05
N GLU A 933 -13.84 -49.67 15.93
CA GLU A 933 -13.80 -50.27 14.59
C GLU A 933 -12.43 -50.91 14.33
N GLN A 934 -12.38 -52.00 13.57
CA GLN A 934 -11.10 -52.59 13.19
C GLN A 934 -10.35 -51.66 12.21
N PRO A 935 -9.01 -51.57 12.34
CA PRO A 935 -8.20 -50.77 11.43
C PRO A 935 -8.27 -51.34 10.01
N ILE A 936 -8.19 -50.47 9.00
CA ILE A 936 -8.15 -50.89 7.60
C ILE A 936 -6.82 -51.64 7.34
N PRO A 937 -6.85 -52.85 6.76
CA PRO A 937 -5.64 -53.52 6.28
C PRO A 937 -4.88 -52.64 5.28
N VAL A 938 -3.54 -52.63 5.35
CA VAL A 938 -2.71 -51.74 4.52
C VAL A 938 -2.97 -51.92 3.02
N ASP A 939 -3.20 -53.16 2.59
CA ASP A 939 -3.41 -53.50 1.18
C ASP A 939 -4.72 -52.92 0.64
N LYS A 940 -5.73 -52.73 1.51
CA LYS A 940 -7.03 -52.15 1.15
C LYS A 940 -7.09 -50.64 1.37
N LEU A 941 -6.12 -50.05 2.07
CA LEU A 941 -6.16 -48.62 2.43
C LEU A 941 -6.12 -47.72 1.20
N ASP A 942 -5.29 -48.05 0.20
CA ASP A 942 -5.20 -47.28 -1.05
C ASP A 942 -6.48 -47.40 -1.89
N GLU A 943 -7.09 -48.59 -1.95
CA GLU A 943 -8.37 -48.81 -2.65
C GLU A 943 -9.52 -48.03 -2.00
N VAL A 944 -9.64 -48.11 -0.67
CA VAL A 944 -10.68 -47.40 0.09
C VAL A 944 -10.47 -45.89 -0.01
N LEU A 945 -9.22 -45.42 0.04
CA LEU A 945 -8.87 -44.01 -0.12
C LEU A 945 -9.31 -43.49 -1.49
N LYS A 946 -8.93 -44.18 -2.57
CA LYS A 946 -9.30 -43.80 -3.94
C LYS A 946 -10.81 -43.80 -4.14
N ALA A 947 -11.50 -44.80 -3.61
CA ALA A 947 -12.96 -44.88 -3.68
C ALA A 947 -13.65 -43.72 -2.96
N GLU A 948 -13.22 -43.38 -1.74
CA GLU A 948 -13.81 -42.27 -0.97
C GLU A 948 -13.46 -40.89 -1.55
N ILE A 949 -12.24 -40.69 -2.06
CA ILE A 949 -11.85 -39.46 -2.78
C ILE A 949 -12.73 -39.30 -4.03
N GLN A 950 -12.85 -40.33 -4.86
CA GLN A 950 -13.66 -40.26 -6.08
C GLN A 950 -15.14 -39.95 -5.78
N LYS A 951 -15.68 -40.58 -4.72
CA LYS A 951 -17.06 -40.38 -4.26
C LYS A 951 -17.31 -38.95 -3.78
N LYS A 952 -16.38 -38.36 -3.04
CA LYS A 952 -16.55 -37.02 -2.44
C LYS A 952 -16.18 -35.89 -3.39
N PHE A 953 -15.04 -35.98 -4.07
CA PHE A 953 -14.55 -34.90 -4.93
C PHE A 953 -15.25 -34.85 -6.29
N LYS A 954 -15.77 -35.98 -6.82
CA LYS A 954 -16.47 -36.04 -8.12
C LYS A 954 -15.73 -35.32 -9.26
N GLY A 955 -14.40 -35.42 -9.29
CA GLY A 955 -13.54 -34.76 -10.28
C GLY A 955 -13.23 -33.27 -10.03
N LYS A 956 -13.73 -32.66 -8.95
CA LYS A 956 -13.35 -31.30 -8.53
C LYS A 956 -12.03 -31.33 -7.74
N TYR A 957 -11.24 -30.25 -7.84
CA TYR A 957 -9.99 -30.05 -7.08
C TYR A 957 -8.94 -31.16 -7.25
N VAL A 958 -8.70 -31.58 -8.50
CA VAL A 958 -7.81 -32.71 -8.84
C VAL A 958 -6.43 -32.59 -8.16
N HIS A 959 -5.77 -31.44 -8.28
CA HIS A 959 -4.45 -31.22 -7.66
C HIS A 959 -4.44 -31.34 -6.13
N PHE A 960 -5.53 -30.97 -5.46
CA PHE A 960 -5.64 -31.12 -4.01
C PHE A 960 -5.88 -32.59 -3.64
N ALA A 961 -6.74 -33.28 -4.39
CA ALA A 961 -6.99 -34.71 -4.20
C ALA A 961 -5.71 -35.53 -4.38
N ASP A 962 -4.88 -35.18 -5.36
CA ASP A 962 -3.58 -35.82 -5.59
C ASP A 962 -2.64 -35.60 -4.40
N LYS A 963 -2.50 -34.37 -3.90
CA LYS A 963 -1.69 -34.07 -2.70
C LYS A 963 -2.20 -34.79 -1.44
N LEU A 964 -3.51 -34.88 -1.26
CA LEU A 964 -4.13 -35.62 -0.16
C LEU A 964 -3.79 -37.11 -0.26
N SER A 965 -3.88 -37.68 -1.46
CA SER A 965 -3.54 -39.08 -1.71
C SER A 965 -2.06 -39.36 -1.48
N GLU A 966 -1.19 -38.45 -1.92
CA GLU A 966 0.26 -38.52 -1.71
C GLU A 966 0.60 -38.46 -0.22
N TYR A 967 -0.03 -37.54 0.53
CA TYR A 967 0.19 -37.40 1.97
C TYR A 967 -0.15 -38.69 2.72
N ILE A 968 -1.34 -39.27 2.50
CA ILE A 968 -1.76 -40.52 3.17
C ILE A 968 -0.85 -41.68 2.77
N THR A 969 -0.47 -41.75 1.48
CA THR A 969 0.41 -42.80 0.95
C THR A 969 1.82 -42.72 1.53
N GLN A 970 2.38 -41.52 1.66
CA GLN A 970 3.73 -41.33 2.18
C GLN A 970 3.81 -41.47 3.70
N THR A 971 2.79 -41.01 4.43
CA THR A 971 2.84 -40.96 5.90
C THR A 971 2.17 -42.16 6.55
N GLU A 972 0.88 -42.37 6.30
CA GLU A 972 0.08 -43.35 7.04
C GLU A 972 0.25 -44.78 6.50
N ILE A 973 0.43 -44.99 5.19
CA ILE A 973 0.75 -46.33 4.65
C ILE A 973 2.13 -46.78 5.15
N LYS A 974 3.15 -45.91 5.13
CA LYS A 974 4.48 -46.25 5.64
C LYS A 974 4.47 -46.58 7.14
N LYS A 975 3.76 -45.78 7.95
CA LYS A 975 3.57 -46.06 9.39
C LYS A 975 2.83 -47.36 9.60
N SER A 976 1.69 -47.56 8.92
CA SER A 976 0.87 -48.76 9.05
C SER A 976 1.65 -50.02 8.65
N LYS A 977 2.44 -49.97 7.56
CA LYS A 977 3.37 -51.05 7.16
C LYS A 977 4.39 -51.36 8.26
N LYS A 978 5.02 -50.33 8.82
CA LYS A 978 6.01 -50.49 9.90
C LYS A 978 5.41 -51.21 11.11
N TRP A 979 4.18 -50.86 11.48
CA TRP A 979 3.50 -51.45 12.64
C TRP A 979 2.91 -52.83 12.38
N GLN A 980 2.37 -53.09 11.19
CA GLN A 980 1.91 -54.41 10.78
C GLN A 980 3.04 -55.43 10.67
N ASN A 981 4.22 -54.99 10.21
CA ASN A 981 5.44 -55.82 10.16
C ASN A 981 6.12 -55.98 11.53
N GLY A 982 5.59 -55.35 12.59
CA GLY A 982 6.07 -55.54 13.96
C GLY A 982 5.98 -57.02 14.38
N LYS A 983 7.03 -57.50 15.07
CA LYS A 983 7.13 -58.88 15.54
C LYS A 983 5.93 -59.22 16.43
N ALA A 984 5.10 -60.17 16.00
CA ALA A 984 3.96 -60.66 16.77
C ALA A 984 4.35 -61.75 17.78
N HIS A 985 5.53 -62.35 17.61
CA HIS A 985 5.97 -63.52 18.37
C HIS A 985 7.40 -63.31 18.88
N CYS A 986 7.76 -63.98 19.97
CA CYS A 986 9.13 -63.95 20.45
C CYS A 986 10.05 -64.70 19.47
N GLY A 987 11.36 -64.42 19.51
CA GLY A 987 12.34 -65.03 18.60
C GLY A 987 12.32 -66.56 18.59
N ASN A 988 11.92 -67.20 19.70
CA ASN A 988 11.86 -68.66 19.82
C ASN A 988 10.62 -69.28 19.14
N HIS A 989 9.59 -68.49 18.87
CA HIS A 989 8.31 -68.97 18.35
C HIS A 989 7.92 -68.31 17.01
N GLU A 990 8.86 -67.74 16.25
CA GLU A 990 8.56 -67.18 14.92
C GLU A 990 7.99 -68.28 14.00
N THR A 991 8.59 -69.47 14.01
CA THR A 991 8.19 -70.64 13.18
C THR A 991 7.29 -71.65 13.90
N ALA A 992 6.97 -71.45 15.18
CA ALA A 992 6.18 -72.40 15.96
C ALA A 992 4.69 -72.38 15.57
N ASP A 993 3.98 -73.48 15.85
CA ASP A 993 2.55 -73.60 15.61
C ASP A 993 1.73 -72.57 16.43
N LEU A 994 0.53 -72.24 15.93
CA LEU A 994 -0.41 -71.31 16.58
C LEU A 994 -0.67 -71.67 18.05
N LYS A 995 -0.84 -72.96 18.36
CA LYS A 995 -1.05 -73.43 19.76
C LYS A 995 0.14 -73.10 20.66
N THR A 996 1.37 -73.31 20.19
CA THR A 996 2.59 -72.95 20.93
C THR A 996 2.72 -71.44 21.11
N LYS A 997 2.36 -70.66 20.09
CA LYS A 997 2.33 -69.19 20.15
C LYS A 997 1.32 -68.68 21.20
N GLU A 998 0.12 -69.25 21.23
CA GLU A 998 -0.92 -68.91 22.21
C GLU A 998 -0.59 -69.34 23.64
N SER A 999 0.22 -70.39 23.81
CA SER A 999 0.68 -70.85 25.12
C SER A 999 1.81 -69.98 25.70
N CYS A 1000 2.58 -69.29 24.83
CA CYS A 1000 3.70 -68.47 25.25
C CYS A 1000 3.25 -67.11 25.80
N LYS A 1001 3.53 -66.84 27.09
CA LYS A 1001 3.26 -65.54 27.73
C LYS A 1001 3.90 -64.35 26.97
N ILE A 1002 5.11 -64.51 26.44
CA ILE A 1002 5.81 -63.44 25.72
C ILE A 1002 5.11 -63.16 24.38
N CYS A 1003 4.73 -64.21 23.64
CA CYS A 1003 3.96 -64.04 22.40
C CYS A 1003 2.60 -63.39 22.66
N LYS A 1004 1.87 -63.81 23.70
CA LYS A 1004 0.60 -63.15 24.11
C LYS A 1004 0.79 -61.66 24.43
N ASN A 1005 1.85 -61.31 25.15
CA ASN A 1005 2.14 -59.90 25.46
C ASN A 1005 2.53 -59.11 24.21
N LEU A 1006 3.35 -59.68 23.32
CA LEU A 1006 3.74 -59.06 22.05
C LEU A 1006 2.54 -58.90 21.11
N GLU A 1007 1.64 -59.87 21.07
CA GLU A 1007 0.41 -59.84 20.29
C GLU A 1007 -0.59 -58.82 20.86
N ALA A 1008 -0.75 -58.74 22.18
CA ALA A 1008 -1.55 -57.71 22.84
C ALA A 1008 -0.95 -56.31 22.60
N TYR A 1009 0.37 -56.18 22.70
CA TYR A 1009 1.09 -54.95 22.38
C TYR A 1009 0.89 -54.56 20.91
N LYS A 1010 1.05 -55.50 19.98
CA LYS A 1010 0.83 -55.28 18.55
C LYS A 1010 -0.61 -54.88 18.27
N THR A 1011 -1.59 -55.57 18.85
CA THR A 1011 -3.02 -55.25 18.67
C THR A 1011 -3.36 -53.86 19.19
N SER A 1012 -2.87 -53.49 20.39
CA SER A 1012 -3.06 -52.14 20.93
C SER A 1012 -2.36 -51.07 20.08
N LEU A 1013 -1.18 -51.37 19.56
CA LEU A 1013 -0.42 -50.48 18.72
C LEU A 1013 -1.10 -50.28 17.36
N LEU A 1014 -1.62 -51.34 16.74
CA LEU A 1014 -2.41 -51.27 15.52
C LEU A 1014 -3.69 -50.46 15.74
N ALA A 1015 -4.42 -50.70 16.83
CA ALA A 1015 -5.64 -49.96 17.15
C ALA A 1015 -5.40 -48.45 17.38
N ASN A 1016 -4.25 -48.07 17.97
CA ASN A 1016 -3.94 -46.67 18.26
C ASN A 1016 -3.28 -45.93 17.08
N SER A 1017 -2.53 -46.64 16.24
CA SER A 1017 -1.74 -46.02 15.15
C SER A 1017 -2.43 -46.05 13.79
N CYS A 1018 -3.12 -47.15 13.46
CA CYS A 1018 -3.74 -47.34 12.15
C CYS A 1018 -5.10 -46.63 12.07
N LEU A 1019 -5.54 -46.33 10.85
CA LEU A 1019 -6.79 -45.63 10.58
C LEU A 1019 -7.97 -46.61 10.51
N THR A 1020 -9.09 -46.22 11.11
CA THR A 1020 -10.39 -46.87 10.86
C THR A 1020 -11.06 -46.27 9.63
N LYS A 1021 -12.05 -46.97 9.06
CA LYS A 1021 -12.82 -46.45 7.92
C LYS A 1021 -13.57 -45.18 8.29
N THR A 1022 -14.18 -45.14 9.48
CA THR A 1022 -14.87 -43.95 10.00
C THR A 1022 -13.94 -42.74 10.15
N GLN A 1023 -12.72 -42.94 10.69
CA GLN A 1023 -11.72 -41.88 10.82
C GLN A 1023 -11.27 -41.37 9.45
N LEU A 1024 -11.02 -42.26 8.49
CA LEU A 1024 -10.61 -41.89 7.14
C LEU A 1024 -11.72 -41.10 6.42
N CYS A 1025 -12.97 -41.56 6.49
CA CYS A 1025 -14.11 -40.86 5.90
C CYS A 1025 -14.29 -39.47 6.53
N SER A 1026 -14.25 -39.37 7.86
CA SER A 1026 -14.36 -38.09 8.57
C SER A 1026 -13.22 -37.14 8.21
N PHE A 1027 -11.98 -37.64 8.09
CA PHE A 1027 -10.83 -36.86 7.64
C PHE A 1027 -11.04 -36.30 6.22
N ILE A 1028 -11.45 -37.15 5.26
CA ILE A 1028 -11.70 -36.73 3.88
C ILE A 1028 -12.84 -35.70 3.81
N GLU A 1029 -13.91 -35.88 4.59
CA GLU A 1029 -15.02 -34.93 4.68
C GLU A 1029 -14.59 -33.58 5.23
N LEU A 1030 -13.79 -33.55 6.30
CA LEU A 1030 -13.23 -32.32 6.86
C LEU A 1030 -12.31 -31.61 5.88
N CYS A 1031 -11.41 -32.35 5.20
CA CYS A 1031 -10.55 -31.79 4.16
C CYS A 1031 -11.37 -31.18 3.01
N TYR A 1032 -12.39 -31.89 2.52
CA TYR A 1032 -13.27 -31.39 1.46
C TYR A 1032 -14.01 -30.11 1.89
N TYR A 1033 -14.56 -30.10 3.11
CA TYR A 1033 -15.27 -28.95 3.66
C TYR A 1033 -14.35 -27.72 3.78
N LYS A 1034 -13.13 -27.91 4.30
CA LYS A 1034 -12.13 -26.82 4.44
C LYS A 1034 -11.71 -26.26 3.09
N VAL A 1035 -11.47 -27.11 2.07
CA VAL A 1035 -11.16 -26.64 0.71
C VAL A 1035 -12.31 -25.89 0.08
N ALA A 1036 -13.55 -26.39 0.21
CA ALA A 1036 -14.72 -25.73 -0.35
C ALA A 1036 -14.96 -24.33 0.25
N ARG A 1037 -14.69 -24.14 1.55
CA ARG A 1037 -14.75 -22.83 2.22
C ARG A 1037 -13.58 -21.92 1.91
N ALA A 1038 -12.44 -22.46 1.48
CA ALA A 1038 -11.23 -21.68 1.21
C ALA A 1038 -11.22 -21.03 -0.18
N ILE A 1039 -12.20 -21.33 -1.04
CA ILE A 1039 -12.32 -20.69 -2.35
C ILE A 1039 -12.71 -19.23 -2.18
N THR A 1040 -12.06 -18.35 -2.94
CA THR A 1040 -12.37 -16.92 -2.89
C THR A 1040 -13.80 -16.68 -3.35
N GLU A 1041 -14.57 -15.96 -2.53
CA GLU A 1041 -15.95 -15.64 -2.85
C GLU A 1041 -16.03 -14.62 -4.01
N PRO A 1042 -16.89 -14.83 -5.01
CA PRO A 1042 -17.15 -13.83 -6.04
C PRO A 1042 -17.64 -12.51 -5.44
N GLY A 1043 -17.22 -11.40 -6.02
CA GLY A 1043 -17.48 -10.06 -5.50
C GLY A 1043 -16.39 -9.54 -4.54
N THR A 1044 -15.48 -10.40 -4.06
CA THR A 1044 -14.39 -9.98 -3.17
C THR A 1044 -13.48 -8.97 -3.87
N ALA A 1045 -13.29 -7.81 -3.22
CA ALA A 1045 -12.38 -6.75 -3.68
C ALA A 1045 -10.90 -7.11 -3.42
N VAL A 1046 -10.43 -8.17 -4.07
CA VAL A 1046 -9.09 -8.76 -3.89
C VAL A 1046 -7.96 -7.74 -4.07
N GLY A 1047 -8.11 -6.78 -4.99
CA GLY A 1047 -7.09 -5.75 -5.21
C GLY A 1047 -6.92 -4.78 -4.03
N ALA A 1048 -8.02 -4.35 -3.40
CA ALA A 1048 -7.95 -3.48 -2.23
C ALA A 1048 -7.32 -4.20 -1.03
N ILE A 1049 -7.59 -5.50 -0.88
CA ILE A 1049 -7.00 -6.35 0.16
C ILE A 1049 -5.49 -6.53 -0.09
N ALA A 1050 -5.08 -6.82 -1.32
CA ALA A 1050 -3.66 -6.96 -1.68
C ALA A 1050 -2.90 -5.64 -1.45
N ALA A 1051 -3.48 -4.50 -1.85
CA ALA A 1051 -2.88 -3.17 -1.65
C ALA A 1051 -2.58 -2.87 -0.17
N THR A 1052 -3.53 -3.16 0.71
CA THR A 1052 -3.38 -2.94 2.16
C THR A 1052 -2.44 -3.96 2.80
N SER A 1053 -2.46 -5.22 2.34
CA SER A 1053 -1.60 -6.29 2.84
C SER A 1053 -0.11 -6.06 2.55
N ILE A 1054 0.23 -5.32 1.48
CA ILE A 1054 1.61 -4.93 1.14
C ILE A 1054 1.98 -3.58 1.78
N GLY A 1055 1.02 -2.64 1.84
CA GLY A 1055 1.24 -1.30 2.39
C GLY A 1055 1.42 -1.26 3.90
N GLU A 1056 0.62 -2.01 4.67
CA GLU A 1056 0.65 -2.03 6.13
C GLU A 1056 1.99 -2.50 6.71
N PRO A 1057 2.55 -3.65 6.29
CA PRO A 1057 3.80 -4.14 6.88
C PRO A 1057 5.00 -3.25 6.56
N SER A 1058 4.94 -2.52 5.43
CA SER A 1058 5.97 -1.55 5.07
C SER A 1058 6.12 -0.45 6.13
N THR A 1059 5.08 -0.17 6.94
CA THR A 1059 5.19 0.74 8.10
C THR A 1059 6.07 0.19 9.22
N GLN A 1060 6.10 -1.15 9.37
CA GLN A 1060 6.83 -1.85 10.42
C GLN A 1060 8.30 -2.10 10.06
N MET A 1061 8.64 -2.07 8.76
CA MET A 1061 10.00 -2.26 8.30
C MET A 1061 10.90 -1.13 8.80
N THR A 1062 11.92 -1.46 9.58
CA THR A 1062 12.95 -0.49 10.00
C THR A 1062 13.77 -0.02 8.81
N LEU A 1063 14.26 1.22 8.82
CA LEU A 1063 15.33 1.66 7.88
C LEU A 1063 16.66 0.99 8.24
N LYS A 1064 16.66 -0.32 8.46
CA LYS A 1064 17.87 -1.13 8.30
C LYS A 1064 18.16 -1.18 6.80
N THR A 1065 18.67 -0.06 6.30
CA THR A 1065 19.00 0.13 4.89
C THR A 1065 20.16 -0.75 4.46
N PHE A 1066 20.92 -1.29 5.42
CA PHE A 1066 22.14 -2.04 5.17
C PHE A 1066 22.04 -3.42 5.83
N HIS A 1067 21.52 -4.36 5.05
CA HIS A 1067 21.86 -5.76 5.25
C HIS A 1067 22.97 -6.11 4.27
N PHE A 1068 24.08 -6.55 4.83
CA PHE A 1068 25.12 -7.24 4.09
C PHE A 1068 24.55 -8.57 3.66
N ALA A 1069 24.70 -8.94 2.38
CA ALA A 1069 24.13 -10.12 1.73
C ALA A 1069 24.72 -11.47 2.24
N GLY A 1070 25.01 -11.58 3.55
CA GLY A 1070 25.99 -12.51 4.10
C GLY A 1070 27.44 -12.10 3.79
N VAL A 1071 27.67 -11.13 2.89
CA VAL A 1071 28.99 -10.62 2.53
C VAL A 1071 29.14 -9.20 3.05
N ALA A 1072 30.05 -9.00 4.01
CA ALA A 1072 30.27 -7.74 4.74
C ALA A 1072 30.59 -6.51 3.85
N SER A 1073 30.73 -6.69 2.54
CA SER A 1073 31.16 -5.66 1.60
C SER A 1073 30.07 -5.09 0.68
N MET A 1074 28.96 -5.81 0.49
CA MET A 1074 27.90 -5.41 -0.45
C MET A 1074 26.67 -4.90 0.29
N ASN A 1075 26.50 -3.57 0.25
CA ASN A 1075 25.33 -2.88 0.76
C ASN A 1075 24.15 -3.15 -0.17
N ILE A 1076 23.16 -3.93 0.26
CA ILE A 1076 21.92 -4.11 -0.50
C ILE A 1076 20.87 -3.14 0.03
N THR A 1077 20.19 -2.42 -0.87
CA THR A 1077 19.01 -1.65 -0.48
C THR A 1077 17.90 -2.61 -0.05
N GLN A 1078 17.52 -2.57 1.22
CA GLN A 1078 16.43 -3.34 1.81
C GLN A 1078 15.37 -2.42 2.42
N GLY A 1079 14.26 -2.99 2.89
CA GLY A 1079 13.20 -2.23 3.53
C GLY A 1079 12.27 -1.49 2.55
N VAL A 1080 11.67 -0.41 3.04
CA VAL A 1080 10.74 0.44 2.28
C VAL A 1080 11.37 1.04 1.00
N PRO A 1081 12.64 1.51 1.00
CA PRO A 1081 13.26 2.03 -0.22
C PRO A 1081 13.30 0.99 -1.35
N ARG A 1082 13.57 -0.27 -1.03
CA ARG A 1082 13.62 -1.37 -2.01
C ARG A 1082 12.24 -1.65 -2.61
N ILE A 1083 11.22 -1.75 -1.76
CA ILE A 1083 9.83 -1.92 -2.19
C ILE A 1083 9.40 -0.74 -3.08
N LYS A 1084 9.80 0.49 -2.73
CA LYS A 1084 9.54 1.70 -3.52
C LYS A 1084 10.22 1.66 -4.89
N GLU A 1085 11.46 1.18 -4.99
CA GLU A 1085 12.16 1.00 -6.28
C GLU A 1085 11.43 0.00 -7.20
N ILE A 1086 11.01 -1.15 -6.65
CA ILE A 1086 10.29 -2.20 -7.38
C ILE A 1086 8.93 -1.67 -7.86
N ILE A 1087 8.11 -1.18 -6.93
CA ILE A 1087 6.74 -0.69 -7.21
C ILE A 1087 6.75 0.49 -8.20
N ASN A 1088 7.76 1.36 -8.15
CA ASN A 1088 7.87 2.48 -9.08
C ASN A 1088 8.37 2.07 -10.47
N ALA A 1089 8.86 0.83 -10.65
CA ALA A 1089 9.60 0.38 -11.82
C ALA A 1089 10.68 1.39 -12.21
N VAL A 1090 11.63 1.64 -11.28
CA VAL A 1090 12.73 2.58 -11.53
C VAL A 1090 13.75 1.95 -12.48
N LYS A 1091 14.08 2.66 -13.57
CA LYS A 1091 15.05 2.17 -14.58
C LYS A 1091 16.45 1.93 -13.99
N THR A 1092 16.91 2.84 -13.14
CA THR A 1092 18.23 2.80 -12.50
C THR A 1092 18.03 2.63 -11.00
N ILE A 1093 18.24 1.42 -10.50
CA ILE A 1093 18.17 1.11 -9.06
C ILE A 1093 19.49 1.43 -8.36
N SER A 1094 19.43 1.67 -7.06
CA SER A 1094 20.62 2.11 -6.30
C SER A 1094 21.69 1.03 -6.19
N THR A 1095 21.28 -0.24 -6.03
CA THR A 1095 22.20 -1.40 -5.87
C THR A 1095 21.85 -2.50 -6.87
N PRO A 1096 22.23 -2.37 -8.15
CA PRO A 1096 21.95 -3.37 -9.17
C PRO A 1096 22.90 -4.56 -9.01
N ILE A 1097 22.36 -5.69 -8.52
CA ILE A 1097 23.13 -6.89 -8.22
C ILE A 1097 22.64 -8.03 -9.10
N ILE A 1098 23.56 -8.57 -9.90
CA ILE A 1098 23.37 -9.80 -10.67
C ILE A 1098 24.02 -10.93 -9.87
N THR A 1099 23.22 -11.92 -9.47
CA THR A 1099 23.71 -13.13 -8.82
C THR A 1099 24.01 -14.16 -9.90
N ALA A 1100 25.27 -14.22 -10.32
CA ALA A 1100 25.76 -15.13 -11.35
C ALA A 1100 26.13 -16.49 -10.75
N ALA A 1101 25.45 -17.53 -11.22
CA ALA A 1101 25.79 -18.91 -10.90
C ALA A 1101 26.96 -19.37 -11.76
N LEU A 1102 27.90 -20.13 -11.20
CA LEU A 1102 29.01 -20.71 -11.95
C LEU A 1102 28.62 -22.07 -12.55
N LEU A 1103 29.27 -22.46 -13.65
CA LEU A 1103 29.11 -23.81 -14.23
C LEU A 1103 29.60 -24.90 -13.27
N ASP A 1104 30.75 -24.68 -12.64
CA ASP A 1104 31.25 -25.47 -11.53
C ASP A 1104 31.36 -24.57 -10.28
N PRO A 1105 30.43 -24.69 -9.32
CA PRO A 1105 30.40 -23.84 -8.15
C PRO A 1105 31.44 -24.21 -7.09
N TYR A 1106 32.13 -25.35 -7.20
CA TYR A 1106 33.12 -25.77 -6.20
C TYR A 1106 34.56 -25.39 -6.58
N ASP A 1107 34.80 -24.98 -7.83
CA ASP A 1107 36.12 -24.54 -8.29
C ASP A 1107 36.35 -23.04 -8.05
N GLU A 1108 37.13 -22.72 -7.01
CA GLU A 1108 37.55 -21.35 -6.70
C GLU A 1108 38.38 -20.72 -7.85
N SER A 1109 39.17 -21.52 -8.56
CA SER A 1109 40.01 -21.02 -9.66
C SER A 1109 39.15 -20.58 -10.85
N LEU A 1110 38.07 -21.32 -11.14
CA LEU A 1110 37.05 -20.90 -12.11
C LEU A 1110 36.39 -19.61 -11.63
N ALA A 1111 35.96 -19.54 -10.37
CA ALA A 1111 35.32 -18.34 -9.81
C ALA A 1111 36.19 -17.08 -9.99
N ARG A 1112 37.50 -17.18 -9.72
CA ARG A 1112 38.46 -16.08 -9.92
C ARG A 1112 38.66 -15.69 -11.38
N ARG A 1113 38.76 -16.66 -12.30
CA ARG A 1113 38.84 -16.39 -13.75
C ARG A 1113 37.59 -15.71 -14.29
N VAL A 1114 36.42 -16.19 -13.90
CA VAL A 1114 35.13 -15.61 -14.33
C VAL A 1114 34.98 -14.21 -13.74
N LYS A 1115 35.33 -14.01 -12.46
CA LYS A 1115 35.41 -12.68 -11.84
C LYS A 1115 36.28 -11.72 -12.66
N ALA A 1116 37.50 -12.13 -13.04
CA ALA A 1116 38.44 -11.31 -13.80
C ALA A 1116 37.95 -10.95 -15.23
N ARG A 1117 37.04 -11.75 -15.80
CA ARG A 1117 36.41 -11.47 -17.10
C ARG A 1117 35.24 -10.49 -16.99
N ILE A 1118 34.55 -10.46 -15.86
CA ILE A 1118 33.35 -9.65 -15.64
C ILE A 1118 33.72 -8.28 -15.06
N GLU A 1119 34.58 -8.27 -14.04
CA GLU A 1119 35.03 -7.05 -13.34
C GLU A 1119 35.83 -6.14 -14.28
N LYS A 1120 35.46 -4.86 -14.35
CA LYS A 1120 36.20 -3.90 -15.17
C LYS A 1120 37.60 -3.70 -14.58
N THR A 1121 38.60 -3.76 -15.45
CA THR A 1121 39.99 -3.43 -15.10
C THR A 1121 40.46 -2.30 -15.99
N THR A 1122 40.89 -1.21 -15.37
CA THR A 1122 41.38 -0.03 -16.09
C THR A 1122 42.87 -0.16 -16.39
N LEU A 1123 43.34 0.57 -17.39
CA LEU A 1123 44.76 0.57 -17.75
C LEU A 1123 45.61 1.08 -16.59
N GLY A 1124 45.14 2.11 -15.87
CA GLY A 1124 45.82 2.64 -14.69
C GLY A 1124 46.06 1.60 -13.59
N GLU A 1125 45.15 0.64 -13.40
CA GLU A 1125 45.28 -0.42 -12.40
C GLU A 1125 46.34 -1.46 -12.77
N ILE A 1126 46.64 -1.67 -14.05
CA ILE A 1126 47.63 -2.65 -14.51
C ILE A 1126 48.98 -2.00 -14.87
N CYS A 1127 49.08 -0.68 -14.87
CA CYS A 1127 50.31 0.06 -15.13
C CYS A 1127 51.14 0.29 -13.87
N ASP A 1128 52.47 0.28 -14.02
CA ASP A 1128 53.40 0.84 -13.03
C ASP A 1128 53.40 2.37 -13.12
N TYR A 1129 53.46 2.93 -14.33
CA TYR A 1129 53.39 4.38 -14.58
C TYR A 1129 52.96 4.70 -16.02
N ILE A 1130 52.49 5.94 -16.21
CA ILE A 1130 52.22 6.58 -17.50
C ILE A 1130 52.99 7.92 -17.49
N GLU A 1131 54.08 8.01 -18.24
CA GLU A 1131 54.97 9.18 -18.27
C GLU A 1131 54.90 9.92 -19.61
N GLU A 1132 55.13 11.23 -19.57
CA GLU A 1132 55.27 12.04 -20.78
C GLU A 1132 56.76 12.14 -21.11
N VAL A 1133 57.13 11.70 -22.31
CA VAL A 1133 58.49 11.81 -22.81
C VAL A 1133 58.50 12.86 -23.90
N TYR A 1134 59.22 13.96 -23.65
CA TYR A 1134 59.48 15.01 -24.63
C TYR A 1134 60.94 14.91 -25.07
N LEU A 1135 61.17 14.35 -26.25
CA LEU A 1135 62.46 14.40 -26.94
C LEU A 1135 62.48 15.64 -27.85
N PRO A 1136 63.66 16.11 -28.28
CA PRO A 1136 63.74 17.23 -29.23
C PRO A 1136 62.93 17.00 -30.51
N ASP A 1137 62.83 15.73 -30.94
CA ASP A 1137 62.27 15.35 -32.24
C ASP A 1137 60.89 14.68 -32.16
N ASP A 1138 60.49 14.22 -30.97
CA ASP A 1138 59.28 13.41 -30.75
C ASP A 1138 58.71 13.65 -29.35
N TYR A 1139 57.40 13.45 -29.19
CA TYR A 1139 56.74 13.57 -27.91
C TYR A 1139 55.63 12.52 -27.82
N PHE A 1140 55.66 11.68 -26.80
CA PHE A 1140 54.75 10.54 -26.64
C PHE A 1140 54.50 10.21 -25.17
N LEU A 1141 53.42 9.49 -24.91
CA LEU A 1141 53.16 8.88 -23.60
C LEU A 1141 53.79 7.49 -23.56
N LEU A 1142 54.67 7.24 -22.60
CA LEU A 1142 55.21 5.91 -22.35
C LEU A 1142 54.43 5.24 -21.22
N VAL A 1143 53.91 4.05 -21.49
CA VAL A 1143 53.12 3.25 -20.56
C VAL A 1143 53.89 2.00 -20.23
N LYS A 1144 54.15 1.75 -18.94
CA LYS A 1144 54.77 0.51 -18.45
C LYS A 1144 53.75 -0.33 -17.70
N LEU A 1145 53.56 -1.57 -18.12
CA LEU A 1145 52.63 -2.54 -17.53
C LEU A 1145 53.31 -3.38 -16.45
N ASN A 1146 52.57 -3.65 -15.37
CA ASN A 1146 52.99 -4.53 -14.29
C ASN A 1146 52.65 -6.00 -14.60
N SER A 1147 53.64 -6.73 -15.13
CA SER A 1147 53.47 -8.15 -15.48
C SER A 1147 53.12 -9.06 -14.30
N LYS A 1148 53.56 -8.73 -13.07
CA LYS A 1148 53.24 -9.51 -11.86
C LYS A 1148 51.77 -9.37 -11.49
N ARG A 1149 51.24 -8.14 -11.54
CA ARG A 1149 49.84 -7.84 -11.24
C ARG A 1149 48.88 -8.51 -12.23
N ILE A 1150 49.20 -8.47 -13.53
CA ILE A 1150 48.41 -9.14 -14.58
C ILE A 1150 48.32 -10.66 -14.33
N ARG A 1151 49.44 -11.31 -13.96
CA ARG A 1151 49.46 -12.75 -13.66
C ARG A 1151 48.69 -13.10 -12.39
N LEU A 1152 48.82 -12.30 -11.34
CA LEU A 1152 48.17 -12.54 -10.05
C LEU A 1152 46.64 -12.43 -10.15
N LEU A 1153 46.15 -11.47 -10.94
CA LEU A 1153 44.72 -11.29 -11.23
C LEU A 1153 44.19 -12.26 -12.29
N GLN A 1154 45.04 -13.12 -12.88
CA GLN A 1154 44.70 -14.05 -13.96
C GLN A 1154 44.02 -13.37 -15.16
N LEU A 1155 44.44 -12.14 -15.49
CA LEU A 1155 43.87 -11.38 -16.60
C LEU A 1155 44.34 -11.94 -17.95
N GLU A 1156 43.40 -12.36 -18.79
CA GLU A 1156 43.63 -12.83 -20.16
C GLU A 1156 43.78 -11.62 -21.12
N VAL A 1157 44.90 -10.89 -21.00
CA VAL A 1157 45.25 -9.69 -21.79
C VAL A 1157 46.62 -9.81 -22.45
N CYS A 1158 46.73 -9.32 -23.68
CA CYS A 1158 47.99 -9.19 -24.43
C CYS A 1158 48.21 -7.73 -24.87
N MET A 1159 49.41 -7.38 -25.35
CA MET A 1159 49.70 -6.02 -25.82
C MET A 1159 48.77 -5.60 -26.96
N GLU A 1160 48.40 -6.55 -27.84
CA GLU A 1160 47.46 -6.31 -28.93
C GLU A 1160 46.05 -6.01 -28.39
N SER A 1161 45.55 -6.77 -27.42
CA SER A 1161 44.23 -6.50 -26.81
C SER A 1161 44.19 -5.16 -26.11
N ILE A 1162 45.28 -4.78 -25.43
CA ILE A 1162 45.43 -3.46 -24.79
C ILE A 1162 45.44 -2.35 -25.85
N SER A 1163 46.23 -2.50 -26.92
CA SER A 1163 46.28 -1.51 -28.00
C SER A 1163 44.92 -1.35 -28.69
N TYR A 1164 44.18 -2.44 -28.88
CA TYR A 1164 42.83 -2.43 -29.42
C TYR A 1164 41.84 -1.73 -28.48
N ALA A 1165 41.91 -2.00 -27.18
CA ALA A 1165 41.08 -1.34 -26.17
C ALA A 1165 41.33 0.18 -26.14
N ILE A 1166 42.60 0.62 -26.26
CA ILE A 1166 42.98 2.02 -26.35
C ILE A 1166 42.42 2.67 -27.62
N ALA A 1167 42.61 2.04 -28.78
CA ALA A 1167 42.16 2.58 -30.07
C ALA A 1167 40.63 2.68 -30.20
N THR A 1168 39.89 1.73 -29.60
CA THR A 1168 38.41 1.70 -29.63
C THR A 1168 37.75 2.48 -28.48
N SER A 1169 38.55 2.92 -27.50
CA SER A 1169 38.05 3.65 -26.34
C SER A 1169 37.28 4.92 -26.74
N LYS A 1170 36.11 5.11 -26.11
CA LYS A 1170 35.29 6.33 -26.25
C LYS A 1170 35.64 7.41 -25.23
N VAL A 1171 36.60 7.16 -24.33
CA VAL A 1171 36.92 8.07 -23.21
C VAL A 1171 37.45 9.42 -23.71
N CYS A 1172 38.30 9.43 -24.75
CA CYS A 1172 38.80 10.66 -25.36
C CYS A 1172 38.73 10.59 -26.90
N PRO A 1173 38.11 11.56 -27.59
CA PRO A 1173 38.01 11.56 -29.06
C PRO A 1173 39.38 11.53 -29.77
N GLN A 1174 40.40 12.10 -29.13
CA GLN A 1174 41.76 12.20 -29.68
C GLN A 1174 42.46 10.82 -29.77
N MET A 1175 41.96 9.81 -29.04
CA MET A 1175 42.57 8.46 -29.01
C MET A 1175 42.47 7.72 -30.34
N ARG A 1176 41.43 7.99 -31.15
CA ARG A 1176 41.21 7.31 -32.44
C ARG A 1176 42.31 7.56 -33.47
N GLY A 1177 43.09 8.62 -33.30
CA GLY A 1177 44.22 8.97 -34.18
C GLY A 1177 45.59 8.76 -33.56
N CYS A 1178 45.66 8.22 -32.34
CA CYS A 1178 46.94 7.98 -31.68
C CYS A 1178 47.69 6.84 -32.35
N LYS A 1179 48.99 7.03 -32.61
CA LYS A 1179 49.86 5.93 -33.05
C LYS A 1179 50.40 5.22 -31.82
N ILE A 1180 49.98 3.98 -31.61
CA ILE A 1180 50.39 3.12 -30.50
C ILE A 1180 51.49 2.19 -31.01
N VAL A 1181 52.66 2.22 -30.37
CA VAL A 1181 53.79 1.34 -30.69
C VAL A 1181 54.16 0.55 -29.44
N ALA A 1182 54.09 -0.79 -29.50
CA ALA A 1182 54.51 -1.64 -28.40
C ALA A 1182 56.04 -1.79 -28.40
N HIS A 1183 56.68 -1.39 -27.31
CA HIS A 1183 58.11 -1.59 -27.06
C HIS A 1183 58.28 -2.81 -26.14
N GLY A 1184 58.28 -4.01 -26.73
CA GLY A 1184 58.42 -5.27 -26.00
C GLY A 1184 57.12 -5.73 -25.31
N LYS A 1185 57.25 -6.61 -24.31
CA LYS A 1185 56.11 -7.27 -23.65
C LYS A 1185 55.42 -6.43 -22.57
N THR A 1186 56.07 -5.37 -22.10
CA THR A 1186 55.62 -4.59 -20.93
C THR A 1186 55.56 -3.09 -21.17
N MET A 1187 56.05 -2.56 -22.29
CA MET A 1187 56.04 -1.11 -22.55
C MET A 1187 55.34 -0.78 -23.86
N MET A 1188 54.65 0.35 -23.93
CA MET A 1188 54.11 0.92 -25.16
C MET A 1188 54.25 2.44 -25.18
N ALA A 1189 54.52 3.00 -26.35
CA ALA A 1189 54.53 4.43 -26.61
C ALA A 1189 53.28 4.84 -27.39
N ILE A 1190 52.58 5.87 -26.92
CA ILE A 1190 51.36 6.40 -27.53
C ILE A 1190 51.63 7.84 -27.97
N ARG A 1191 51.67 8.04 -29.28
CA ARG A 1191 51.84 9.38 -29.89
C ARG A 1191 50.48 10.04 -30.11
N PRO A 1192 50.31 11.33 -29.75
CA PRO A 1192 49.07 12.06 -29.97
C PRO A 1192 48.77 12.24 -31.47
N PRO A 1193 47.49 12.43 -31.86
CA PRO A 1193 47.13 12.73 -33.25
C PRO A 1193 47.66 14.09 -33.69
N SER A 1194 48.10 14.20 -34.95
CA SER A 1194 48.60 15.46 -35.53
C SER A 1194 47.51 16.53 -35.69
N THR A 1195 46.25 16.14 -35.82
CA THR A 1195 45.08 17.02 -35.97
C THR A 1195 44.30 17.16 -34.67
N SER A 1196 44.69 18.12 -33.83
CA SER A 1196 43.99 18.51 -32.62
C SER A 1196 43.58 19.98 -32.70
N LYS A 1197 42.34 20.33 -32.33
CA LYS A 1197 41.92 21.74 -32.15
C LYS A 1197 42.57 22.40 -30.92
N LEU A 1198 43.14 21.58 -30.04
CA LEU A 1198 43.73 21.99 -28.77
C LEU A 1198 45.24 22.07 -28.92
N SER A 1199 45.89 22.86 -28.06
CA SER A 1199 47.37 22.90 -27.98
C SER A 1199 47.94 21.48 -27.81
N LYS A 1200 49.14 21.24 -28.36
CA LYS A 1200 49.84 19.94 -28.25
C LYS A 1200 50.02 19.51 -26.80
N THR A 1201 50.42 20.43 -25.92
CA THR A 1201 50.58 20.17 -24.48
C THR A 1201 49.24 19.81 -23.82
N MET A 1202 48.18 20.54 -24.15
CA MET A 1202 46.84 20.28 -23.61
C MET A 1202 46.30 18.92 -24.09
N THR A 1203 46.56 18.56 -25.35
CA THR A 1203 46.23 17.25 -25.92
C THR A 1203 46.97 16.14 -25.17
N MET A 1204 48.28 16.31 -24.92
CA MET A 1204 49.08 15.33 -24.18
C MET A 1204 48.60 15.14 -22.74
N GLN A 1205 48.29 16.23 -22.03
CA GLN A 1205 47.75 16.17 -20.67
C GLN A 1205 46.37 15.48 -20.64
N ILE A 1206 45.46 15.85 -21.53
CA ILE A 1206 44.13 15.21 -21.64
C ILE A 1206 44.28 13.72 -21.93
N LEU A 1207 45.19 13.35 -22.85
CA LEU A 1207 45.46 11.95 -23.16
C LEU A 1207 45.98 11.20 -21.94
N LYS A 1208 46.99 11.71 -21.23
CA LYS A 1208 47.54 11.08 -20.03
C LYS A 1208 46.47 10.78 -18.98
N TYR A 1209 45.66 11.78 -18.63
CA TYR A 1209 44.57 11.59 -17.65
C TYR A 1209 43.49 10.63 -18.14
N SER A 1210 43.16 10.68 -19.44
CA SER A 1210 42.14 9.81 -20.04
C SER A 1210 42.63 8.37 -20.19
N LEU A 1211 43.93 8.17 -20.44
CA LEU A 1211 44.52 6.87 -20.73
C LEU A 1211 44.42 5.92 -19.53
N ALA A 1212 44.63 6.45 -18.32
CA ALA A 1212 44.51 5.69 -17.10
C ALA A 1212 43.11 5.05 -16.93
N ASN A 1213 42.07 5.72 -17.43
CA ASN A 1213 40.67 5.27 -17.30
C ASN A 1213 40.19 4.33 -18.43
N VAL A 1214 41.06 3.95 -19.38
CA VAL A 1214 40.68 3.03 -20.46
C VAL A 1214 40.44 1.63 -19.89
N VAL A 1215 39.27 1.05 -20.16
CA VAL A 1215 38.94 -0.33 -19.75
C VAL A 1215 39.65 -1.31 -20.68
N VAL A 1216 40.52 -2.15 -20.11
CA VAL A 1216 41.34 -3.10 -20.88
C VAL A 1216 40.66 -4.46 -20.97
N LYS A 1217 40.05 -4.91 -19.87
CA LYS A 1217 39.29 -6.16 -19.76
C LYS A 1217 38.11 -5.93 -18.81
N GLY A 1218 37.06 -6.73 -18.94
CA GLY A 1218 35.85 -6.62 -18.13
C GLY A 1218 34.71 -5.90 -18.83
N ILE A 1219 33.54 -5.91 -18.20
CA ILE A 1219 32.33 -5.24 -18.69
C ILE A 1219 32.32 -3.80 -18.17
N PRO A 1220 32.31 -2.76 -19.04
CA PRO A 1220 32.45 -1.37 -18.59
C PRO A 1220 31.38 -0.89 -17.59
N SER A 1221 30.19 -1.47 -17.61
CA SER A 1221 29.07 -1.13 -16.72
C SER A 1221 29.10 -1.85 -15.37
N VAL A 1222 29.99 -2.82 -15.18
CA VAL A 1222 30.16 -3.52 -13.91
C VAL A 1222 31.16 -2.76 -13.06
N ASN A 1223 30.74 -2.36 -11.86
CA ASN A 1223 31.61 -1.63 -10.95
C ASN A 1223 32.54 -2.56 -10.17
N ARG A 1224 32.00 -3.68 -9.68
CA ARG A 1224 32.71 -4.63 -8.83
C ARG A 1224 32.11 -6.03 -8.96
N CYS A 1225 32.93 -7.05 -8.72
CA CYS A 1225 32.48 -8.44 -8.62
C CYS A 1225 33.07 -9.12 -7.38
N VAL A 1226 32.21 -9.74 -6.56
CA VAL A 1226 32.60 -10.41 -5.32
C VAL A 1226 32.23 -11.89 -5.38
N ILE A 1227 33.15 -12.74 -4.94
CA ILE A 1227 32.92 -14.18 -4.79
C ILE A 1227 32.25 -14.41 -3.45
N HIS A 1228 31.06 -15.00 -3.45
CA HIS A 1228 30.32 -15.39 -2.27
C HIS A 1228 30.39 -16.91 -2.08
N ALA A 1229 30.89 -17.35 -0.93
CA ALA A 1229 30.92 -18.76 -0.52
C ALA A 1229 29.73 -19.02 0.44
N ASP A 1230 28.83 -19.92 0.06
CA ASP A 1230 27.74 -20.38 0.94
C ASP A 1230 28.23 -21.53 1.81
N GLU A 1231 28.62 -21.20 3.05
CA GLU A 1231 29.13 -22.18 4.03
C GLU A 1231 28.13 -23.31 4.32
N LYS A 1232 26.81 -23.04 4.19
CA LYS A 1232 25.78 -24.05 4.50
C LYS A 1232 25.70 -25.16 3.44
N LYS A 1233 26.18 -24.90 2.22
CA LYS A 1233 26.16 -25.84 1.10
C LYS A 1233 27.54 -26.44 0.77
N GLY A 1234 28.54 -26.17 1.63
CA GLY A 1234 29.92 -26.67 1.50
C GLY A 1234 30.67 -25.99 0.37
N ASP A 1235 31.32 -24.85 0.64
CA ASP A 1235 32.14 -24.06 -0.30
C ASP A 1235 31.51 -23.86 -1.69
N PHE A 1236 30.19 -23.67 -1.72
CA PHE A 1236 29.48 -23.35 -2.95
C PHE A 1236 29.72 -21.89 -3.32
N TYR A 1237 30.52 -21.65 -4.36
CA TYR A 1237 30.85 -20.32 -4.85
C TYR A 1237 29.82 -19.80 -5.86
N SER A 1238 29.41 -18.56 -5.65
CA SER A 1238 28.61 -17.77 -6.59
C SER A 1238 29.23 -16.39 -6.75
N LEU A 1239 28.96 -15.71 -7.87
CA LEU A 1239 29.46 -14.37 -8.13
C LEU A 1239 28.35 -13.35 -7.93
N LEU A 1240 28.56 -12.39 -7.04
CA LEU A 1240 27.73 -11.21 -6.91
C LEU A 1240 28.35 -10.09 -7.74
N VAL A 1241 27.69 -9.71 -8.83
CA VAL A 1241 28.16 -8.71 -9.79
C VAL A 1241 27.35 -7.44 -9.61
N GLU A 1242 28.00 -6.34 -9.23
CA GLU A 1242 27.34 -5.03 -9.16
C GLU A 1242 27.42 -4.35 -10.52
N GLY A 1243 26.31 -4.28 -11.24
CA GLY A 1243 26.26 -3.72 -12.58
C GLY A 1243 24.89 -3.87 -13.25
N THR A 1244 24.71 -3.17 -14.38
CA THR A 1244 23.43 -3.11 -15.10
C THR A 1244 23.33 -3.99 -16.33
N ASP A 1245 24.46 -4.45 -16.89
CA ASP A 1245 24.50 -5.21 -18.14
C ASP A 1245 24.34 -6.72 -17.91
N PHE A 1246 23.09 -7.13 -17.78
CA PHE A 1246 22.71 -8.52 -17.56
C PHE A 1246 23.05 -9.43 -18.75
N ARG A 1247 22.92 -8.93 -19.99
CA ARG A 1247 23.17 -9.71 -21.21
C ARG A 1247 24.63 -10.13 -21.33
N SER A 1248 25.55 -9.20 -21.04
CA SER A 1248 26.99 -9.50 -21.09
C SER A 1248 27.43 -10.46 -19.98
N VAL A 1249 26.81 -10.39 -18.79
CA VAL A 1249 27.10 -11.35 -17.70
C VAL A 1249 26.60 -12.75 -18.06
N LEU A 1250 25.38 -12.88 -18.62
CA LEU A 1250 24.84 -14.17 -19.05
C LEU A 1250 25.65 -14.84 -20.16
N SER A 1251 26.31 -14.05 -21.01
CA SER A 1251 27.17 -14.57 -22.10
C SER A 1251 28.62 -14.79 -21.69
N SER A 1252 29.00 -14.46 -20.45
CA SER A 1252 30.37 -14.64 -19.96
C SER A 1252 30.69 -16.11 -19.75
N VAL A 1253 31.78 -16.58 -20.36
CA VAL A 1253 32.21 -17.98 -20.27
C VAL A 1253 32.51 -18.37 -18.82
N GLY A 1254 31.82 -19.40 -18.32
CA GLY A 1254 31.94 -19.91 -16.96
C GLY A 1254 30.72 -19.60 -16.07
N VAL A 1255 29.83 -18.70 -16.50
CA VAL A 1255 28.54 -18.44 -15.85
C VAL A 1255 27.47 -19.40 -16.40
N ASP A 1256 26.63 -19.95 -15.53
CA ASP A 1256 25.42 -20.70 -15.92
C ASP A 1256 24.25 -19.72 -16.14
N PRO A 1257 23.83 -19.48 -17.40
CA PRO A 1257 22.78 -18.52 -17.69
C PRO A 1257 21.39 -18.95 -17.21
N ARG A 1258 21.17 -20.23 -16.88
CA ARG A 1258 19.84 -20.75 -16.49
C ARG A 1258 19.46 -20.43 -15.05
N LYS A 1259 20.47 -20.22 -14.20
CA LYS A 1259 20.32 -19.97 -12.76
C LYS A 1259 20.72 -18.56 -12.34
N THR A 1260 21.24 -17.77 -13.28
CA THR A 1260 21.73 -16.42 -13.02
C THR A 1260 20.56 -15.45 -12.97
N ASN A 1261 20.43 -14.73 -11.86
CA ASN A 1261 19.31 -13.85 -11.57
C ASN A 1261 19.75 -12.39 -11.50
N PHE A 1262 18.82 -11.47 -11.79
CA PHE A 1262 19.04 -10.04 -11.65
C PHE A 1262 17.90 -9.38 -10.90
N ASN A 1263 18.24 -8.48 -9.99
CA ASN A 1263 17.28 -7.80 -9.13
C ASN A 1263 16.57 -6.60 -9.81
N ASN A 1264 16.84 -6.29 -11.09
CA ASN A 1264 16.16 -5.24 -11.84
C ASN A 1264 15.17 -5.82 -12.87
N ALA A 1265 13.89 -5.82 -12.51
CA ALA A 1265 12.81 -6.39 -13.34
C ALA A 1265 12.67 -5.76 -14.74
N LEU A 1266 13.02 -4.48 -14.92
CA LEU A 1266 12.94 -3.82 -16.23
C LEU A 1266 13.97 -4.37 -17.22
N VAL A 1267 15.21 -4.57 -16.76
CA VAL A 1267 16.26 -5.16 -17.60
C VAL A 1267 15.98 -6.65 -17.84
N VAL A 1268 15.40 -7.34 -16.85
CA VAL A 1268 14.91 -8.72 -17.03
C VAL A 1268 13.84 -8.77 -18.11
N ALA A 1269 12.89 -7.82 -18.14
CA ALA A 1269 11.88 -7.74 -19.19
C ALA A 1269 12.49 -7.55 -20.58
N ASP A 1270 13.51 -6.70 -20.71
CA ASP A 1270 14.20 -6.42 -21.97
C ASP A 1270 15.06 -7.61 -22.47
N VAL A 1271 15.56 -8.47 -21.57
CA VAL A 1271 16.47 -9.59 -21.91
C VAL A 1271 15.76 -10.95 -21.97
N LEU A 1272 14.90 -11.26 -21.00
CA LEU A 1272 14.23 -12.57 -20.84
C LEU A 1272 12.72 -12.52 -21.14
N GLY A 1273 12.11 -11.34 -21.19
CA GLY A 1273 10.68 -11.16 -21.45
C GLY A 1273 9.84 -10.87 -20.20
N ILE A 1274 8.55 -10.57 -20.42
CA ILE A 1274 7.66 -10.02 -19.39
C ILE A 1274 7.32 -11.01 -18.27
N GLU A 1275 7.22 -12.32 -18.57
CA GLU A 1275 6.89 -13.34 -17.58
C GLU A 1275 8.04 -13.58 -16.59
N ALA A 1276 9.28 -13.51 -17.08
CA ALA A 1276 10.46 -13.53 -16.21
C ALA A 1276 10.51 -12.30 -15.31
N ALA A 1277 10.10 -11.13 -15.82
CA ALA A 1277 10.01 -9.91 -15.03
C ALA A 1277 8.91 -9.99 -13.96
N ARG A 1278 7.74 -10.58 -14.26
CA ARG A 1278 6.68 -10.88 -13.29
C ARG A 1278 7.23 -11.73 -12.13
N SER A 1279 7.89 -12.84 -12.44
CA SER A 1279 8.50 -13.72 -11.44
C SER A 1279 9.59 -13.01 -10.62
N CYS A 1280 10.39 -12.15 -11.25
CA CYS A 1280 11.38 -11.32 -10.57
C CYS A 1280 10.73 -10.37 -9.54
N ILE A 1281 9.63 -9.70 -9.89
CA ILE A 1281 8.90 -8.81 -8.97
C ILE A 1281 8.39 -9.58 -7.75
N ILE A 1282 7.81 -10.77 -7.98
CA ILE A 1282 7.26 -11.61 -6.90
C ILE A 1282 8.36 -12.01 -5.91
N ASN A 1283 9.46 -12.58 -6.43
CA ASN A 1283 10.56 -13.06 -5.61
C ASN A 1283 11.26 -11.93 -4.84
N GLU A 1284 11.47 -10.78 -5.47
CA GLU A 1284 12.13 -9.64 -4.83
C GLU A 1284 11.29 -9.03 -3.70
N ILE A 1285 9.96 -8.91 -3.88
CA ILE A 1285 9.08 -8.38 -2.83
C ILE A 1285 9.00 -9.37 -1.65
N ILE A 1286 8.82 -10.67 -1.92
CA ILE A 1286 8.76 -11.69 -0.86
C ILE A 1286 10.09 -11.75 -0.11
N ALA A 1287 11.23 -11.80 -0.80
CA ALA A 1287 12.55 -11.81 -0.16
C ALA A 1287 12.79 -10.56 0.70
N THR A 1288 12.33 -9.39 0.25
CA THR A 1288 12.43 -8.14 1.01
C THR A 1288 11.55 -8.15 2.26
N MET A 1289 10.34 -8.74 2.20
CA MET A 1289 9.44 -8.85 3.37
C MET A 1289 9.92 -9.92 4.37
N ASP A 1290 10.36 -11.08 3.88
CA ASP A 1290 10.85 -12.19 4.69
C ASP A 1290 12.13 -11.83 5.45
N ALA A 1291 13.00 -10.99 4.87
CA ALA A 1291 14.20 -10.46 5.54
C ALA A 1291 13.85 -9.68 6.83
N HIS A 1292 12.64 -9.14 6.93
CA HIS A 1292 12.13 -8.45 8.12
C HIS A 1292 11.21 -9.34 8.99
N GLY A 1293 11.06 -10.63 8.66
CA GLY A 1293 10.23 -11.58 9.38
C GLY A 1293 8.73 -11.36 9.21
N ILE A 1294 8.31 -10.68 8.14
CA ILE A 1294 6.91 -10.35 7.86
C ILE A 1294 6.33 -11.44 6.95
N GLY A 1295 5.43 -12.26 7.50
CA GLY A 1295 4.66 -13.22 6.70
C GLY A 1295 3.64 -12.52 5.80
N LEU A 1296 3.86 -12.58 4.49
CA LEU A 1296 2.96 -12.11 3.44
C LEU A 1296 2.55 -13.30 2.56
N ASP A 1297 1.25 -13.48 2.33
CA ASP A 1297 0.79 -14.50 1.40
C ASP A 1297 1.18 -14.15 -0.04
N ARG A 1298 1.70 -15.14 -0.78
CA ARG A 1298 2.21 -14.96 -2.15
C ARG A 1298 1.14 -14.41 -3.11
N ARG A 1299 -0.15 -14.75 -2.91
CA ARG A 1299 -1.24 -14.40 -3.83
C ARG A 1299 -1.44 -12.88 -3.94
N HIS A 1300 -1.20 -12.15 -2.85
CA HIS A 1300 -1.25 -10.68 -2.85
C HIS A 1300 -0.15 -10.07 -3.72
N VAL A 1301 1.04 -10.66 -3.70
CA VAL A 1301 2.19 -10.19 -4.50
C VAL A 1301 2.05 -10.59 -5.95
N MET A 1302 1.51 -11.79 -6.23
CA MET A 1302 1.19 -12.25 -7.58
C MET A 1302 0.24 -11.27 -8.27
N LEU A 1303 -0.87 -10.92 -7.61
CA LEU A 1303 -1.83 -9.95 -8.15
C LEU A 1303 -1.19 -8.58 -8.42
N LEU A 1304 -0.30 -8.10 -7.54
CA LEU A 1304 0.44 -6.86 -7.79
C LEU A 1304 1.35 -6.97 -9.02
N ALA A 1305 2.09 -8.08 -9.14
CA ALA A 1305 2.98 -8.32 -10.27
C ALA A 1305 2.19 -8.40 -11.58
N ASP A 1306 1.05 -9.12 -11.59
CA ASP A 1306 0.16 -9.24 -12.74
C ASP A 1306 -0.40 -7.89 -13.19
N VAL A 1307 -0.79 -7.03 -12.26
CA VAL A 1307 -1.22 -5.65 -12.58
C VAL A 1307 -0.09 -4.81 -13.17
N MET A 1308 1.15 -5.06 -12.74
CA MET A 1308 2.32 -4.40 -13.31
C MET A 1308 2.68 -4.91 -14.70
N THR A 1309 2.26 -6.13 -15.09
CA THR A 1309 2.70 -6.79 -16.34
C THR A 1309 1.61 -7.09 -17.37
N TYR A 1310 0.32 -7.04 -17.03
CA TYR A 1310 -0.78 -7.49 -17.92
C TYR A 1310 -0.87 -6.77 -19.28
N ARG A 1311 -0.33 -5.54 -19.40
CA ARG A 1311 -0.26 -4.78 -20.67
C ARG A 1311 0.95 -5.16 -21.56
N GLY A 1312 1.80 -6.09 -21.13
CA GLY A 1312 2.98 -6.54 -21.87
C GLY A 1312 4.26 -5.72 -21.64
N GLU A 1313 4.22 -4.73 -20.75
CA GLU A 1313 5.39 -3.96 -20.29
C GLU A 1313 5.32 -3.81 -18.76
N VAL A 1314 6.47 -3.64 -18.09
CA VAL A 1314 6.48 -3.42 -16.63
C VAL A 1314 6.07 -1.98 -16.31
N LEU A 1315 4.85 -1.81 -15.81
CA LEU A 1315 4.27 -0.53 -15.43
C LEU A 1315 4.44 -0.28 -13.93
N GLY A 1316 5.13 0.81 -13.57
CA GLY A 1316 5.24 1.23 -12.18
C GLY A 1316 3.94 1.86 -11.64
N ILE A 1317 3.64 1.66 -10.36
CA ILE A 1317 2.53 2.26 -9.59
C ILE A 1317 2.84 3.73 -9.25
N THR A 1318 3.03 4.51 -10.30
CA THR A 1318 3.25 5.95 -10.29
C THR A 1318 2.16 6.62 -11.11
N ARG A 1319 2.06 7.96 -11.05
CA ARG A 1319 1.11 8.71 -11.88
C ARG A 1319 1.22 8.39 -13.38
N ASN A 1320 2.43 8.11 -13.86
CA ASN A 1320 2.66 7.83 -15.28
C ASN A 1320 2.21 6.41 -15.67
N GLY A 1321 2.39 5.44 -14.76
CA GLY A 1321 1.90 4.08 -14.99
C GLY A 1321 0.39 3.97 -14.83
N LEU A 1322 -0.20 4.66 -13.85
CA LEU A 1322 -1.64 4.69 -13.65
C LEU A 1322 -2.39 5.22 -14.89
N VAL A 1323 -1.86 6.26 -15.55
CA VAL A 1323 -2.42 6.80 -16.82
C VAL A 1323 -2.39 5.78 -17.96
N LYS A 1324 -1.51 4.77 -17.90
CA LYS A 1324 -1.48 3.67 -18.89
C LYS A 1324 -2.40 2.51 -18.51
N MET A 1325 -2.67 2.33 -17.23
CA MET A 1325 -3.53 1.24 -16.72
C MET A 1325 -5.02 1.61 -16.77
N LYS A 1326 -5.35 2.88 -16.49
CA LYS A 1326 -6.72 3.35 -16.25
C LYS A 1326 -7.13 4.43 -17.25
N ASP A 1327 -8.36 4.31 -17.75
CA ASP A 1327 -8.93 5.24 -18.72
C ASP A 1327 -9.84 6.31 -18.07
N SER A 1328 -10.32 6.07 -16.85
CA SER A 1328 -11.21 7.00 -16.15
C SER A 1328 -10.51 8.31 -15.78
N VAL A 1329 -11.11 9.42 -16.19
CA VAL A 1329 -10.57 10.77 -15.99
C VAL A 1329 -10.76 11.19 -14.54
N LEU A 1330 -11.91 10.86 -13.94
CA LEU A 1330 -12.21 11.21 -12.54
C LEU A 1330 -11.28 10.49 -11.57
N LEU A 1331 -10.99 9.21 -11.83
CA LEU A 1331 -9.99 8.45 -11.08
C LEU A 1331 -8.61 9.11 -11.15
N LEU A 1332 -8.12 9.41 -12.36
CA LEU A 1332 -6.83 10.06 -12.56
C LEU A 1332 -6.77 11.45 -11.91
N ALA A 1333 -7.84 12.23 -12.03
CA ALA A 1333 -7.94 13.57 -11.45
C ALA A 1333 -7.93 13.54 -9.91
N SER A 1334 -8.45 12.48 -9.29
CA SER A 1334 -8.44 12.28 -7.83
C SER A 1334 -7.05 11.94 -7.26
N PHE A 1335 -6.15 11.44 -8.12
CA PHE A 1335 -4.83 10.98 -7.71
C PHE A 1335 -3.82 12.13 -7.63
N GLU A 1336 -3.40 12.65 -8.80
CA GLU A 1336 -2.45 13.75 -8.99
C GLU A 1336 -2.74 14.51 -10.30
N LYS A 1337 -2.19 15.72 -10.47
CA LYS A 1337 -2.34 16.54 -11.69
C LYS A 1337 -3.81 16.71 -12.16
N THR A 1338 -4.70 16.94 -11.21
CA THR A 1338 -6.14 17.09 -11.39
C THR A 1338 -6.52 17.93 -12.60
N MET A 1339 -5.98 19.14 -12.72
CA MET A 1339 -6.35 20.07 -13.81
C MET A 1339 -5.86 19.62 -15.18
N ASP A 1340 -4.64 19.07 -15.26
CA ASP A 1340 -4.07 18.62 -16.54
C ASP A 1340 -4.97 17.52 -17.15
N HIS A 1341 -5.42 16.57 -16.32
CA HIS A 1341 -6.30 15.49 -16.75
C HIS A 1341 -7.67 16.00 -17.20
N LEU A 1342 -8.27 16.95 -16.47
CA LEU A 1342 -9.56 17.53 -16.83
C LEU A 1342 -9.50 18.34 -18.12
N PHE A 1343 -8.47 19.18 -18.31
CA PHE A 1343 -8.31 19.96 -19.54
C PHE A 1343 -7.99 19.08 -20.75
N GLU A 1344 -7.14 18.06 -20.60
CA GLU A 1344 -6.88 17.09 -21.67
C GLU A 1344 -8.14 16.29 -22.02
N ALA A 1345 -8.92 15.86 -21.02
CA ALA A 1345 -10.18 15.16 -21.25
C ALA A 1345 -11.21 16.02 -21.98
N ALA A 1346 -11.35 17.30 -21.60
CA ALA A 1346 -12.22 18.24 -22.30
C ALA A 1346 -11.79 18.44 -23.76
N PHE A 1347 -10.48 18.61 -24.02
CA PHE A 1347 -9.95 18.79 -25.37
C PHE A 1347 -10.25 17.60 -26.31
N PHE A 1348 -10.12 16.37 -25.80
CA PHE A 1348 -10.38 15.15 -26.58
C PHE A 1348 -11.87 14.73 -26.61
N SER A 1349 -12.76 15.50 -25.97
CA SER A 1349 -14.11 15.11 -25.54
C SER A 1349 -14.20 13.68 -25.04
N GLN A 1350 -13.43 13.36 -24.01
CA GLN A 1350 -13.46 12.02 -23.43
C GLN A 1350 -14.81 11.75 -22.76
N ARG A 1351 -15.37 10.56 -23.04
CA ARG A 1351 -16.50 10.01 -22.30
C ARG A 1351 -15.95 9.06 -21.25
N ASP A 1352 -16.24 9.35 -20.00
CA ASP A 1352 -15.89 8.55 -18.84
C ASP A 1352 -17.12 7.73 -18.44
N VAL A 1353 -16.99 6.40 -18.35
CA VAL A 1353 -18.09 5.51 -17.98
C VAL A 1353 -17.95 5.20 -16.49
N ILE A 1354 -19.02 5.41 -15.70
CA ILE A 1354 -18.94 5.32 -14.25
C ILE A 1354 -19.05 3.84 -13.82
N HIS A 1355 -17.94 3.12 -13.89
CA HIS A 1355 -17.83 1.71 -13.50
C HIS A 1355 -16.86 1.45 -12.36
N GLY A 1356 -15.76 2.21 -12.27
CA GLY A 1356 -14.76 2.07 -11.22
C GLY A 1356 -15.22 2.69 -9.89
N VAL A 1357 -14.49 2.32 -8.84
CA VAL A 1357 -14.90 2.60 -7.45
C VAL A 1357 -14.81 4.09 -7.13
N SER A 1358 -13.73 4.77 -7.56
CA SER A 1358 -13.53 6.20 -7.29
C SER A 1358 -14.63 7.08 -7.90
N GLU A 1359 -14.91 6.89 -9.19
CA GLU A 1359 -15.93 7.65 -9.89
C GLU A 1359 -17.33 7.34 -9.38
N CYS A 1360 -17.62 6.09 -8.98
CA CYS A 1360 -18.87 5.75 -8.30
C CYS A 1360 -19.05 6.52 -6.99
N ILE A 1361 -18.02 6.58 -6.15
CA ILE A 1361 -18.04 7.32 -4.88
C ILE A 1361 -18.19 8.82 -5.11
N ILE A 1362 -17.45 9.39 -6.08
CA ILE A 1362 -17.51 10.82 -6.43
C ILE A 1362 -18.93 11.20 -6.89
N MET A 1363 -19.58 10.36 -7.70
CA MET A 1363 -20.91 10.60 -8.24
C MET A 1363 -22.05 10.18 -7.32
N GLY A 1364 -21.76 9.54 -6.18
CA GLY A 1364 -22.77 9.06 -5.23
C GLY A 1364 -23.59 7.88 -5.75
N THR A 1365 -23.00 7.03 -6.59
CA THR A 1365 -23.63 5.80 -7.11
C THR A 1365 -23.04 4.56 -6.44
N PRO A 1366 -23.82 3.48 -6.24
CA PRO A 1366 -23.28 2.24 -5.69
C PRO A 1366 -22.20 1.67 -6.62
N MET A 1367 -21.08 1.26 -6.02
CA MET A 1367 -19.94 0.65 -6.72
C MET A 1367 -20.28 -0.73 -7.28
N THR A 1368 -19.50 -1.21 -8.24
CA THR A 1368 -19.71 -2.50 -8.94
C THR A 1368 -19.03 -3.69 -8.26
N VAL A 1369 -18.27 -3.46 -7.19
CA VAL A 1369 -17.53 -4.46 -6.40
C VAL A 1369 -18.26 -4.79 -5.09
N GLY A 1370 -17.97 -5.94 -4.48
CA GLY A 1370 -18.60 -6.37 -3.23
C GLY A 1370 -20.11 -6.62 -3.38
N THR A 1371 -20.91 -6.04 -2.48
CA THR A 1371 -22.37 -6.19 -2.47
C THR A 1371 -23.06 -5.56 -3.68
N GLY A 1372 -22.39 -4.66 -4.41
CA GLY A 1372 -22.91 -4.02 -5.61
C GLY A 1372 -22.72 -4.80 -6.92
N THR A 1373 -22.04 -5.95 -6.89
CA THR A 1373 -21.80 -6.79 -8.09
C THR A 1373 -23.07 -7.47 -8.61
N PHE A 1374 -24.03 -7.78 -7.73
CA PHE A 1374 -25.31 -8.40 -8.08
C PHE A 1374 -26.49 -7.46 -7.77
N LYS A 1375 -27.68 -7.82 -8.25
CA LYS A 1375 -28.93 -7.12 -7.96
C LYS A 1375 -29.94 -8.10 -7.37
N LEU A 1376 -30.77 -7.63 -6.47
CA LEU A 1376 -31.86 -8.41 -5.89
C LEU A 1376 -33.14 -8.19 -6.71
N MET A 1377 -33.86 -9.28 -7.00
CA MET A 1377 -35.19 -9.22 -7.62
C MET A 1377 -36.22 -9.76 -6.64
N GLN A 1378 -37.32 -9.03 -6.45
CA GLN A 1378 -38.42 -9.51 -5.64
C GLN A 1378 -39.13 -10.67 -6.36
N LYS A 1379 -39.19 -11.83 -5.71
CA LYS A 1379 -39.92 -12.99 -6.23
C LYS A 1379 -41.42 -12.80 -6.01
N TYR A 1380 -42.12 -12.24 -6.98
CA TYR A 1380 -43.59 -12.25 -6.99
C TYR A 1380 -44.08 -13.67 -7.23
N ASP A 1381 -45.10 -14.10 -6.50
CA ASP A 1381 -45.82 -15.34 -6.84
C ASP A 1381 -46.37 -15.19 -8.25
N LYS A 1382 -45.95 -16.05 -9.18
CA LYS A 1382 -46.30 -16.03 -10.62
C LYS A 1382 -47.80 -16.26 -10.92
N LYS A 1383 -48.72 -15.97 -10.00
CA LYS A 1383 -50.17 -16.20 -10.10
C LYS A 1383 -50.89 -14.98 -10.70
N ALA A 1384 -50.78 -14.87 -12.01
CA ALA A 1384 -51.78 -14.36 -12.97
C ALA A 1384 -51.02 -13.83 -14.19
N VAL A 1385 -50.59 -14.72 -15.09
CA VAL A 1385 -50.67 -14.34 -16.50
C VAL A 1385 -52.16 -14.05 -16.70
N LEU A 1386 -52.53 -12.76 -16.65
CA LEU A 1386 -53.87 -12.30 -16.94
C LEU A 1386 -54.19 -12.83 -18.34
N LYS A 1387 -54.86 -13.99 -18.43
CA LYS A 1387 -55.59 -14.32 -19.65
C LYS A 1387 -56.49 -13.13 -19.87
N GLN A 1388 -56.37 -12.45 -21.01
CA GLN A 1388 -57.35 -11.45 -21.42
C GLN A 1388 -58.71 -12.12 -21.27
N ASN A 1389 -59.47 -11.73 -20.24
CA ASN A 1389 -60.87 -12.09 -20.19
C ASN A 1389 -61.48 -11.35 -21.39
N SER A 1390 -62.11 -12.09 -22.31
CA SER A 1390 -62.97 -11.53 -23.35
C SER A 1390 -63.81 -10.41 -22.70
N PRO A 1391 -63.75 -9.15 -23.16
CA PRO A 1391 -64.55 -8.08 -22.60
C PRO A 1391 -66.00 -8.55 -22.48
N ILE A 1392 -66.71 -8.15 -21.41
CA ILE A 1392 -68.08 -8.62 -21.15
C ILE A 1392 -69.03 -8.36 -22.34
N PHE A 1393 -68.66 -7.38 -23.18
CA PHE A 1393 -69.29 -7.01 -24.45
C PHE A 1393 -69.17 -8.05 -25.57
N GLU A 1394 -68.18 -8.96 -25.54
CA GLU A 1394 -68.05 -10.09 -26.48
C GLU A 1394 -68.89 -11.30 -26.07
N ARG A 1395 -69.43 -11.36 -24.83
CA ARG A 1395 -70.24 -12.48 -24.32
C ARG A 1395 -71.75 -12.31 -24.54
N LEU A 1396 -72.21 -11.14 -24.97
CA LEU A 1396 -73.64 -10.79 -25.06
C LEU A 1396 -74.33 -11.18 -26.39
N ASN A 1397 -73.60 -11.73 -27.37
CA ASN A 1397 -74.12 -12.06 -28.71
C ASN A 1397 -74.46 -13.55 -28.96
N VAL A 1398 -74.75 -14.36 -27.91
CA VAL A 1398 -74.95 -15.83 -28.04
C VAL A 1398 -76.32 -16.33 -27.53
N THR A 1399 -77.28 -15.44 -27.20
CA THR A 1399 -78.66 -15.82 -26.83
C THR A 1399 -79.72 -14.81 -27.30
N LEU A 1400 -79.70 -14.50 -28.60
CA LEU A 1400 -80.84 -13.96 -29.37
C LEU A 1400 -80.97 -14.74 -30.68
#